data_AF-A0A9P5DR00-F1
#
_entry.id   AF-A0A9P5DR00-F1
#
_cell.length_a   1.000
_cell.length_b   1.000
_cell.length_c   1.000
_cell.angle_alpha   90.00
_cell.angle_beta   90.00
_cell.angle_gamma   90.00
#
_symmetry.space_group_name_H-M   'P 1'
#
loop_
_entity.id
_entity.type
_entity.pdbx_description
1 polymer ?
#
loop_
_entity_poly.entity_id
_entity_poly.type
_entity_poly.pdbx_seq_one_letter_code
_entity_poly.pdbx_strand_id
1 'polypeptide(L)'
;MPAPTSAHSNGTIASSKGQLDASRLKLDLTSAVKDVPKPGSAELWEQNVATDHMVTCRWTVENGWEDPVIKAFGDLTISPLASCLHYATQCFEGMKVYRGYDNRVRLFRPDRNARRLVISAERVSLPGFDPEQLVELIKALVRVDAKRWLPEPGSFRYIRPALIGTGRQLGVQIPKEAILMITLVCWPDFSTESPPGVQSRSDLRLITSRNDTIRAWPGGFGYAKVGANYGPSFASHCEAQQAGYDQVLWLFGEDGQVTEAGASNFFAVVRDEKSSKSVLLTAPLTDRVILDGVTRRSVLDLVASRLSEELEVKETKFTIHELEAAWKDGLLMEAFVSGTAFFIKRVSTIRAGDIDINLPTITDNTSAFGPRIKGVLGEYYSARHTLGQYRSACVTATYLFPNDSQDLLDQALEYALQATIRQHAGLRYGISYETKDGIPLYKQIHIFDRNDVLEVIAGKEVAGKSCDRSDELLSRVLEKGHAELWSQNKPAWKVVIIKHMSDSFDESPSITLDIAFFAHHAVADGLSGIGFHASLMKNFEIKSLSDSPPRWPMVLDEIQNPPPAIEECIDCLSCHCTCCSSPDSCDEAVWAGNPIPPAPTVNFESRVRILTVPAGQVIEILRHCRLAKVTLTGLLHSIICTSLNKSIKEQVPGFRSVTPFSVRRHTGASDTDIVNHISYLTSYVSQNEMHNINNCPQGSADEEEHIIGLARRFTNEVATKVKEYPHGGMVTRQSKVKDTLLACQSQGGTERLYTYELSNLGAILNIYPPEGSDIKLERLVFTQCGFVAGPALGFNCGGIHMSQTPDYTTVALRLDPYNKSSEMESESLKEWIVLIPDRQGSLETRMRVRETHIKEMIQYIDSGLFQMGGATLGENTVIDGSAIIARARSEADVMTVLRTDIYARSGVWDLENIKFIPTQFKCVYRREQIDNVTMESLAVIQKDKTLTKGKVTLPPLQEHQVYVRVQYAAFNPTDRLALDVNAFGDDAVLGCDFSGKVVGVHPAGTKLKPGDRIAGFVWGGEIKGLGAYSEYTIADERLSFKIPENISLAQASSVPLAANTAWLALFSDDCLALRLDESSSKSLLIWGGSTAVGYFAIQLAKLHNIEVATTCRPRNFDKVRQAGAEHVFDYNDEEVVSKIRSALPNLQHVFDTVGNETSSATAASAISQSEGALCTVRPGKANTQDVPSHIKVTDVFVFTAFPTEHSYRGKAHWPVKMNDHNLSVKIHSQLETLLGNGSLQPPSVRLMGKLDPSTVEKAMKLNREGSISGEKLVFQGFP
;
A
#
# COMPACT_ATOMS: atom_id res chain seq x y z
N MET A 1 -42.98 34.05 -3.65
CA MET A 1 -42.96 35.06 -4.74
C MET A 1 -43.30 34.37 -6.05
N PRO A 2 -43.96 35.05 -7.00
CA PRO A 2 -44.37 34.47 -8.28
C PRO A 2 -43.13 34.12 -9.11
N ALA A 3 -43.23 33.05 -9.91
CA ALA A 3 -42.19 32.66 -10.86
C ALA A 3 -41.86 33.83 -11.81
N PRO A 4 -40.59 34.20 -11.99
CA PRO A 4 -40.22 35.19 -12.99
C PRO A 4 -40.44 34.61 -14.39
N THR A 5 -41.20 35.37 -15.17
CA THR A 5 -41.53 35.19 -16.57
C THR A 5 -40.28 34.99 -17.44
N SER A 6 -40.41 34.06 -18.40
CA SER A 6 -39.40 33.67 -19.38
C SER A 6 -38.88 34.87 -20.19
N ALA A 7 -37.67 35.33 -19.87
CA ALA A 7 -36.85 36.08 -20.81
C ALA A 7 -36.28 35.08 -21.82
N HIS A 8 -36.53 35.31 -23.11
CA HIS A 8 -36.06 34.50 -24.22
C HIS A 8 -34.53 34.35 -24.18
N SER A 9 -34.04 33.25 -23.63
CA SER A 9 -32.68 32.76 -23.81
C SER A 9 -32.60 32.02 -25.15
N ASN A 10 -31.49 32.15 -25.87
CA ASN A 10 -31.13 31.25 -26.97
C ASN A 10 -30.76 29.83 -26.46
N GLY A 11 -31.42 29.36 -25.40
CA GLY A 11 -31.13 28.09 -24.74
C GLY A 11 -32.37 27.37 -24.23
N THR A 12 -33.58 27.76 -24.64
CA THR A 12 -34.69 26.82 -24.59
C THR A 12 -34.41 25.72 -25.61
N ILE A 13 -34.44 24.48 -25.13
CA ILE A 13 -34.23 23.23 -25.83
C ILE A 13 -35.04 23.21 -27.15
N ALA A 14 -34.44 23.69 -28.25
CA ALA A 14 -34.94 23.58 -29.63
C ALA A 14 -33.94 24.20 -30.65
N SER A 15 -32.80 23.55 -30.91
CA SER A 15 -32.32 23.32 -32.29
C SER A 15 -31.17 22.29 -32.27
N SER A 16 -31.21 21.35 -33.21
CA SER A 16 -30.24 20.28 -33.45
C SER A 16 -28.89 20.78 -34.03
N LYS A 17 -28.35 21.90 -33.53
CA LYS A 17 -27.11 22.51 -34.03
C LYS A 17 -25.96 22.30 -33.01
N GLY A 18 -24.72 22.19 -33.50
CA GLY A 18 -23.59 21.52 -32.84
C GLY A 18 -23.40 21.84 -31.36
N GLN A 19 -23.38 20.80 -30.51
CA GLN A 19 -23.00 20.91 -29.10
C GLN A 19 -21.46 20.90 -28.97
N LEU A 20 -20.94 21.48 -27.89
CA LEU A 20 -19.51 21.36 -27.57
C LEU A 20 -19.22 19.88 -27.30
N ASP A 21 -18.31 19.29 -28.06
CA ASP A 21 -18.02 17.86 -28.00
C ASP A 21 -16.51 17.63 -27.96
N ALA A 22 -16.01 17.24 -26.79
CA ALA A 22 -14.60 16.98 -26.55
C ALA A 22 -14.10 15.75 -27.34
N SER A 23 -14.98 14.83 -27.75
CA SER A 23 -14.59 13.66 -28.55
C SER A 23 -14.19 14.03 -29.99
N ARG A 24 -14.64 15.20 -30.46
CA ARG A 24 -14.31 15.77 -31.78
C ARG A 24 -13.04 16.65 -31.76
N LEU A 25 -12.32 16.65 -30.65
CA LEU A 25 -11.09 17.44 -30.47
C LEU A 25 -10.03 17.11 -31.53
N LYS A 26 -9.57 18.14 -32.23
CA LYS A 26 -8.44 18.06 -33.17
C LYS A 26 -7.15 18.49 -32.48
N LEU A 27 -6.05 17.84 -32.85
CA LEU A 27 -4.71 18.12 -32.32
C LEU A 27 -3.85 18.75 -33.42
N ASP A 28 -3.41 19.98 -33.19
CA ASP A 28 -2.47 20.75 -34.02
C ASP A 28 -1.27 21.14 -33.14
N LEU A 29 -0.46 20.14 -32.79
CA LEU A 29 0.60 20.28 -31.79
C LEU A 29 1.81 20.99 -32.38
N THR A 30 2.38 21.94 -31.64
CA THR A 30 3.59 22.66 -32.05
C THR A 30 4.84 21.83 -31.79
N SER A 31 5.79 21.88 -32.73
CA SER A 31 7.17 21.41 -32.50
C SER A 31 8.07 22.49 -31.92
N ALA A 32 7.66 23.76 -32.00
CA ALA A 32 8.36 24.90 -31.39
C ALA A 32 7.94 25.00 -29.92
N VAL A 33 8.73 24.38 -29.04
CA VAL A 33 8.53 24.38 -27.59
C VAL A 33 9.19 25.60 -26.94
N LYS A 34 8.54 26.19 -25.94
CA LYS A 34 9.09 27.28 -25.13
C LYS A 34 9.95 26.74 -23.98
N ASP A 35 10.77 27.62 -23.41
CA ASP A 35 11.51 27.32 -22.19
C ASP A 35 10.57 27.32 -20.98
N VAL A 36 10.79 26.37 -20.08
CA VAL A 36 10.04 26.29 -18.82
C VAL A 36 10.75 27.17 -17.79
N PRO A 37 10.07 28.17 -17.20
CA PRO A 37 10.67 29.02 -16.18
C PRO A 37 11.21 28.18 -15.02
N LYS A 38 12.39 28.54 -14.52
CA LYS A 38 12.97 27.89 -13.34
C LYS A 38 12.11 28.19 -12.10
N PRO A 39 11.98 27.26 -11.14
CA PRO A 39 11.37 27.55 -9.85
C PRO A 39 11.97 28.81 -9.20
N GLY A 40 11.14 29.69 -8.64
CA GLY A 40 11.56 30.94 -7.99
C GLY A 40 12.13 32.03 -8.92
N SER A 41 12.11 31.84 -10.24
CA SER A 41 12.58 32.86 -11.20
C SER A 41 11.72 34.12 -11.20
N ALA A 42 12.31 35.27 -11.54
CA ALA A 42 11.58 36.54 -11.69
C ALA A 42 10.47 36.44 -12.76
N GLU A 43 10.69 35.66 -13.82
CA GLU A 43 9.73 35.38 -14.89
C GLU A 43 8.41 34.77 -14.37
N LEU A 44 8.46 33.97 -13.30
CA LEU A 44 7.26 33.40 -12.67
C LEU A 44 6.35 34.49 -12.10
N TRP A 45 6.94 35.56 -11.57
CA TRP A 45 6.23 36.66 -10.92
C TRP A 45 5.59 37.64 -11.91
N GLU A 46 6.02 37.63 -13.17
CA GLU A 46 5.44 38.42 -14.24
C GLU A 46 4.05 37.91 -14.68
N GLN A 47 3.68 36.66 -14.33
CA GLN A 47 2.37 36.06 -14.60
C GLN A 47 1.95 36.07 -16.09
N ASN A 48 2.91 36.14 -17.00
CA ASN A 48 2.72 36.25 -18.45
C ASN A 48 3.14 35.00 -19.23
N VAL A 49 3.69 33.98 -18.54
CA VAL A 49 4.19 32.75 -19.19
C VAL A 49 3.11 31.67 -19.27
N ALA A 50 2.65 31.39 -20.48
CA ALA A 50 1.76 30.26 -20.79
C ALA A 50 2.52 29.08 -21.39
N THR A 51 1.95 27.89 -21.28
CA THR A 51 2.51 26.65 -21.83
C THR A 51 2.53 26.64 -23.37
N ASP A 52 3.01 25.55 -23.96
CA ASP A 52 3.17 25.41 -25.42
C ASP A 52 1.82 25.46 -26.17
N HIS A 53 0.75 24.94 -25.56
CA HIS A 53 -0.54 24.76 -26.23
C HIS A 53 -1.69 25.48 -25.53
N MET A 54 -2.79 25.67 -26.29
CA MET A 54 -4.09 26.11 -25.79
C MET A 54 -5.21 25.35 -26.49
N VAL A 55 -6.37 25.23 -25.85
CA VAL A 55 -7.61 24.80 -26.51
C VAL A 55 -8.33 26.03 -27.04
N THR A 56 -8.87 25.95 -28.26
CA THR A 56 -9.82 26.93 -28.82
C THR A 56 -11.02 26.22 -29.41
N CYS A 57 -12.22 26.79 -29.24
CA CYS A 57 -13.44 26.30 -29.87
C CYS A 57 -14.36 27.47 -30.18
N ARG A 58 -14.73 27.62 -31.45
CA ARG A 58 -15.61 28.70 -31.93
C ARG A 58 -17.08 28.25 -31.84
N TRP A 59 -17.95 29.21 -31.56
CA TRP A 59 -19.40 29.04 -31.61
C TRP A 59 -20.02 30.11 -32.48
N THR A 60 -21.02 29.74 -33.29
CA THR A 60 -21.85 30.69 -34.06
C THR A 60 -23.32 30.39 -33.86
N VAL A 61 -24.17 31.41 -33.93
CA VAL A 61 -25.63 31.24 -33.90
C VAL A 61 -26.15 30.36 -35.05
N GLU A 62 -25.43 30.33 -36.17
CA GLU A 62 -25.80 29.56 -37.36
C GLU A 62 -25.50 28.07 -37.24
N ASN A 63 -24.35 27.69 -36.64
CA ASN A 63 -23.85 26.32 -36.67
C ASN A 63 -23.71 25.65 -35.28
N GLY A 64 -23.83 26.42 -34.20
CA GLY A 64 -23.49 25.94 -32.86
C GLY A 64 -21.98 25.95 -32.60
N TRP A 65 -21.52 25.06 -31.73
CA TRP A 65 -20.10 24.83 -31.44
C TRP A 65 -19.43 24.08 -32.58
N GLU A 66 -18.26 24.57 -33.00
CA GLU A 66 -17.37 23.91 -33.95
C GLU A 66 -16.52 22.83 -33.25
N ASP A 67 -15.67 22.13 -33.99
CA ASP A 67 -14.74 21.17 -33.40
C ASP A 67 -13.70 21.89 -32.53
N PRO A 68 -13.48 21.49 -31.27
CA PRO A 68 -12.41 22.06 -30.47
C PRO A 68 -11.05 21.69 -31.07
N VAL A 69 -10.05 22.56 -30.88
CA VAL A 69 -8.69 22.35 -31.37
C VAL A 69 -7.70 22.64 -30.25
N ILE A 70 -6.81 21.69 -29.94
CA ILE A 70 -5.56 21.97 -29.23
C ILE A 70 -4.57 22.46 -30.26
N LYS A 71 -4.07 23.68 -30.08
CA LYS A 71 -3.13 24.32 -30.99
C LYS A 71 -2.01 25.03 -30.22
N ALA A 72 -0.98 25.47 -30.93
CA ALA A 72 0.05 26.35 -30.37
C ALA A 72 -0.59 27.56 -29.67
N PHE A 73 -0.11 27.88 -28.46
CA PHE A 73 -0.52 29.10 -27.75
C PHE A 73 -0.15 30.34 -28.59
N GLY A 74 -1.11 31.25 -28.78
CA GLY A 74 -0.87 32.50 -29.50
C GLY A 74 -2.04 33.49 -29.41
N ASP A 75 -1.82 34.67 -29.99
CA ASP A 75 -2.77 35.79 -29.95
C ASP A 75 -4.08 35.48 -30.68
N LEU A 76 -5.18 36.06 -30.19
CA LEU A 76 -6.49 35.94 -30.82
C LEU A 76 -6.70 37.04 -31.86
N THR A 77 -7.06 36.64 -33.08
CA THR A 77 -7.56 37.57 -34.10
C THR A 77 -9.06 37.72 -33.95
N ILE A 78 -9.52 38.85 -33.38
CA ILE A 78 -10.94 39.17 -33.23
C ILE A 78 -11.28 40.51 -33.88
N SER A 79 -12.55 40.71 -34.19
CA SER A 79 -13.04 41.98 -34.72
C SER A 79 -12.83 43.11 -33.70
N PRO A 80 -12.41 44.33 -34.11
CA PRO A 80 -12.45 45.48 -33.23
C PRO A 80 -13.88 45.87 -32.81
N LEU A 81 -14.91 45.31 -33.46
CA LEU A 81 -16.32 45.46 -33.09
C LEU A 81 -16.83 44.31 -32.18
N ALA A 82 -15.94 43.47 -31.65
CA ALA A 82 -16.31 42.36 -30.79
C ALA A 82 -16.93 42.84 -29.47
N SER A 83 -18.07 42.28 -29.10
CA SER A 83 -18.81 42.70 -27.90
C SER A 83 -18.03 42.49 -26.60
N CYS A 84 -17.07 41.56 -26.55
CA CYS A 84 -16.19 41.42 -25.38
C CYS A 84 -15.34 42.67 -25.10
N LEU A 85 -14.96 43.42 -26.14
CA LEU A 85 -14.14 44.64 -26.03
C LEU A 85 -14.96 45.87 -25.60
N HIS A 86 -16.24 45.91 -25.97
CA HIS A 86 -17.10 47.10 -25.75
C HIS A 86 -18.07 46.95 -24.58
N TYR A 87 -18.62 45.74 -24.39
CA TYR A 87 -19.72 45.46 -23.46
C TYR A 87 -19.38 44.39 -22.43
N ALA A 88 -18.11 44.01 -22.34
CA ALA A 88 -17.62 42.99 -21.41
C ALA A 88 -18.43 41.68 -21.44
N THR A 89 -18.91 41.26 -22.61
CA THR A 89 -19.53 39.94 -22.82
C THR A 89 -18.46 38.86 -22.78
N GLN A 90 -17.93 38.62 -21.59
CA GLN A 90 -16.83 37.70 -21.32
C GLN A 90 -16.89 37.15 -19.89
N CYS A 91 -16.61 35.86 -19.76
CA CYS A 91 -16.47 35.19 -18.48
C CYS A 91 -15.25 34.27 -18.47
N PHE A 92 -14.79 33.90 -17.28
CA PHE A 92 -13.60 33.05 -17.13
C PHE A 92 -13.70 32.16 -15.90
N GLU A 93 -12.80 31.17 -15.86
CA GLU A 93 -12.59 30.31 -14.72
C GLU A 93 -11.12 30.29 -14.27
N GLY A 94 -10.90 29.72 -13.09
CA GLY A 94 -9.58 29.61 -12.48
C GLY A 94 -9.46 28.38 -11.60
N MET A 95 -8.58 27.47 -11.98
CA MET A 95 -8.27 26.27 -11.21
C MET A 95 -6.79 25.92 -11.29
N LYS A 96 -6.34 24.98 -10.46
CA LYS A 96 -4.95 24.50 -10.45
C LYS A 96 -4.90 23.03 -10.83
N VAL A 97 -3.84 22.66 -11.55
CA VAL A 97 -3.41 21.28 -11.75
C VAL A 97 -2.15 21.04 -10.92
N TYR A 98 -2.12 19.94 -10.19
CA TYR A 98 -1.07 19.60 -9.24
C TYR A 98 -0.35 18.33 -9.68
N ARG A 99 0.96 18.26 -9.43
CA ARG A 99 1.67 16.98 -9.38
C ARG A 99 1.76 16.52 -7.94
N GLY A 100 1.09 15.42 -7.63
CA GLY A 100 1.20 14.80 -6.30
C GLY A 100 2.60 14.24 -6.06
N TYR A 101 2.95 14.05 -4.80
CA TYR A 101 4.19 13.38 -4.39
C TYR A 101 4.28 11.92 -4.88
N ASP A 102 3.14 11.31 -5.18
CA ASP A 102 3.03 10.03 -5.88
C ASP A 102 3.18 10.13 -7.41
N ASN A 103 3.68 11.27 -7.91
CA ASN A 103 3.83 11.62 -9.32
C ASN A 103 2.54 11.68 -10.16
N ARG A 104 1.36 11.46 -9.57
CA ARG A 104 0.09 11.55 -10.30
C ARG A 104 -0.37 13.00 -10.45
N VAL A 105 -0.90 13.33 -11.63
CA VAL A 105 -1.45 14.65 -11.94
C VAL A 105 -2.91 14.73 -11.50
N ARG A 106 -3.29 15.77 -10.78
CA ARG A 106 -4.64 15.94 -10.21
C ARG A 106 -5.20 17.33 -10.47
N LEU A 107 -6.51 17.39 -10.68
CA LEU A 107 -7.30 18.62 -10.70
C LEU A 107 -8.09 18.71 -9.39
N PHE A 108 -8.22 19.92 -8.84
CA PHE A 108 -9.00 20.14 -7.62
C PHE A 108 -10.43 20.56 -7.96
N ARG A 109 -11.40 19.64 -7.76
CA ARG A 109 -12.86 19.84 -7.97
C ARG A 109 -13.22 20.55 -9.31
N PRO A 110 -12.68 20.09 -10.46
CA PRO A 110 -12.86 20.79 -11.75
C PRO A 110 -14.33 20.84 -12.22
N ASP A 111 -15.16 19.90 -11.77
CA ASP A 111 -16.59 19.86 -12.02
C ASP A 111 -17.31 21.12 -11.51
N ARG A 112 -16.90 21.65 -10.34
CA ARG A 112 -17.50 22.86 -9.78
C ARG A 112 -17.11 24.10 -10.58
N ASN A 113 -15.86 24.20 -11.02
CA ASN A 113 -15.42 25.27 -11.91
C ASN A 113 -16.19 25.25 -13.22
N ALA A 114 -16.34 24.07 -13.85
CA ALA A 114 -17.04 23.94 -15.12
C ALA A 114 -18.51 24.38 -15.03
N ARG A 115 -19.24 23.94 -13.98
CA ARG A 115 -20.61 24.39 -13.74
C ARG A 115 -20.70 25.89 -13.53
N ARG A 116 -19.76 26.49 -12.80
CA ARG A 116 -19.74 27.94 -12.57
C ARG A 116 -19.40 28.74 -13.82
N LEU A 117 -18.61 28.20 -14.75
CA LEU A 117 -18.37 28.83 -16.05
C LEU A 117 -19.66 28.90 -16.88
N VAL A 118 -20.47 27.83 -16.89
CA VAL A 118 -21.78 27.82 -17.55
C VAL A 118 -22.71 28.87 -16.97
N ILE A 119 -22.84 28.93 -15.64
CA ILE A 119 -23.62 29.97 -14.94
C ILE A 119 -23.15 31.37 -15.36
N SER A 120 -21.84 31.55 -15.48
CA SER A 120 -21.26 32.84 -15.86
C SER A 120 -21.52 33.17 -17.33
N ALA A 121 -21.44 32.19 -18.23
CA ALA A 121 -21.75 32.35 -19.65
C ALA A 121 -23.21 32.75 -19.87
N GLU A 122 -24.14 32.04 -19.23
CA GLU A 122 -25.57 32.33 -19.29
C GLU A 122 -25.87 33.75 -18.80
N ARG A 123 -25.22 34.18 -17.71
CA ARG A 123 -25.44 35.52 -17.15
C ARG A 123 -25.10 36.65 -18.12
N VAL A 124 -24.11 36.46 -19.00
CA VAL A 124 -23.71 37.45 -20.01
C VAL A 124 -24.14 37.08 -21.44
N SER A 125 -25.16 36.21 -21.56
CA SER A 125 -25.75 35.81 -22.85
C SER A 125 -24.75 35.17 -23.83
N LEU A 126 -23.72 34.49 -23.32
CA LEU A 126 -22.81 33.66 -24.10
C LEU A 126 -23.36 32.23 -24.21
N PRO A 127 -22.92 31.44 -25.20
CA PRO A 127 -23.43 30.08 -25.41
C PRO A 127 -23.12 29.17 -24.23
N GLY A 128 -24.13 28.42 -23.78
CA GLY A 128 -23.96 27.32 -22.84
C GLY A 128 -23.30 26.10 -23.49
N PHE A 129 -22.86 25.18 -22.64
CA PHE A 129 -22.26 23.90 -23.02
C PHE A 129 -22.39 22.92 -21.85
N ASP A 130 -22.21 21.62 -22.09
CA ASP A 130 -22.13 20.61 -21.04
C ASP A 130 -20.82 20.78 -20.23
N PRO A 131 -20.90 21.00 -18.90
CA PRO A 131 -19.72 21.13 -18.04
C PRO A 131 -18.71 19.99 -18.17
N GLU A 132 -19.15 18.75 -18.41
CA GLU A 132 -18.25 17.60 -18.52
C GLU A 132 -17.33 17.70 -19.74
N GLN A 133 -17.84 18.26 -20.84
CA GLN A 133 -17.07 18.48 -22.07
C GLN A 133 -15.91 19.45 -21.83
N LEU A 134 -16.14 20.50 -21.03
CA LEU A 134 -15.05 21.40 -20.62
C LEU A 134 -14.00 20.67 -19.79
N VAL A 135 -14.42 19.81 -18.85
CA VAL A 135 -13.49 19.03 -18.01
C VAL A 135 -12.64 18.09 -18.86
N GLU A 136 -13.22 17.44 -19.87
CA GLU A 136 -12.46 16.58 -20.79
C GLU A 136 -11.49 17.37 -21.68
N LEU A 137 -11.86 18.56 -22.16
CA LEU A 137 -10.94 19.45 -22.88
C LEU A 137 -9.77 19.92 -21.99
N ILE A 138 -10.02 20.23 -20.72
CA ILE A 138 -8.97 20.56 -19.74
C ILE A 138 -8.05 19.36 -19.54
N LYS A 139 -8.60 18.16 -19.32
CA LYS A 139 -7.80 16.93 -19.16
C LYS A 139 -6.96 16.66 -20.41
N ALA A 140 -7.50 16.87 -21.61
CA ALA A 140 -6.76 16.70 -22.86
C ALA A 140 -5.56 17.66 -22.94
N LEU A 141 -5.76 18.95 -22.68
CA LEU A 141 -4.67 19.93 -22.66
C LEU A 141 -3.61 19.59 -21.60
N VAL A 142 -4.05 19.24 -20.38
CA VAL A 142 -3.16 18.83 -19.28
C VAL A 142 -2.35 17.59 -19.65
N ARG A 143 -2.95 16.58 -20.31
CA ARG A 143 -2.22 15.38 -20.77
C ARG A 143 -1.09 15.72 -21.74
N VAL A 144 -1.27 16.73 -22.59
CA VAL A 144 -0.25 17.20 -23.54
C VAL A 144 0.87 17.94 -22.81
N ASP A 145 0.54 18.97 -22.01
CA ASP A 145 1.54 19.91 -21.51
C ASP A 145 2.15 19.53 -20.14
N ALA A 146 1.43 18.81 -19.28
CA ALA A 146 1.84 18.62 -17.88
C ALA A 146 3.14 17.84 -17.70
N LYS A 147 3.53 16.97 -18.65
CA LYS A 147 4.78 16.22 -18.56
C LYS A 147 6.01 17.15 -18.58
N ARG A 148 5.98 18.19 -19.42
CA ARG A 148 7.07 19.17 -19.55
C ARG A 148 6.87 20.34 -18.60
N TRP A 149 5.65 20.87 -18.56
CA TRP A 149 5.36 22.12 -17.86
C TRP A 149 5.07 21.95 -16.38
N LEU A 150 4.87 20.74 -15.88
CA LEU A 150 4.65 20.47 -14.47
C LEU A 150 5.50 19.25 -14.05
N PRO A 151 6.84 19.34 -14.00
CA PRO A 151 7.70 18.17 -13.79
C PRO A 151 7.88 17.79 -12.30
N GLU A 152 7.83 18.77 -11.38
CA GLU A 152 8.20 18.56 -9.98
C GLU A 152 7.01 18.16 -9.10
N PRO A 153 7.14 17.15 -8.23
CA PRO A 153 6.14 16.83 -7.22
C PRO A 153 5.91 17.98 -6.23
N GLY A 154 4.67 18.18 -5.78
CA GLY A 154 4.27 19.30 -4.93
C GLY A 154 4.01 20.61 -5.68
N SER A 155 4.45 20.73 -6.94
CA SER A 155 4.22 21.93 -7.75
C SER A 155 2.83 21.97 -8.40
N PHE A 156 2.42 23.16 -8.87
CA PHE A 156 1.17 23.34 -9.62
C PHE A 156 1.32 24.23 -10.86
N ARG A 157 0.33 24.16 -11.76
CA ARG A 157 0.09 25.14 -12.82
C ARG A 157 -1.34 25.65 -12.76
N TYR A 158 -1.54 26.89 -13.19
CA TYR A 158 -2.85 27.52 -13.22
C TYR A 158 -3.54 27.22 -14.56
N ILE A 159 -4.83 26.91 -14.53
CA ILE A 159 -5.67 26.69 -15.71
C ILE A 159 -6.67 27.84 -15.81
N ARG A 160 -6.74 28.45 -17.00
CA ARG A 160 -7.60 29.61 -17.30
C ARG A 160 -8.52 29.30 -18.49
N PRO A 161 -9.70 28.70 -18.26
CA PRO A 161 -10.77 28.71 -19.25
C PRO A 161 -11.37 30.12 -19.36
N ALA A 162 -11.70 30.56 -20.57
CA ALA A 162 -12.39 31.81 -20.82
C ALA A 162 -13.32 31.71 -22.03
N LEU A 163 -14.47 32.37 -21.96
CA LEU A 163 -15.46 32.43 -23.04
C LEU A 163 -15.75 33.90 -23.34
N ILE A 164 -15.58 34.30 -24.60
CA ILE A 164 -15.70 35.69 -25.05
C ILE A 164 -16.60 35.82 -26.27
N GLY A 165 -17.42 36.87 -26.33
CA GLY A 165 -18.24 37.20 -27.50
C GLY A 165 -17.41 37.91 -28.57
N THR A 166 -17.28 37.32 -29.76
CA THR A 166 -16.37 37.75 -30.84
C THR A 166 -17.09 38.29 -32.08
N GLY A 167 -18.42 38.27 -32.08
CA GLY A 167 -19.25 38.70 -33.22
C GLY A 167 -19.02 40.16 -33.63
N ARG A 168 -19.10 40.44 -34.94
CA ARG A 168 -18.91 41.78 -35.52
C ARG A 168 -20.13 42.67 -35.30
N GLN A 169 -20.27 43.27 -34.12
CA GLN A 169 -21.45 44.08 -33.82
C GLN A 169 -21.23 45.13 -32.72
N LEU A 170 -21.38 46.41 -33.08
CA LEU A 170 -21.37 47.54 -32.12
C LEU A 170 -22.77 47.84 -31.55
N GLY A 171 -23.84 47.20 -32.00
CA GLY A 171 -25.13 47.32 -31.33
C GLY A 171 -25.12 46.53 -30.02
N VAL A 172 -25.73 47.05 -28.96
CA VAL A 172 -25.94 46.28 -27.71
C VAL A 172 -26.97 45.19 -27.96
N GLN A 173 -26.50 44.00 -28.34
CA GLN A 173 -27.30 42.83 -28.69
C GLN A 173 -26.60 41.55 -28.23
N ILE A 174 -27.34 40.44 -28.23
CA ILE A 174 -26.80 39.11 -27.90
C ILE A 174 -25.71 38.75 -28.94
N PRO A 175 -24.50 38.33 -28.51
CA PRO A 175 -23.43 37.95 -29.43
C PRO A 175 -23.85 36.80 -30.36
N LYS A 176 -23.62 36.96 -31.67
CA LYS A 176 -23.88 35.91 -32.67
C LYS A 176 -22.71 34.94 -32.86
N GLU A 177 -21.57 35.24 -32.24
CA GLU A 177 -20.35 34.45 -32.31
C GLU A 177 -19.58 34.57 -30.98
N ALA A 178 -18.99 33.47 -30.53
CA ALA A 178 -18.15 33.41 -29.34
C ALA A 178 -16.96 32.44 -29.52
N ILE A 179 -15.94 32.57 -28.69
CA ILE A 179 -14.81 31.64 -28.62
C ILE A 179 -14.59 31.20 -27.17
N LEU A 180 -14.56 29.88 -26.95
CA LEU A 180 -14.02 29.25 -25.74
C LEU A 180 -12.52 29.04 -25.92
N MET A 181 -11.74 29.44 -24.93
CA MET A 181 -10.30 29.17 -24.86
C MET A 181 -9.91 28.58 -23.52
N ILE A 182 -8.90 27.71 -23.50
CA ILE A 182 -8.34 27.13 -22.27
C ILE A 182 -6.82 27.22 -22.35
N THR A 183 -6.21 27.88 -21.37
CA THR A 183 -4.75 28.03 -21.28
C THR A 183 -4.22 27.49 -19.97
N LEU A 184 -2.98 26.99 -19.99
CA LEU A 184 -2.19 26.68 -18.80
C LEU A 184 -1.14 27.78 -18.63
N VAL A 185 -1.00 28.28 -17.41
CA VAL A 185 -0.16 29.44 -17.07
C VAL A 185 0.74 29.09 -15.89
N CYS A 186 2.01 29.48 -15.99
CA CYS A 186 2.93 29.47 -14.86
C CYS A 186 2.50 30.55 -13.86
N TRP A 187 2.37 30.17 -12.59
CA TRP A 187 1.78 31.03 -11.58
C TRP A 187 2.55 30.88 -10.27
N PRO A 188 2.96 31.99 -9.61
CA PRO A 188 3.73 31.92 -8.38
C PRO A 188 2.88 31.43 -7.22
N ASP A 189 3.52 30.79 -6.23
CA ASP A 189 2.82 30.36 -5.03
C ASP A 189 2.73 31.50 -4.01
N PHE A 190 1.71 32.35 -4.18
CA PHE A 190 1.43 33.46 -3.25
C PHE A 190 1.14 33.02 -1.80
N SER A 191 0.97 31.72 -1.53
CA SER A 191 0.78 31.23 -0.16
C SER A 191 2.10 31.13 0.59
N THR A 192 3.19 30.77 -0.09
CA THR A 192 4.49 30.40 0.51
C THR A 192 5.66 31.27 0.04
N GLU A 193 5.54 31.91 -1.12
CA GLU A 193 6.61 32.68 -1.75
C GLU A 193 6.30 34.19 -1.75
N SER A 194 7.34 35.00 -1.91
CA SER A 194 7.23 36.46 -2.09
C SER A 194 8.03 36.92 -3.30
N PRO A 195 7.63 38.03 -3.95
CA PRO A 195 8.35 38.56 -5.09
C PRO A 195 9.84 38.81 -4.74
N PRO A 196 10.78 38.56 -5.68
CA PRO A 196 12.19 38.80 -5.46
C PRO A 196 12.46 40.24 -4.99
N GLY A 197 13.22 40.40 -3.91
CA GLY A 197 13.55 41.71 -3.34
C GLY A 197 12.47 42.34 -2.44
N VAL A 198 11.31 41.70 -2.28
CA VAL A 198 10.29 42.11 -1.31
C VAL A 198 10.47 41.30 -0.03
N GLN A 199 10.55 41.98 1.11
CA GLN A 199 10.61 41.30 2.41
C GLN A 199 9.35 40.45 2.60
N SER A 200 9.54 39.14 2.73
CA SER A 200 8.44 38.19 2.89
C SER A 200 7.57 38.56 4.08
N ARG A 201 6.31 38.87 3.81
CA ARG A 201 5.27 39.02 4.82
C ARG A 201 4.42 37.76 4.78
N SER A 202 4.35 37.04 5.90
CA SER A 202 3.62 35.76 5.97
C SER A 202 2.11 35.94 5.83
N ASP A 203 1.56 37.09 6.23
CA ASP A 203 0.13 37.34 6.43
C ASP A 203 -0.35 38.60 5.68
N LEU A 204 -1.58 38.59 5.20
CA LEU A 204 -2.21 39.69 4.45
C LEU A 204 -2.65 40.83 5.36
N ARG A 205 -2.50 42.05 4.87
CA ARG A 205 -3.13 43.26 5.41
C ARG A 205 -4.27 43.67 4.49
N LEU A 206 -5.46 43.81 5.04
CA LEU A 206 -6.65 44.23 4.31
C LEU A 206 -7.03 45.65 4.67
N ILE A 207 -7.56 46.40 3.71
CA ILE A 207 -8.22 47.69 3.94
C ILE A 207 -9.66 47.61 3.47
N THR A 208 -10.61 48.11 4.25
CA THR A 208 -12.02 48.12 3.86
C THR A 208 -12.27 49.01 2.65
N SER A 209 -13.18 48.62 1.77
CA SER A 209 -13.62 49.50 0.69
C SER A 209 -14.26 50.78 1.23
N ARG A 210 -14.18 51.86 0.45
CA ARG A 210 -14.85 53.13 0.76
C ARG A 210 -16.37 52.99 0.67
N ASN A 211 -17.11 53.86 1.35
CA ASN A 211 -18.58 53.84 1.35
C ASN A 211 -19.21 54.06 -0.04
N ASP A 212 -18.50 54.73 -0.95
CA ASP A 212 -18.92 54.98 -2.33
C ASP A 212 -18.50 53.87 -3.30
N THR A 213 -17.80 52.84 -2.82
CA THR A 213 -17.19 51.81 -3.64
C THR A 213 -17.68 50.43 -3.20
N ILE A 214 -18.44 49.78 -4.08
CA ILE A 214 -18.96 48.44 -3.86
C ILE A 214 -18.49 47.49 -4.96
N ARG A 215 -18.19 46.24 -4.59
CA ARG A 215 -17.78 45.21 -5.53
C ARG A 215 -18.94 44.64 -6.34
N ALA A 216 -20.07 44.43 -5.66
CA ALA A 216 -21.29 43.84 -6.20
C ALA A 216 -22.49 44.28 -5.36
N TRP A 217 -23.68 44.19 -5.95
CA TRP A 217 -24.95 44.56 -5.30
C TRP A 217 -26.04 43.52 -5.63
N PRO A 218 -27.08 43.39 -4.79
CA PRO A 218 -28.23 42.54 -5.06
C PRO A 218 -28.89 42.87 -6.41
N GLY A 219 -29.19 41.84 -7.20
CA GLY A 219 -29.66 42.00 -8.58
C GLY A 219 -28.55 42.20 -9.63
N GLY A 220 -27.31 42.44 -9.19
CA GLY A 220 -26.12 42.49 -10.05
C GLY A 220 -25.67 41.11 -10.56
N PHE A 221 -24.35 40.93 -10.71
CA PHE A 221 -23.75 39.71 -11.23
C PHE A 221 -22.49 39.28 -10.45
N GLY A 222 -22.40 39.67 -9.18
CA GLY A 222 -21.26 39.34 -8.30
C GLY A 222 -21.08 37.84 -8.05
N TYR A 223 -22.15 37.05 -8.17
CA TYR A 223 -22.14 35.59 -8.08
C TYR A 223 -21.57 34.87 -9.31
N ALA A 224 -21.38 35.57 -10.42
CA ALA A 224 -20.86 35.03 -11.67
C ALA A 224 -19.42 35.53 -11.91
N LYS A 225 -18.58 34.71 -12.55
CA LYS A 225 -17.17 35.02 -12.77
C LYS A 225 -16.95 35.77 -14.10
N VAL A 226 -17.57 36.94 -14.17
CA VAL A 226 -17.59 37.83 -15.35
C VAL A 226 -16.48 38.88 -15.24
N GLY A 227 -15.81 39.19 -16.37
CA GLY A 227 -14.70 40.15 -16.38
C GLY A 227 -15.06 41.54 -15.83
N ALA A 228 -16.31 41.97 -16.04
CA ALA A 228 -16.85 43.24 -15.54
C ALA A 228 -16.86 43.37 -14.00
N ASN A 229 -16.79 42.27 -13.24
CA ASN A 229 -16.65 42.31 -11.78
C ASN A 229 -15.24 42.69 -11.29
N TYR A 230 -14.24 42.61 -12.18
CA TYR A 230 -12.83 42.73 -11.80
C TYR A 230 -12.22 44.05 -12.27
N GLY A 231 -12.52 44.49 -13.49
CA GLY A 231 -11.97 45.74 -14.06
C GLY A 231 -12.12 46.95 -13.13
N PRO A 232 -13.34 47.28 -12.65
CA PRO A 232 -13.55 48.41 -11.74
C PRO A 232 -12.80 48.29 -10.41
N SER A 233 -12.49 47.06 -9.97
CA SER A 233 -11.83 46.82 -8.68
C SER A 233 -10.36 47.24 -8.67
N PHE A 234 -9.72 47.38 -9.83
CA PHE A 234 -8.29 47.69 -9.90
C PHE A 234 -7.95 49.05 -9.31
N ALA A 235 -8.84 50.04 -9.40
CA ALA A 235 -8.64 51.34 -8.78
C ALA A 235 -8.46 51.19 -7.26
N SER A 236 -9.39 50.51 -6.60
CA SER A 236 -9.33 50.28 -5.15
C SER A 236 -8.16 49.39 -4.72
N HIS A 237 -7.79 48.40 -5.54
CA HIS A 237 -6.60 47.59 -5.27
C HIS A 237 -5.31 48.42 -5.37
N CYS A 238 -5.20 49.31 -6.36
CA CYS A 238 -4.06 50.20 -6.51
C CYS A 238 -3.94 51.14 -5.31
N GLU A 239 -5.06 51.72 -4.87
CA GLU A 239 -5.12 52.56 -3.67
C GLU A 239 -4.73 51.79 -2.40
N ALA A 240 -5.22 50.55 -2.24
CA ALA A 240 -4.85 49.69 -1.11
C ALA A 240 -3.34 49.42 -1.10
N GLN A 241 -2.76 49.07 -2.25
CA GLN A 241 -1.33 48.81 -2.40
C GLN A 241 -0.49 50.06 -2.10
N GLN A 242 -0.89 51.23 -2.60
CA GLN A 242 -0.24 52.51 -2.30
C GLN A 242 -0.32 52.85 -0.81
N ALA A 243 -1.41 52.48 -0.14
CA ALA A 243 -1.59 52.64 1.30
C ALA A 243 -0.87 51.54 2.13
N GLY A 244 -0.16 50.61 1.49
CA GLY A 244 0.61 49.55 2.16
C GLY A 244 -0.20 48.33 2.58
N TYR A 245 -1.40 48.15 2.02
CA TYR A 245 -2.28 46.99 2.22
C TYR A 245 -2.27 46.09 0.98
N ASP A 246 -2.45 44.79 1.18
CA ASP A 246 -2.30 43.79 0.11
C ASP A 246 -3.56 43.63 -0.73
N GLN A 247 -4.75 43.72 -0.10
CA GLN A 247 -6.05 43.54 -0.76
C GLN A 247 -7.14 44.42 -0.11
N VAL A 248 -8.25 44.61 -0.82
CA VAL A 248 -9.44 45.32 -0.32
C VAL A 248 -10.40 44.33 0.32
N LEU A 249 -10.85 44.59 1.56
CA LEU A 249 -12.00 43.91 2.16
C LEU A 249 -13.28 44.64 1.71
N TRP A 250 -14.06 44.00 0.86
CA TRP A 250 -15.25 44.59 0.27
C TRP A 250 -16.39 44.66 1.27
N LEU A 251 -16.89 45.86 1.49
CA LEU A 251 -18.08 46.13 2.30
C LEU A 251 -19.30 46.38 1.41
N PHE A 252 -20.48 46.04 1.93
CA PHE A 252 -21.76 46.29 1.27
C PHE A 252 -22.80 46.82 2.27
N GLY A 253 -23.64 47.75 1.83
CA GLY A 253 -24.68 48.36 2.68
C GLY A 253 -24.14 49.44 3.61
N GLU A 254 -25.05 50.24 4.17
CA GLU A 254 -24.74 51.32 5.12
C GLU A 254 -24.19 50.79 6.45
N ASP A 255 -24.52 49.54 6.79
CA ASP A 255 -24.07 48.82 7.98
C ASP A 255 -22.70 48.16 7.82
N GLY A 256 -22.07 48.27 6.64
CA GLY A 256 -20.70 47.78 6.40
C GLY A 256 -20.61 46.25 6.43
N GLN A 257 -21.51 45.55 5.76
CA GLN A 257 -21.51 44.08 5.68
C GLN A 257 -20.26 43.58 4.98
N VAL A 258 -19.56 42.64 5.60
CA VAL A 258 -18.36 42.03 5.04
C VAL A 258 -18.75 41.04 3.95
N THR A 259 -18.14 41.15 2.77
CA THR A 259 -18.47 40.30 1.61
C THR A 259 -17.29 39.41 1.18
N GLU A 260 -16.31 39.99 0.48
CA GLU A 260 -15.15 39.29 -0.08
C GLU A 260 -13.86 40.08 0.19
N ALA A 261 -12.70 39.45 0.07
CA ALA A 261 -11.40 40.10 0.19
C ALA A 261 -10.65 39.98 -1.14
N GLY A 262 -10.55 41.10 -1.86
CA GLY A 262 -10.04 41.15 -3.22
C GLY A 262 -10.86 40.28 -4.15
N ALA A 263 -10.23 39.25 -4.73
CA ALA A 263 -10.88 38.24 -5.56
C ALA A 263 -11.14 36.91 -4.83
N SER A 264 -11.07 36.90 -3.50
CA SER A 264 -11.20 35.72 -2.63
C SER A 264 -12.37 35.84 -1.66
N ASN A 265 -12.90 34.71 -1.19
CA ASN A 265 -13.89 34.71 -0.12
C ASN A 265 -13.22 35.01 1.23
N PHE A 266 -13.93 35.65 2.15
CA PHE A 266 -13.43 36.01 3.48
C PHE A 266 -14.05 35.14 4.58
N PHE A 267 -13.23 34.84 5.59
CA PHE A 267 -13.59 34.06 6.76
C PHE A 267 -13.04 34.72 8.04
N ALA A 268 -13.81 34.61 9.12
CA ALA A 268 -13.38 35.03 10.46
C ALA A 268 -13.76 33.95 11.49
N VAL A 269 -12.88 33.70 12.46
CA VAL A 269 -13.12 32.80 13.58
C VAL A 269 -13.34 33.64 14.83
N VAL A 270 -14.50 33.49 15.44
CA VAL A 270 -14.90 34.22 16.65
C VAL A 270 -15.19 33.23 17.76
N ARG A 271 -14.63 33.46 18.95
CA ARG A 271 -14.94 32.66 20.13
C ARG A 271 -16.37 32.97 20.58
N ASP A 272 -17.16 31.93 20.82
CA ASP A 272 -18.48 32.07 21.46
C ASP A 272 -18.31 31.83 22.96
N GLU A 273 -18.56 32.85 23.79
CA GLU A 273 -18.43 32.73 25.25
C GLU A 273 -19.49 31.81 25.88
N LYS A 274 -20.60 31.56 25.17
CA LYS A 274 -21.71 30.72 25.67
C LYS A 274 -21.60 29.27 25.24
N SER A 275 -20.64 28.96 24.38
CA SER A 275 -20.42 27.64 23.81
C SER A 275 -18.98 27.21 24.02
N SER A 276 -18.73 25.91 24.11
CA SER A 276 -17.36 25.38 24.08
C SER A 276 -16.75 25.43 22.67
N LYS A 277 -17.52 25.82 21.65
CA LYS A 277 -17.10 25.89 20.24
C LYS A 277 -16.85 27.32 19.79
N SER A 278 -15.85 27.52 18.94
CA SER A 278 -15.71 28.78 18.21
C SER A 278 -16.63 28.78 16.98
N VAL A 279 -16.91 29.95 16.42
CA VAL A 279 -17.77 30.13 15.25
C VAL A 279 -16.93 30.57 14.06
N LEU A 280 -17.01 29.84 12.95
CA LEU A 280 -16.47 30.22 11.66
C LEU A 280 -17.53 30.99 10.86
N LEU A 281 -17.30 32.29 10.70
CA LEU A 281 -18.15 33.21 9.95
C LEU A 281 -17.72 33.31 8.48
N THR A 282 -18.69 33.27 7.56
CA THR A 282 -18.49 33.65 6.15
C THR A 282 -19.79 34.18 5.54
N ALA A 283 -19.70 35.13 4.60
CA ALA A 283 -20.87 35.75 4.00
C ALA A 283 -21.74 34.73 3.24
N PRO A 284 -23.08 34.84 3.26
CA PRO A 284 -23.98 33.88 2.64
C PRO A 284 -24.12 34.13 1.13
N LEU A 285 -24.52 33.11 0.39
CA LEU A 285 -24.72 33.19 -1.06
C LEU A 285 -26.12 33.69 -1.47
N THR A 286 -27.02 33.91 -0.50
CA THR A 286 -28.46 34.18 -0.72
C THR A 286 -28.71 35.40 -1.61
N ASP A 287 -27.93 36.45 -1.42
CA ASP A 287 -28.16 37.75 -2.07
C ASP A 287 -27.44 37.86 -3.41
N ARG A 288 -26.71 36.80 -3.80
CA ARG A 288 -25.95 36.71 -5.05
C ARG A 288 -24.89 37.82 -5.24
N VAL A 289 -24.42 38.40 -4.13
CA VAL A 289 -23.30 39.36 -4.10
C VAL A 289 -21.94 38.72 -3.85
N ILE A 290 -21.91 37.43 -3.50
CA ILE A 290 -20.69 36.66 -3.22
C ILE A 290 -20.46 35.65 -4.34
N LEU A 291 -19.22 35.47 -4.77
CA LEU A 291 -18.86 34.39 -5.70
C LEU A 291 -18.83 33.07 -4.93
N ASP A 292 -19.52 32.03 -5.41
CA ASP A 292 -19.48 30.69 -4.81
C ASP A 292 -18.12 30.03 -5.08
N GLY A 293 -17.13 30.35 -4.25
CA GLY A 293 -15.76 29.86 -4.35
C GLY A 293 -15.66 28.35 -4.17
N VAL A 294 -14.88 27.69 -5.04
CA VAL A 294 -14.58 26.26 -4.89
C VAL A 294 -13.79 26.00 -3.60
N THR A 295 -12.80 26.84 -3.28
CA THR A 295 -12.06 26.73 -2.01
C THR A 295 -12.93 27.05 -0.81
N ARG A 296 -13.79 28.08 -0.88
CA ARG A 296 -14.80 28.38 0.15
C ARG A 296 -15.63 27.14 0.47
N ARG A 297 -16.22 26.50 -0.56
CA ARG A 297 -17.02 25.28 -0.37
C ARG A 297 -16.22 24.17 0.28
N SER A 298 -14.98 23.97 -0.15
CA SER A 298 -14.11 22.94 0.43
C SER A 298 -13.74 23.21 1.90
N VAL A 299 -13.54 24.48 2.30
CA VAL A 299 -13.34 24.85 3.71
C VAL A 299 -14.56 24.48 4.54
N LEU A 300 -15.77 24.83 4.06
CA LEU A 300 -17.01 24.50 4.75
C LEU A 300 -17.22 22.99 4.87
N ASP A 301 -16.98 22.24 3.78
CA ASP A 301 -17.08 20.77 3.74
C ASP A 301 -16.09 20.14 4.75
N LEU A 302 -14.87 20.68 4.87
CA LEU A 302 -13.83 20.18 5.80
C LEU A 302 -14.16 20.47 7.26
N VAL A 303 -14.61 21.68 7.58
CA VAL A 303 -14.99 22.03 8.95
C VAL A 303 -16.17 21.18 9.40
N ALA A 304 -17.18 21.02 8.54
CA ALA A 304 -18.34 20.18 8.83
C ALA A 304 -17.98 18.70 9.06
N SER A 305 -16.96 18.18 8.36
CA SER A 305 -16.58 16.76 8.44
C SER A 305 -15.52 16.44 9.50
N ARG A 306 -14.64 17.39 9.84
CA ARG A 306 -13.48 17.13 10.70
C ARG A 306 -13.39 17.97 11.98
N LEU A 307 -14.01 19.15 11.99
CA LEU A 307 -13.87 20.11 13.08
C LEU A 307 -15.22 20.48 13.71
N SER A 308 -16.28 19.71 13.47
CA SER A 308 -17.63 20.01 13.95
C SER A 308 -17.76 20.03 15.48
N GLU A 309 -16.82 19.40 16.20
CA GLU A 309 -16.77 19.42 17.67
C GLU A 309 -16.12 20.70 18.22
N GLU A 310 -15.28 21.38 17.43
CA GLU A 310 -14.51 22.58 17.85
C GLU A 310 -15.03 23.88 17.21
N LEU A 311 -15.57 23.80 15.99
CA LEU A 311 -16.00 24.92 15.16
C LEU A 311 -17.44 24.74 14.66
N GLU A 312 -18.29 25.74 14.92
CA GLU A 312 -19.60 25.89 14.31
C GLU A 312 -19.51 26.75 13.05
N VAL A 313 -20.03 26.27 11.92
CA VAL A 313 -20.07 27.05 10.68
C VAL A 313 -21.32 27.92 10.63
N LYS A 314 -21.15 29.23 10.41
CA LYS A 314 -22.25 30.17 10.14
C LYS A 314 -22.04 30.91 8.82
N GLU A 315 -22.76 30.46 7.79
CA GLU A 315 -22.96 31.22 6.55
C GLU A 315 -23.99 32.33 6.80
N THR A 316 -23.57 33.46 7.38
CA THR A 316 -24.45 34.56 7.81
C THR A 316 -23.89 35.91 7.40
N LYS A 317 -24.77 36.92 7.32
CA LYS A 317 -24.32 38.30 7.20
C LYS A 317 -23.71 38.74 8.54
N PHE A 318 -22.57 39.40 8.45
CA PHE A 318 -21.92 40.06 9.58
C PHE A 318 -21.23 41.33 9.07
N THR A 319 -21.05 42.29 9.97
CA THR A 319 -20.56 43.63 9.67
C THR A 319 -19.11 43.81 10.11
N ILE A 320 -18.45 44.81 9.53
CA ILE A 320 -17.11 45.19 9.99
C ILE A 320 -17.14 45.67 11.45
N HIS A 321 -18.24 46.29 11.88
CA HIS A 321 -18.43 46.75 13.25
C HIS A 321 -18.57 45.59 14.25
N GLU A 322 -19.20 44.49 13.85
CA GLU A 322 -19.25 43.26 14.66
C GLU A 322 -17.86 42.62 14.79
N LEU A 323 -17.05 42.62 13.72
CA LEU A 323 -15.66 42.16 13.80
C LEU A 323 -14.81 43.06 14.70
N GLU A 324 -15.00 44.39 14.60
CA GLU A 324 -14.33 45.37 15.45
C GLU A 324 -14.71 45.18 16.93
N ALA A 325 -16.00 44.97 17.22
CA ALA A 325 -16.47 44.69 18.57
C ALA A 325 -15.89 43.38 19.11
N ALA A 326 -15.98 42.29 18.34
CA ALA A 326 -15.39 41.01 18.72
C ALA A 326 -13.88 41.10 18.94
N TRP A 327 -13.17 41.94 18.18
CA TRP A 327 -11.75 42.20 18.39
C TRP A 327 -11.48 42.97 19.69
N LYS A 328 -12.25 44.03 19.98
CA LYS A 328 -12.14 44.80 21.23
C LYS A 328 -12.40 43.92 22.46
N ASP A 329 -13.33 42.98 22.34
CA ASP A 329 -13.69 42.04 23.39
C ASP A 329 -12.72 40.85 23.49
N GLY A 330 -11.71 40.77 22.62
CA GLY A 330 -10.73 39.67 22.60
C GLY A 330 -11.31 38.33 22.11
N LEU A 331 -12.47 38.37 21.44
CA LEU A 331 -13.20 37.22 20.90
C LEU A 331 -12.84 36.90 19.45
N LEU A 332 -12.37 37.88 18.67
CA LEU A 332 -11.91 37.65 17.29
C LEU A 332 -10.54 36.96 17.31
N MET A 333 -10.52 35.68 16.97
CA MET A 333 -9.34 34.82 17.08
C MET A 333 -8.47 34.89 15.83
N GLU A 334 -9.10 34.72 14.66
CA GLU A 334 -8.42 34.60 13.37
C GLU A 334 -9.27 35.17 12.24
N ALA A 335 -8.61 35.59 11.16
CA ALA A 335 -9.27 35.82 9.88
C ALA A 335 -8.36 35.34 8.74
N PHE A 336 -8.99 34.88 7.66
CA PHE A 336 -8.28 34.40 6.48
C PHE A 336 -9.11 34.58 5.22
N VAL A 337 -8.43 34.58 4.08
CA VAL A 337 -9.05 34.58 2.76
C VAL A 337 -8.92 33.20 2.13
N SER A 338 -9.91 32.79 1.33
CA SER A 338 -9.84 31.56 0.56
C SER A 338 -10.20 31.76 -0.92
N GLY A 339 -9.37 31.21 -1.80
CA GLY A 339 -9.51 31.36 -3.23
C GLY A 339 -8.38 30.64 -3.97
N THR A 340 -8.57 30.28 -5.23
CA THR A 340 -7.63 29.42 -5.97
C THR A 340 -6.18 29.95 -5.99
N ALA A 341 -5.98 31.27 -6.04
CA ALA A 341 -4.64 31.87 -6.10
C ALA A 341 -3.85 31.62 -4.80
N PHE A 342 -4.38 32.09 -3.67
CA PHE A 342 -3.78 31.96 -2.34
C PHE A 342 -4.03 30.60 -1.67
N PHE A 343 -4.96 29.81 -2.20
CA PHE A 343 -5.62 28.69 -1.52
C PHE A 343 -6.26 29.13 -0.20
N ILE A 344 -5.49 29.23 0.88
CA ILE A 344 -5.85 29.84 2.17
C ILE A 344 -4.69 30.75 2.59
N LYS A 345 -4.96 31.99 2.96
CA LYS A 345 -3.95 32.93 3.47
C LYS A 345 -4.49 33.73 4.64
N ARG A 346 -3.71 33.78 5.72
CA ARG A 346 -4.06 34.49 6.94
C ARG A 346 -4.10 35.99 6.73
N VAL A 347 -4.95 36.67 7.49
CA VAL A 347 -4.99 38.12 7.62
C VAL A 347 -4.36 38.50 8.97
N SER A 348 -3.41 39.44 8.94
CA SER A 348 -2.77 39.99 10.15
C SER A 348 -3.45 41.29 10.60
N THR A 349 -3.91 42.11 9.65
CA THR A 349 -4.53 43.41 9.95
C THR A 349 -5.71 43.65 9.03
N ILE A 350 -6.81 44.18 9.56
CA ILE A 350 -7.92 44.75 8.80
C ILE A 350 -8.05 46.22 9.19
N ARG A 351 -7.80 47.13 8.25
CA ARG A 351 -8.06 48.56 8.41
C ARG A 351 -9.54 48.84 8.17
N ALA A 352 -10.29 49.05 9.25
CA ALA A 352 -11.71 49.41 9.26
C ALA A 352 -11.85 50.91 9.55
N GLY A 353 -12.07 51.71 8.50
CA GLY A 353 -12.05 53.17 8.63
C GLY A 353 -10.70 53.67 9.17
N ASP A 354 -10.71 54.30 10.34
CA ASP A 354 -9.51 54.80 11.01
C ASP A 354 -8.86 53.82 11.99
N ILE A 355 -9.43 52.62 12.15
CA ILE A 355 -9.00 51.63 13.14
C ILE A 355 -8.30 50.47 12.43
N ASP A 356 -7.11 50.10 12.91
CA ASP A 356 -6.46 48.86 12.53
C ASP A 356 -6.87 47.75 13.52
N ILE A 357 -7.73 46.85 13.05
CA ILE A 357 -8.04 45.58 13.71
C ILE A 357 -6.81 44.69 13.52
N ASN A 358 -5.89 44.76 14.47
CA ASN A 358 -4.69 43.92 14.47
C ASN A 358 -5.05 42.58 15.09
N LEU A 359 -5.11 41.56 14.24
CA LEU A 359 -5.28 40.20 14.69
C LEU A 359 -4.01 39.79 15.44
N PRO A 360 -4.12 38.95 16.50
CA PRO A 360 -3.00 38.63 17.36
C PRO A 360 -1.76 38.28 16.55
N THR A 361 -0.68 39.07 16.71
CA THR A 361 0.62 38.71 16.14
C THR A 361 1.01 37.45 16.83
N ILE A 362 1.23 36.42 16.02
CA ILE A 362 1.55 35.17 16.61
C ILE A 362 3.06 35.09 16.78
N THR A 363 3.52 35.73 17.87
CA THR A 363 4.94 35.97 18.20
C THR A 363 5.66 34.75 18.74
N ASP A 364 4.89 33.72 19.05
CA ASP A 364 5.40 32.42 19.37
C ASP A 364 5.03 31.55 18.17
N ASN A 365 5.97 30.88 17.51
CA ASN A 365 5.63 29.74 16.64
C ASN A 365 5.03 28.56 17.47
N THR A 366 4.67 28.87 18.72
CA THR A 366 3.93 28.07 19.69
C THR A 366 2.51 28.65 19.96
N SER A 367 2.19 29.85 19.50
CA SER A 367 0.79 30.26 19.32
C SER A 367 0.44 30.30 17.85
N ALA A 368 1.46 30.31 16.97
CA ALA A 368 1.32 30.19 15.53
C ALA A 368 1.54 28.74 15.29
N PHE A 369 0.90 28.23 14.26
CA PHE A 369 1.35 27.00 13.67
C PHE A 369 2.73 27.27 13.00
N GLY A 370 3.76 27.60 13.78
CA GLY A 370 5.05 27.03 13.51
C GLY A 370 4.82 25.52 13.42
N PRO A 371 5.52 24.83 12.52
CA PRO A 371 5.24 23.44 12.24
C PRO A 371 5.47 22.56 13.47
N ARG A 372 4.42 22.45 14.28
CA ARG A 372 4.28 21.54 15.39
C ARG A 372 3.80 20.26 14.74
N ILE A 373 4.60 19.21 14.84
CA ILE A 373 4.11 17.87 14.54
C ILE A 373 3.09 17.56 15.64
N LYS A 374 1.81 17.89 15.42
CA LYS A 374 0.77 17.43 16.32
C LYS A 374 -0.29 16.70 15.53
N GLY A 375 0.10 15.47 15.21
CA GLY A 375 -0.86 14.40 15.01
C GLY A 375 -1.16 13.68 16.32
N VAL A 376 -2.33 13.07 16.38
CA VAL A 376 -2.90 12.20 17.42
C VAL A 376 -1.85 11.23 18.00
N LEU A 377 -1.03 10.60 17.16
CA LEU A 377 0.02 9.69 17.65
C LEU A 377 1.19 10.43 18.30
N GLY A 378 1.59 11.56 17.74
CA GLY A 378 2.58 12.44 18.35
C GLY A 378 2.14 12.83 19.75
N GLU A 379 0.88 13.23 19.94
CA GLU A 379 0.32 13.57 21.25
C GLU A 379 0.39 12.40 22.24
N TYR A 380 0.00 11.20 21.79
CA TYR A 380 0.02 9.98 22.60
C TYR A 380 1.43 9.62 23.07
N TYR A 381 2.42 9.66 22.18
CA TYR A 381 3.81 9.37 22.57
C TYR A 381 4.40 10.46 23.48
N SER A 382 4.08 11.75 23.27
CA SER A 382 4.50 12.85 24.15
C SER A 382 3.87 12.76 25.55
N ALA A 383 2.59 12.39 25.64
CA ALA A 383 1.93 12.18 26.93
C ALA A 383 2.62 11.07 27.74
N ARG A 384 2.95 9.95 27.08
CA ARG A 384 3.67 8.84 27.72
C ARG A 384 5.11 9.20 28.08
N HIS A 385 5.77 10.03 27.27
CA HIS A 385 7.08 10.59 27.61
C HIS A 385 7.04 11.42 28.89
N THR A 386 6.02 12.29 29.03
CA THR A 386 5.81 13.12 30.23
C THR A 386 5.69 12.30 31.51
N LEU A 387 5.06 11.12 31.40
CA LEU A 387 4.89 10.17 32.50
C LEU A 387 6.08 9.22 32.70
N GLY A 388 7.14 9.38 31.90
CA GLY A 388 8.32 8.50 31.82
C GLY A 388 8.01 7.08 31.31
N GLN A 389 6.81 6.86 30.80
CA GLN A 389 6.30 5.57 30.31
C GLN A 389 6.77 5.21 28.90
N TYR A 390 7.37 6.16 28.18
CA TYR A 390 7.93 5.98 26.85
C TYR A 390 9.18 6.84 26.64
N ARG A 391 10.21 6.26 26.02
CA ARG A 391 11.57 6.83 25.95
C ARG A 391 12.09 6.80 24.51
N SER A 392 12.87 5.79 24.16
CA SER A 392 13.58 5.74 22.87
C SER A 392 13.28 4.45 22.10
N ALA A 393 13.41 4.50 20.79
CA ALA A 393 13.71 3.33 19.98
C ALA A 393 15.00 3.53 19.22
N CYS A 394 15.60 2.44 18.77
CA CYS A 394 16.93 2.41 18.24
C CYS A 394 17.06 1.43 17.08
N VAL A 395 17.66 1.90 15.99
CA VAL A 395 18.17 1.04 14.91
C VAL A 395 19.69 1.12 14.93
N THR A 396 20.32 0.00 15.23
CA THR A 396 21.78 -0.14 15.19
C THR A 396 22.20 -0.82 13.91
N ALA A 397 23.19 -0.25 13.23
CA ALA A 397 23.86 -0.87 12.10
C ALA A 397 25.33 -1.14 12.43
N THR A 398 25.80 -2.35 12.18
CA THR A 398 27.20 -2.76 12.36
C THR A 398 27.92 -2.63 11.01
N TYR A 399 28.90 -1.74 10.92
CA TYR A 399 29.68 -1.50 9.70
C TYR A 399 31.14 -1.91 9.89
N LEU A 400 31.75 -2.47 8.84
CA LEU A 400 33.16 -2.81 8.75
C LEU A 400 33.87 -1.79 7.84
N PHE A 401 34.86 -1.08 8.37
CA PHE A 401 35.68 -0.09 7.66
C PHE A 401 37.12 -0.59 7.46
N PRO A 402 37.82 -0.22 6.36
CA PRO A 402 39.24 -0.51 6.17
C PRO A 402 40.15 0.31 7.12
N ASN A 403 41.34 -0.20 7.50
CA ASN A 403 42.11 0.34 8.64
C ASN A 403 42.69 1.76 8.51
N ASP A 404 42.96 2.23 7.30
CA ASP A 404 43.97 3.27 7.08
C ASP A 404 43.52 4.69 7.46
N SER A 405 42.46 4.85 8.26
CA SER A 405 41.75 6.14 8.37
C SER A 405 41.14 6.42 9.74
N GLN A 406 41.75 5.99 10.85
CA GLN A 406 41.11 6.10 12.17
C GLN A 406 40.77 7.54 12.62
N ASP A 407 41.66 8.53 12.40
CA ASP A 407 41.40 9.94 12.75
C ASP A 407 40.51 10.66 11.72
N LEU A 408 40.60 10.25 10.45
CA LEU A 408 39.77 10.79 9.36
C LEU A 408 38.34 10.24 9.41
N LEU A 409 38.16 9.03 9.95
CA LEU A 409 36.87 8.35 10.08
C LEU A 409 35.93 9.10 11.02
N ASP A 410 36.41 9.58 12.17
CA ASP A 410 35.59 10.34 13.11
C ASP A 410 35.10 11.65 12.51
N GLN A 411 36.00 12.37 11.84
CA GLN A 411 35.65 13.62 11.17
C GLN A 411 34.67 13.37 10.02
N ALA A 412 34.90 12.34 9.21
CA ALA A 412 34.01 11.96 8.12
C ALA A 412 32.61 11.56 8.62
N LEU A 413 32.52 10.82 9.73
CA LEU A 413 31.25 10.47 10.37
C LEU A 413 30.51 11.70 10.90
N GLU A 414 31.23 12.64 11.50
CA GLU A 414 30.64 13.90 11.97
C GLU A 414 30.16 14.80 10.82
N TYR A 415 30.92 14.89 9.72
CA TYR A 415 30.48 15.58 8.50
C TYR A 415 29.25 14.93 7.87
N ALA A 416 29.27 13.60 7.73
CA ALA A 416 28.15 12.83 7.24
C ALA A 416 26.91 13.01 8.13
N LEU A 417 27.09 13.07 9.46
CA LEU A 417 26.01 13.35 10.40
C LEU A 417 25.44 14.75 10.19
N GLN A 418 26.28 15.79 10.11
CA GLN A 418 25.81 17.15 9.86
C GLN A 418 25.06 17.27 8.51
N ALA A 419 25.55 16.61 7.45
CA ALA A 419 24.86 16.55 6.16
C ALA A 419 23.52 15.82 6.27
N THR A 420 23.47 14.73 7.02
CA THR A 420 22.24 13.95 7.26
C THR A 420 21.19 14.76 8.03
N ILE A 421 21.59 15.55 9.03
CA ILE A 421 20.69 16.48 9.75
C ILE A 421 20.13 17.56 8.80
N ARG A 422 20.96 18.07 7.88
CA ARG A 422 20.50 19.02 6.85
C ARG A 422 19.54 18.37 5.87
N GLN A 423 19.73 17.11 5.51
CA GLN A 423 18.87 16.41 4.56
C GLN A 423 17.47 16.12 5.13
N HIS A 424 17.37 15.77 6.41
CA HIS A 424 16.14 15.25 6.99
C HIS A 424 15.44 16.21 7.95
N ALA A 425 14.25 16.67 7.56
CA ALA A 425 13.42 17.56 8.38
C ALA A 425 13.14 16.98 9.78
N GLY A 426 12.83 15.68 9.88
CA GLY A 426 12.50 15.02 11.15
C GLY A 426 13.65 15.01 12.17
N LEU A 427 14.91 15.08 11.72
CA LEU A 427 16.07 15.23 12.61
C LEU A 427 16.22 16.66 13.15
N ARG A 428 15.44 17.61 12.67
CA ARG A 428 15.48 18.99 13.16
C ARG A 428 14.46 19.27 14.26
N TYR A 429 13.88 18.24 14.89
CA TYR A 429 12.87 18.39 15.93
C TYR A 429 13.28 17.79 17.28
N GLY A 430 12.82 18.44 18.34
CA GLY A 430 13.05 18.10 19.73
C GLY A 430 11.77 18.17 20.57
N ILE A 431 11.84 17.71 21.82
CA ILE A 431 10.72 17.78 22.77
C ILE A 431 10.82 19.07 23.59
N SER A 432 9.80 19.90 23.55
CA SER A 432 9.67 21.11 24.37
C SER A 432 8.56 20.93 25.41
N TYR A 433 8.80 21.41 26.63
CA TYR A 433 7.81 21.38 27.72
C TYR A 433 6.85 22.56 27.69
N GLU A 434 6.89 23.36 26.62
CA GLU A 434 5.72 24.13 26.22
C GLU A 434 4.57 23.14 26.00
N THR A 435 3.52 23.23 26.81
CA THR A 435 2.45 22.23 26.81
C THR A 435 1.17 22.77 26.16
N LYS A 436 0.49 21.90 25.41
CA LYS A 436 -0.95 22.02 25.14
C LYS A 436 -1.62 20.98 26.04
N ASP A 437 -2.46 21.43 26.98
CA ASP A 437 -3.18 20.55 27.92
C ASP A 437 -2.25 19.60 28.71
N GLY A 438 -1.07 20.08 29.12
CA GLY A 438 -0.09 19.29 29.89
C GLY A 438 0.80 18.33 29.08
N ILE A 439 0.65 18.28 27.74
CA ILE A 439 1.46 17.44 26.85
C ILE A 439 2.56 18.28 26.15
N PRO A 440 3.86 17.91 26.26
CA PRO A 440 4.99 18.54 25.57
C PRO A 440 4.79 18.61 24.06
N LEU A 441 5.25 19.67 23.44
CA LEU A 441 5.17 19.90 22.00
C LEU A 441 6.48 19.60 21.30
N TYR A 442 6.40 19.22 20.02
CA TYR A 442 7.59 19.13 19.17
C TYR A 442 7.98 20.51 18.67
N LYS A 443 9.24 20.86 18.89
CA LYS A 443 9.80 22.16 18.50
C LYS A 443 10.99 21.96 17.59
N GLN A 444 11.07 22.80 16.56
CA GLN A 444 12.23 22.81 15.68
C GLN A 444 13.48 23.22 16.48
N ILE A 445 14.56 22.48 16.30
CA ILE A 445 15.88 22.71 16.88
C ILE A 445 16.74 23.42 15.84
N HIS A 446 17.26 24.58 16.22
CA HIS A 446 18.08 25.42 15.36
C HIS A 446 19.58 25.28 15.67
N ILE A 447 19.93 24.85 16.89
CA ILE A 447 21.30 24.73 17.37
C ILE A 447 21.50 23.29 17.81
N PHE A 448 22.46 22.61 17.18
CA PHE A 448 22.83 21.24 17.51
C PHE A 448 24.21 21.24 18.13
N ASP A 449 24.28 20.87 19.40
CA ASP A 449 25.55 20.62 20.08
C ASP A 449 26.01 19.18 19.82
N ARG A 450 27.32 18.98 19.60
CA ARG A 450 27.90 17.65 19.35
C ARG A 450 27.49 16.63 20.39
N ASN A 451 27.57 17.00 21.68
CA ASN A 451 27.30 16.11 22.80
C ASN A 451 25.81 15.77 22.97
N ASP A 452 24.93 16.56 22.34
CA ASP A 452 23.48 16.32 22.38
C ASP A 452 23.05 15.29 21.34
N VAL A 453 23.80 15.17 20.23
CA VAL A 453 23.44 14.29 19.11
C VAL A 453 24.41 13.12 18.89
N LEU A 454 25.61 13.14 19.47
CA LEU A 454 26.64 12.14 19.24
C LEU A 454 27.39 11.74 20.53
N GLU A 455 27.46 10.44 20.79
CA GLU A 455 28.32 9.82 21.82
C GLU A 455 29.20 8.76 21.16
N VAL A 456 30.48 8.70 21.52
CA VAL A 456 31.45 7.73 20.98
C VAL A 456 32.06 6.94 22.13
N ILE A 457 31.99 5.62 22.06
CA ILE A 457 32.43 4.68 23.11
C ILE A 457 33.57 3.82 22.54
N ALA A 458 34.71 3.79 23.24
CA ALA A 458 35.84 2.94 22.88
C ALA A 458 35.71 1.54 23.50
N GLY A 459 35.78 0.47 22.69
CA GLY A 459 35.57 -0.91 23.14
C GLY A 459 36.62 -1.49 24.10
N LYS A 460 37.68 -0.74 24.45
CA LYS A 460 38.77 -1.20 25.34
C LYS A 460 38.47 -1.09 26.84
N GLU A 461 37.47 -0.33 27.27
CA GLU A 461 37.23 -0.04 28.71
C GLU A 461 36.44 -1.11 29.48
N VAL A 462 36.02 -2.22 28.85
CA VAL A 462 35.25 -3.29 29.52
C VAL A 462 35.80 -4.68 29.12
N ALA A 463 36.99 -5.04 29.61
CA ALA A 463 37.69 -6.25 29.19
C ALA A 463 37.50 -7.46 30.14
N GLY A 464 36.85 -8.54 29.65
CA GLY A 464 36.92 -9.94 30.16
C GLY A 464 36.52 -10.98 29.09
N LYS A 465 37.24 -12.13 28.97
CA LYS A 465 37.58 -12.94 27.75
C LYS A 465 36.50 -13.54 26.78
N SER A 466 36.83 -13.48 25.46
CA SER A 466 36.32 -14.18 24.23
C SER A 466 34.99 -13.78 23.52
N CYS A 467 34.95 -13.96 22.19
CA CYS A 467 33.93 -13.81 21.11
C CYS A 467 32.43 -13.51 21.39
N ASP A 468 31.90 -13.75 22.59
CA ASP A 468 30.52 -13.38 23.00
C ASP A 468 30.39 -11.91 23.49
N ARG A 469 31.47 -11.12 23.40
CA ARG A 469 31.60 -9.79 24.05
C ARG A 469 30.94 -8.60 23.36
N SER A 470 30.82 -8.59 22.02
CA SER A 470 30.32 -7.40 21.29
C SER A 470 28.83 -7.16 21.57
N ASP A 471 28.05 -8.24 21.65
CA ASP A 471 26.60 -8.16 21.87
C ASP A 471 26.24 -7.80 23.31
N GLU A 472 27.08 -8.14 24.29
CA GLU A 472 26.92 -7.69 25.67
C GLU A 472 27.13 -6.18 25.81
N LEU A 473 28.19 -5.64 25.20
CA LEU A 473 28.45 -4.20 25.23
C LEU A 473 27.36 -3.43 24.50
N LEU A 474 26.98 -3.88 23.30
CA LEU A 474 25.87 -3.30 22.55
C LEU A 474 24.57 -3.39 23.37
N SER A 475 24.27 -4.53 24.00
CA SER A 475 23.09 -4.67 24.86
C SER A 475 23.10 -3.64 26.00
N ARG A 476 24.23 -3.40 26.69
CA ARG A 476 24.31 -2.38 27.76
C ARG A 476 24.09 -0.96 27.24
N VAL A 477 24.62 -0.63 26.06
CA VAL A 477 24.39 0.68 25.42
C VAL A 477 22.92 0.86 25.09
N LEU A 478 22.27 -0.18 24.56
CA LEU A 478 20.83 -0.19 24.28
C LEU A 478 20.01 -0.10 25.58
N GLU A 479 20.37 -0.83 26.64
CA GLU A 479 19.74 -0.75 27.96
C GLU A 479 19.79 0.68 28.54
N LYS A 480 20.97 1.32 28.50
CA LYS A 480 21.18 2.71 28.93
C LYS A 480 20.32 3.68 28.11
N GLY A 481 20.41 3.64 26.78
CA GLY A 481 19.67 4.56 25.91
C GLY A 481 18.14 4.40 26.01
N HIS A 482 17.65 3.19 26.28
CA HIS A 482 16.23 2.93 26.54
C HIS A 482 15.77 3.30 27.96
N ALA A 483 16.69 3.55 28.89
CA ALA A 483 16.46 3.97 30.26
C ALA A 483 16.70 5.47 30.49
N GLU A 484 17.07 6.23 29.46
CA GLU A 484 17.22 7.69 29.53
C GLU A 484 15.93 8.42 29.12
N LEU A 485 15.70 9.62 29.66
CA LEU A 485 14.63 10.52 29.21
C LEU A 485 15.25 11.60 28.32
N TRP A 486 14.53 12.00 27.27
CA TRP A 486 14.92 13.10 26.41
C TRP A 486 14.91 14.44 27.17
N SER A 487 15.96 15.21 26.95
CA SER A 487 16.13 16.54 27.55
C SER A 487 15.28 17.58 26.82
N GLN A 488 14.86 18.62 27.54
CA GLN A 488 14.04 19.69 26.99
C GLN A 488 14.79 20.49 25.92
N ASN A 489 14.08 20.91 24.86
CA ASN A 489 14.60 21.78 23.80
C ASN A 489 15.89 21.27 23.15
N LYS A 490 16.09 19.96 23.17
CA LYS A 490 17.19 19.26 22.50
C LYS A 490 16.63 18.32 21.45
N PRO A 491 17.44 17.92 20.45
CA PRO A 491 17.03 16.93 19.46
C PRO A 491 16.44 15.69 20.13
N ALA A 492 15.29 15.22 19.63
CA ALA A 492 14.61 14.03 20.17
C ALA A 492 15.21 12.73 19.60
N TRP A 493 16.51 12.75 19.28
CA TRP A 493 17.29 11.65 18.74
C TRP A 493 18.78 11.85 19.09
N LYS A 494 19.54 10.76 19.09
CA LYS A 494 20.97 10.73 19.40
C LYS A 494 21.62 9.51 18.74
N VAL A 495 22.85 9.68 18.26
CA VAL A 495 23.69 8.63 17.70
C VAL A 495 24.73 8.21 18.74
N VAL A 496 24.85 6.91 18.98
CA VAL A 496 25.92 6.34 19.80
C VAL A 496 26.77 5.42 18.92
N ILE A 497 28.07 5.68 18.85
CA ILE A 497 29.02 4.89 18.06
C ILE A 497 29.89 4.07 19.00
N ILE A 498 29.86 2.75 18.85
CA ILE A 498 30.74 1.82 19.58
C ILE A 498 31.86 1.37 18.64
N LYS A 499 33.10 1.63 19.03
CA LYS A 499 34.29 1.26 18.25
C LYS A 499 34.89 -0.04 18.78
N HIS A 500 34.85 -1.10 17.98
CA HIS A 500 35.51 -2.37 18.29
C HIS A 500 36.90 -2.40 17.65
N MET A 501 37.94 -2.49 18.49
CA MET A 501 39.33 -2.57 18.04
C MET A 501 39.80 -4.03 18.08
N SER A 502 40.31 -4.57 16.97
CA SER A 502 40.88 -5.91 16.95
C SER A 502 42.26 -5.94 17.63
N ASP A 503 42.53 -6.94 18.46
CA ASP A 503 43.85 -7.18 19.08
C ASP A 503 44.76 -8.11 18.22
N SER A 504 44.38 -8.43 16.97
CA SER A 504 45.09 -9.40 16.12
C SER A 504 46.17 -8.76 15.24
N PHE A 505 47.35 -9.39 15.25
CA PHE A 505 48.56 -9.03 14.51
C PHE A 505 48.66 -9.65 13.09
N ASP A 506 47.54 -9.93 12.41
CA ASP A 506 47.56 -10.53 11.06
C ASP A 506 46.79 -9.69 10.02
N GLU A 507 47.23 -9.86 8.77
CA GLU A 507 47.20 -8.93 7.64
C GLU A 507 45.82 -8.31 7.29
N SER A 508 45.79 -6.97 7.20
CA SER A 508 44.66 -6.07 6.90
C SER A 508 43.71 -5.80 8.08
N PRO A 509 44.12 -4.95 9.03
CA PRO A 509 43.26 -4.54 10.13
C PRO A 509 41.97 -3.82 9.61
N SER A 510 40.83 -4.06 10.25
CA SER A 510 39.55 -3.46 9.87
C SER A 510 38.85 -2.95 11.13
N ILE A 511 38.19 -1.79 11.05
CA ILE A 511 37.50 -1.15 12.16
C ILE A 511 36.02 -1.52 12.10
N THR A 512 35.50 -2.20 13.12
CA THR A 512 34.07 -2.50 13.23
C THR A 512 33.39 -1.43 14.09
N LEU A 513 32.35 -0.80 13.56
CA LEU A 513 31.55 0.21 14.24
C LEU A 513 30.10 -0.25 14.39
N ASP A 514 29.58 -0.28 15.62
CA ASP A 514 28.14 -0.27 15.83
C ASP A 514 27.67 1.19 15.90
N ILE A 515 26.85 1.61 14.94
CA ILE A 515 26.24 2.93 14.91
C ILE A 515 24.78 2.77 15.33
N ALA A 516 24.47 3.14 16.58
CA ALA A 516 23.14 3.06 17.18
C ALA A 516 22.42 4.40 17.06
N PHE A 517 21.36 4.48 16.26
CA PHE A 517 20.53 5.67 16.12
C PHE A 517 19.31 5.57 17.03
N PHE A 518 19.35 6.25 18.17
CA PHE A 518 18.22 6.39 19.09
C PHE A 518 17.34 7.56 18.66
N ALA A 519 16.02 7.37 18.66
CA ALA A 519 15.05 8.41 18.41
C ALA A 519 13.78 8.20 19.24
N HIS A 520 13.12 9.30 19.60
CA HIS A 520 11.81 9.28 20.20
C HIS A 520 10.75 8.87 19.16
N HIS A 521 9.83 7.96 19.49
CA HIS A 521 8.91 7.44 18.47
C HIS A 521 8.01 8.49 17.84
N ALA A 522 7.70 9.59 18.53
CA ALA A 522 6.89 10.62 17.93
C ALA A 522 7.51 11.30 16.69
N VAL A 523 8.83 11.24 16.53
CA VAL A 523 9.53 11.80 15.35
C VAL A 523 10.01 10.73 14.37
N ALA A 524 10.14 9.47 14.81
CA ALA A 524 10.72 8.40 14.01
C ALA A 524 10.11 7.03 14.33
N ASP A 525 9.82 6.21 13.31
CA ASP A 525 9.55 4.78 13.46
C ASP A 525 10.79 3.91 13.12
N GLY A 526 10.64 2.59 13.12
CA GLY A 526 11.72 1.66 12.80
C GLY A 526 12.31 1.81 11.39
N LEU A 527 11.51 2.23 10.40
CA LEU A 527 11.99 2.50 9.04
C LEU A 527 12.75 3.83 8.95
N SER A 528 12.44 4.81 9.81
CA SER A 528 13.23 6.04 9.92
C SER A 528 14.68 5.77 10.31
N GLY A 529 14.95 4.76 11.14
CA GLY A 529 16.33 4.36 11.42
C GLY A 529 17.06 3.80 10.19
N ILE A 530 16.36 3.08 9.32
CA ILE A 530 16.91 2.62 8.02
C ILE A 530 17.21 3.82 7.11
N GLY A 531 16.27 4.77 7.00
CA GLY A 531 16.45 6.00 6.22
C GLY A 531 17.61 6.87 6.72
N PHE A 532 17.80 6.95 8.05
CA PHE A 532 18.95 7.59 8.67
C PHE A 532 20.26 6.92 8.25
N HIS A 533 20.37 5.60 8.42
CA HIS A 533 21.59 4.84 8.06
C HIS A 533 21.92 4.92 6.57
N ALA A 534 20.93 4.81 5.69
CA ALA A 534 21.10 4.97 4.25
C ALA A 534 21.65 6.36 3.89
N SER A 535 21.14 7.40 4.55
CA SER A 535 21.56 8.78 4.30
C SER A 535 22.92 9.10 4.92
N LEU A 536 23.19 8.59 6.11
CA LEU A 536 24.50 8.69 6.77
C LEU A 536 25.59 8.07 5.89
N MET A 537 25.35 6.86 5.37
CA MET A 537 26.30 6.19 4.47
C MET A 537 26.40 6.91 3.13
N LYS A 538 25.31 7.40 2.55
CA LYS A 538 25.36 8.19 1.31
C LYS A 538 26.18 9.48 1.46
N ASN A 539 26.10 10.13 2.61
CA ASN A 539 26.83 11.36 2.91
C ASN A 539 28.25 11.09 3.46
N PHE A 540 28.67 9.82 3.55
CA PHE A 540 29.98 9.44 4.07
C PHE A 540 31.04 9.54 2.97
N GLU A 541 31.97 10.47 3.13
CA GLU A 541 33.11 10.64 2.22
C GLU A 541 34.40 10.90 3.00
N ILE A 542 35.46 10.15 2.71
CA ILE A 542 36.79 10.34 3.31
C ILE A 542 37.64 11.36 2.51
N LYS A 543 37.34 11.56 1.21
CA LYS A 543 38.24 12.26 0.25
C LYS A 543 38.12 13.79 0.22
N SER A 544 37.15 14.40 0.91
CA SER A 544 36.91 15.86 0.84
C SER A 544 37.05 16.58 2.19
N LEU A 545 37.94 16.12 3.07
CA LEU A 545 38.26 16.86 4.30
C LEU A 545 39.00 18.14 3.91
N SER A 546 38.24 19.23 3.67
CA SER A 546 38.76 20.59 3.68
C SER A 546 39.55 20.80 4.98
N ASP A 547 40.59 21.64 4.96
CA ASP A 547 41.63 21.82 6.00
C ASP A 547 41.18 22.18 7.45
N SER A 548 39.94 21.92 7.87
CA SER A 548 39.39 22.24 9.18
C SER A 548 38.41 21.16 9.66
N PRO A 549 38.36 20.84 10.97
CA PRO A 549 37.43 19.85 11.54
C PRO A 549 35.96 20.32 11.54
N PRO A 550 34.97 19.41 11.69
CA PRO A 550 33.55 19.76 11.74
C PRO A 550 33.27 20.72 12.90
N ARG A 551 32.67 21.87 12.59
CA ARG A 551 32.39 22.93 13.56
C ARG A 551 31.08 22.63 14.29
N TRP A 552 31.15 22.60 15.62
CA TRP A 552 30.01 22.52 16.53
C TRP A 552 30.00 23.76 17.47
N PRO A 553 28.84 24.24 17.93
CA PRO A 553 27.50 23.80 17.53
C PRO A 553 27.20 24.09 16.06
N MET A 554 26.39 23.23 15.44
CA MET A 554 25.86 23.45 14.10
C MET A 554 24.59 24.29 14.22
N VAL A 555 24.51 25.39 13.46
CA VAL A 555 23.35 26.31 13.45
C VAL A 555 22.61 26.17 12.12
N LEU A 556 21.28 26.02 12.19
CA LEU A 556 20.35 25.90 11.08
C LEU A 556 19.16 26.86 11.28
N ASP A 557 19.27 28.07 10.75
CA ASP A 557 18.27 29.14 10.94
C ASP A 557 17.06 29.06 9.99
N GLU A 558 17.08 28.13 9.03
CA GLU A 558 15.99 27.91 8.07
C GLU A 558 14.75 27.30 8.76
N ILE A 559 13.59 27.95 8.63
CA ILE A 559 12.30 27.38 9.05
C ILE A 559 11.95 26.26 8.06
N GLN A 560 11.73 25.05 8.58
CA GLN A 560 11.37 23.89 7.76
C GLN A 560 10.02 23.35 8.22
N ASN A 561 9.16 22.95 7.27
CA ASN A 561 7.89 22.29 7.57
C ASN A 561 8.13 20.97 8.31
N PRO A 562 7.16 20.55 9.16
CA PRO A 562 7.32 19.33 9.90
C PRO A 562 7.21 18.15 8.94
N PRO A 563 7.78 16.99 9.27
CA PRO A 563 7.33 15.76 8.65
C PRO A 563 5.79 15.66 8.82
N PRO A 564 5.03 15.40 7.75
CA PRO A 564 3.57 15.43 7.81
C PRO A 564 3.08 14.36 8.79
N ALA A 565 2.01 14.66 9.53
CA ALA A 565 1.41 13.68 10.44
C ALA A 565 0.51 12.69 9.67
N ILE A 566 0.29 11.49 10.20
CA ILE A 566 -0.49 10.43 9.51
C ILE A 566 -1.89 10.92 9.10
N GLU A 567 -2.55 11.69 9.95
CA GLU A 567 -3.89 12.26 9.75
C GLU A 567 -3.93 13.39 8.70
N GLU A 568 -2.80 14.03 8.42
CA GLU A 568 -2.67 15.02 7.36
C GLU A 568 -2.55 14.31 6.01
N CYS A 569 -1.90 13.14 6.00
CA CYS A 569 -1.73 12.30 4.82
C CYS A 569 -2.97 11.47 4.47
N ILE A 570 -3.76 11.04 5.46
CA ILE A 570 -4.90 10.14 5.27
C ILE A 570 -6.07 10.57 6.16
N ASP A 571 -7.29 10.52 5.61
CA ASP A 571 -8.52 10.75 6.37
C ASP A 571 -8.83 9.59 7.34
N CYS A 572 -8.15 9.56 8.48
CA CYS A 572 -8.36 8.57 9.53
C CYS A 572 -9.59 8.88 10.41
N LEU A 573 -10.22 10.06 10.24
CA LEU A 573 -11.20 10.65 11.17
C LEU A 573 -12.64 10.65 10.65
N SER A 574 -12.85 10.62 9.33
CA SER A 574 -14.19 10.61 8.68
C SER A 574 -14.95 9.28 8.79
N CYS A 575 -14.38 8.27 9.45
CA CYS A 575 -14.97 6.93 9.50
C CYS A 575 -16.07 6.85 10.58
N HIS A 576 -17.34 6.85 10.15
CA HIS A 576 -18.52 6.57 11.00
C HIS A 576 -18.80 5.07 11.18
N CYS A 577 -17.81 4.21 10.94
CA CYS A 577 -17.99 2.77 10.98
C CYS A 577 -18.23 2.28 12.42
N THR A 578 -19.45 1.79 12.68
CA THR A 578 -19.83 1.06 13.90
C THR A 578 -19.05 -0.26 14.06
N CYS A 579 -18.45 -0.80 12.98
CA CYS A 579 -17.59 -1.98 13.03
C CYS A 579 -16.18 -1.70 13.55
N CYS A 580 -15.87 -0.46 13.96
CA CYS A 580 -14.63 -0.15 14.71
C CYS A 580 -14.67 -0.65 16.17
N SER A 581 -15.71 -1.40 16.57
CA SER A 581 -15.74 -2.21 17.78
C SER A 581 -14.89 -3.47 17.56
N SER A 582 -13.65 -3.35 17.97
CA SER A 582 -12.52 -4.29 17.89
C SER A 582 -12.79 -5.78 18.16
N PRO A 583 -11.87 -6.70 17.80
CA PRO A 583 -11.68 -7.94 18.57
C PRO A 583 -11.09 -7.73 20.00
N ASP A 584 -10.85 -6.48 20.44
CA ASP A 584 -10.25 -6.15 21.76
C ASP A 584 -11.11 -6.58 22.97
N SER A 585 -12.41 -6.84 22.80
CA SER A 585 -13.25 -7.39 23.87
C SER A 585 -13.19 -8.91 23.87
N CYS A 586 -12.13 -9.46 24.45
CA CYS A 586 -12.16 -10.82 24.95
C CYS A 586 -12.44 -10.75 26.45
N ASP A 587 -13.57 -11.32 26.87
CA ASP A 587 -13.97 -11.43 28.29
C ASP A 587 -13.17 -12.52 29.03
N GLU A 588 -12.31 -13.28 28.33
CA GLU A 588 -11.46 -14.30 28.92
C GLU A 588 -10.26 -13.67 29.63
N ALA A 589 -9.95 -14.18 30.82
CA ALA A 589 -8.76 -13.76 31.55
C ALA A 589 -7.50 -14.06 30.72
N VAL A 590 -6.55 -13.12 30.68
CA VAL A 590 -5.30 -13.26 29.92
C VAL A 590 -4.13 -13.02 30.86
N TRP A 591 -3.01 -13.70 30.66
CA TRP A 591 -1.77 -13.25 31.30
C TRP A 591 -1.50 -11.83 30.80
N ALA A 592 -0.98 -10.97 31.65
CA ALA A 592 -0.75 -9.56 31.33
C ALA A 592 0.69 -9.14 31.67
N GLY A 593 1.43 -9.98 32.39
CA GLY A 593 2.61 -9.53 33.16
C GLY A 593 2.18 -8.80 34.44
N ASN A 594 3.14 -8.20 35.14
CA ASN A 594 2.84 -7.51 36.40
C ASN A 594 2.09 -6.19 36.17
N PRO A 595 1.26 -5.74 37.14
CA PRO A 595 0.63 -4.44 37.09
C PRO A 595 1.62 -3.30 36.89
N ILE A 596 1.15 -2.25 36.22
CA ILE A 596 1.92 -1.05 35.94
C ILE A 596 2.20 -0.34 37.27
N PRO A 597 3.46 0.02 37.59
CA PRO A 597 3.77 0.72 38.82
C PRO A 597 3.02 2.06 38.91
N PRO A 598 2.38 2.40 40.04
CA PRO A 598 1.52 3.58 40.18
C PRO A 598 2.29 4.92 40.37
N ALA A 599 3.62 4.91 40.48
CA ALA A 599 4.46 6.06 40.85
C ALA A 599 5.85 5.99 40.14
N PRO A 600 6.64 7.09 40.09
CA PRO A 600 7.16 7.58 38.83
C PRO A 600 8.21 6.64 38.22
N THR A 601 8.02 6.38 36.94
CA THR A 601 8.79 5.47 36.09
C THR A 601 10.21 5.97 35.80
N VAL A 602 10.69 6.97 36.55
CA VAL A 602 12.01 7.60 36.35
C VAL A 602 13.13 6.58 36.54
N ASN A 603 12.96 5.64 37.47
CA ASN A 603 13.89 4.53 37.77
C ASN A 603 13.58 3.26 36.96
N PHE A 604 12.84 3.39 35.86
CA PHE A 604 12.54 2.27 34.97
C PHE A 604 13.80 1.78 34.25
N GLU A 605 14.17 0.52 34.46
CA GLU A 605 15.27 -0.13 33.75
C GLU A 605 14.74 -0.97 32.57
N SER A 606 15.35 -0.80 31.40
CA SER A 606 15.16 -1.70 30.26
C SER A 606 16.24 -2.77 30.26
N ARG A 607 15.89 -4.04 30.01
CA ARG A 607 16.85 -5.13 29.80
C ARG A 607 16.81 -5.64 28.37
N VAL A 608 17.94 -5.66 27.69
CA VAL A 608 18.06 -6.06 26.27
C VAL A 608 18.96 -7.27 26.16
N ARG A 609 18.54 -8.23 25.34
CA ARG A 609 19.33 -9.40 24.95
C ARG A 609 19.24 -9.56 23.44
N ILE A 610 20.37 -9.77 22.79
CA ILE A 610 20.43 -9.96 21.34
C ILE A 610 20.62 -11.45 21.06
N LEU A 611 19.76 -12.01 20.22
CA LEU A 611 19.86 -13.37 19.70
C LEU A 611 20.06 -13.28 18.19
N THR A 612 21.14 -13.86 17.67
CA THR A 612 21.40 -13.87 16.23
C THR A 612 21.08 -15.24 15.65
N VAL A 613 20.25 -15.26 14.60
CA VAL A 613 19.93 -16.48 13.85
C VAL A 613 20.75 -16.47 12.55
N PRO A 614 21.59 -17.50 12.31
CA PRO A 614 22.36 -17.61 11.06
C PRO A 614 21.44 -17.62 9.84
N ALA A 615 21.76 -16.92 8.75
CA ALA A 615 20.84 -16.83 7.60
C ALA A 615 20.49 -18.18 6.98
N GLY A 616 21.39 -19.16 6.99
CA GLY A 616 21.05 -20.51 6.50
C GLY A 616 19.83 -21.08 7.22
N GLN A 617 19.70 -20.83 8.52
CA GLN A 617 18.53 -21.25 9.31
C GLN A 617 17.32 -20.35 9.05
N VAL A 618 17.53 -19.06 8.82
CA VAL A 618 16.44 -18.13 8.48
C VAL A 618 15.83 -18.47 7.13
N ILE A 619 16.64 -18.80 6.13
CA ILE A 619 16.20 -19.24 4.80
C ILE A 619 15.32 -20.48 4.94
N GLU A 620 15.72 -21.41 5.81
CA GLU A 620 14.98 -22.62 6.08
C GLU A 620 13.68 -22.35 6.85
N ILE A 621 13.71 -21.54 7.91
CA ILE A 621 12.52 -21.10 8.65
C ILE A 621 11.57 -20.36 7.70
N LEU A 622 12.08 -19.48 6.85
CA LEU A 622 11.29 -18.79 5.84
C LEU A 622 10.69 -19.81 4.88
N ARG A 623 11.45 -20.80 4.41
CA ARG A 623 10.95 -21.91 3.57
C ARG A 623 9.85 -22.70 4.27
N HIS A 624 9.96 -22.97 5.58
CA HIS A 624 8.93 -23.66 6.37
C HIS A 624 7.69 -22.80 6.61
N CYS A 625 7.84 -21.53 7.00
CA CYS A 625 6.75 -20.55 7.10
C CYS A 625 5.94 -20.53 5.81
N ARG A 626 6.69 -20.40 4.73
CA ARG A 626 6.23 -20.39 3.37
C ARG A 626 5.47 -21.70 3.05
N LEU A 627 6.04 -22.89 3.27
CA LEU A 627 5.34 -24.17 3.09
C LEU A 627 4.06 -24.30 3.92
N ALA A 628 4.08 -23.77 5.14
CA ALA A 628 2.98 -23.80 6.09
C ALA A 628 1.89 -22.73 5.83
N LYS A 629 2.08 -21.85 4.83
CA LYS A 629 1.24 -20.67 4.55
C LYS A 629 1.10 -19.75 5.76
N VAL A 630 2.20 -19.56 6.48
CA VAL A 630 2.30 -18.62 7.59
C VAL A 630 3.40 -17.62 7.30
N THR A 631 3.31 -16.44 7.87
CA THR A 631 4.40 -15.45 7.81
C THR A 631 5.44 -15.75 8.87
N LEU A 632 6.67 -15.28 8.68
CA LEU A 632 7.69 -15.31 9.73
C LEU A 632 7.19 -14.61 11.01
N THR A 633 6.49 -13.48 10.85
CA THR A 633 5.84 -12.77 11.95
C THR A 633 4.83 -13.66 12.69
N GLY A 634 3.93 -14.33 11.96
CA GLY A 634 2.97 -15.27 12.55
C GLY A 634 3.62 -16.45 13.25
N LEU A 635 4.66 -17.04 12.66
CA LEU A 635 5.41 -18.14 13.27
C LEU A 635 6.13 -17.70 14.54
N LEU A 636 6.78 -16.53 14.52
CA LEU A 636 7.45 -15.98 15.69
C LEU A 636 6.46 -15.73 16.83
N HIS A 637 5.27 -15.19 16.56
CA HIS A 637 4.22 -15.07 17.58
C HIS A 637 3.86 -16.42 18.22
N SER A 638 3.70 -17.48 17.42
CA SER A 638 3.36 -18.81 17.94
C SER A 638 4.49 -19.45 18.73
N ILE A 639 5.73 -19.31 18.27
CA ILE A 639 6.91 -19.78 19.00
C ILE A 639 7.02 -19.02 20.34
N ILE A 640 6.86 -17.70 20.32
CA ILE A 640 6.90 -16.87 21.53
C ILE A 640 5.81 -17.30 22.52
N CYS A 641 4.56 -17.47 22.07
CA CYS A 641 3.48 -17.97 22.91
C CYS A 641 3.80 -19.33 23.54
N THR A 642 4.26 -20.30 22.74
CA THR A 642 4.63 -21.64 23.24
C THR A 642 5.78 -21.56 24.24
N SER A 643 6.82 -20.78 23.94
CA SER A 643 7.97 -20.60 24.84
C SER A 643 7.59 -19.93 26.16
N LEU A 644 6.77 -18.88 26.13
CA LEU A 644 6.30 -18.20 27.34
C LEU A 644 5.43 -19.12 28.20
N ASN A 645 4.51 -19.85 27.59
CA ASN A 645 3.65 -20.80 28.30
C ASN A 645 4.42 -21.93 28.99
N LYS A 646 5.53 -22.38 28.40
CA LYS A 646 6.42 -23.37 29.02
C LYS A 646 7.33 -22.79 30.10
N SER A 647 7.59 -21.48 30.07
CA SER A 647 8.54 -20.82 31.00
C SER A 647 7.85 -20.27 32.25
N ILE A 648 6.59 -19.85 32.13
CA ILE A 648 5.78 -19.36 33.25
C ILE A 648 5.28 -20.56 34.05
N LYS A 649 5.56 -20.59 35.37
CA LYS A 649 5.28 -21.75 36.23
C LYS A 649 3.83 -21.78 36.72
N GLU A 650 3.16 -20.63 36.74
CA GLU A 650 1.77 -20.47 37.11
C GLU A 650 0.82 -20.89 35.96
N GLN A 651 -0.40 -21.28 36.30
CA GLN A 651 -1.42 -21.57 35.29
C GLN A 651 -1.78 -20.29 34.53
N VAL A 652 -1.36 -20.21 33.26
CA VAL A 652 -1.58 -19.06 32.38
C VAL A 652 -3.00 -19.14 31.79
N PRO A 653 -3.84 -18.09 31.89
CA PRO A 653 -5.20 -18.10 31.36
C PRO A 653 -5.28 -17.72 29.86
N GLY A 654 -4.18 -17.31 29.24
CA GLY A 654 -4.07 -16.96 27.81
C GLY A 654 -3.00 -15.89 27.56
N PHE A 655 -2.76 -15.51 26.31
CA PHE A 655 -1.82 -14.43 25.94
C PHE A 655 -2.47 -13.38 25.06
N ARG A 656 -2.01 -12.14 25.14
CA ARG A 656 -2.45 -11.05 24.26
C ARG A 656 -1.26 -10.32 23.66
N SER A 657 -1.04 -10.43 22.36
CA SER A 657 0.12 -9.85 21.69
C SER A 657 -0.20 -8.58 20.91
N VAL A 658 0.82 -7.75 20.71
CA VAL A 658 0.76 -6.56 19.85
C VAL A 658 1.72 -6.71 18.68
N THR A 659 1.29 -6.31 17.48
CA THR A 659 2.10 -6.34 16.26
C THR A 659 2.00 -4.99 15.55
N PRO A 660 3.02 -4.12 15.63
CA PRO A 660 3.06 -2.88 14.85
C PRO A 660 3.30 -3.17 13.36
N PHE A 661 2.73 -2.34 12.49
CA PHE A 661 2.91 -2.38 11.05
C PHE A 661 3.00 -0.97 10.45
N SER A 662 3.81 -0.83 9.40
CA SER A 662 3.98 0.45 8.67
C SER A 662 2.74 0.79 7.84
N VAL A 663 2.34 2.05 7.86
CA VAL A 663 1.29 2.61 7.02
C VAL A 663 1.82 3.66 6.03
N ARG A 664 3.14 3.70 5.83
CA ARG A 664 3.82 4.59 4.87
C ARG A 664 3.24 4.50 3.45
N ARG A 665 2.90 3.29 2.99
CA ARG A 665 2.23 3.06 1.69
C ARG A 665 0.89 3.78 1.53
N HIS A 666 0.16 3.98 2.61
CA HIS A 666 -1.13 4.68 2.60
C HIS A 666 -0.93 6.20 2.73
N THR A 667 0.11 6.64 3.45
CA THR A 667 0.40 8.06 3.70
C THR A 667 1.20 8.71 2.56
N GLY A 668 1.85 7.91 1.72
CA GLY A 668 2.75 8.38 0.66
C GLY A 668 4.16 8.75 1.15
N ALA A 669 4.46 8.54 2.44
CA ALA A 669 5.81 8.71 2.97
C ALA A 669 6.78 7.67 2.36
N SER A 670 7.97 8.13 2.00
CA SER A 670 9.05 7.28 1.52
C SER A 670 9.59 6.40 2.64
N ASP A 671 10.19 5.26 2.30
CA ASP A 671 10.92 4.41 3.25
C ASP A 671 12.17 5.11 3.83
N THR A 672 12.64 6.19 3.19
CA THR A 672 13.79 6.99 3.63
C THR A 672 13.42 8.18 4.52
N ASP A 673 12.14 8.49 4.67
CA ASP A 673 11.69 9.67 5.43
C ASP A 673 11.84 9.44 6.94
N ILE A 674 12.23 10.48 7.68
CA ILE A 674 12.24 10.49 9.14
C ILE A 674 10.87 10.97 9.65
N VAL A 675 9.95 10.01 9.76
CA VAL A 675 8.54 10.18 10.20
C VAL A 675 8.13 9.03 11.13
N ASN A 676 6.97 9.14 11.79
CA ASN A 676 6.36 8.03 12.54
C ASN A 676 5.01 7.61 11.96
N HIS A 677 5.04 6.75 10.95
CA HIS A 677 3.85 6.34 10.19
C HIS A 677 3.52 4.87 10.44
N ILE A 678 3.15 4.54 11.69
CA ILE A 678 2.82 3.17 12.13
C ILE A 678 1.39 3.04 12.67
N SER A 679 0.85 1.83 12.59
CA SER A 679 -0.32 1.38 13.36
C SER A 679 -0.01 0.04 14.04
N TYR A 680 -0.95 -0.53 14.79
CA TYR A 680 -0.78 -1.85 15.39
C TYR A 680 -2.06 -2.68 15.39
N LEU A 681 -1.88 -3.99 15.43
CA LEU A 681 -2.89 -5.00 15.70
C LEU A 681 -2.69 -5.57 17.10
N THR A 682 -3.79 -5.89 17.79
CA THR A 682 -3.80 -6.72 19.00
C THR A 682 -4.40 -8.07 18.66
N SER A 683 -3.73 -9.14 19.09
CA SER A 683 -4.15 -10.53 18.89
C SER A 683 -4.28 -11.26 20.22
N TYR A 684 -5.25 -12.16 20.34
CA TYR A 684 -5.48 -12.95 21.56
C TYR A 684 -5.17 -14.44 21.33
N VAL A 685 -4.66 -15.14 22.34
CA VAL A 685 -4.45 -16.60 22.37
C VAL A 685 -5.09 -17.16 23.64
N SER A 686 -6.08 -18.03 23.48
CA SER A 686 -6.82 -18.61 24.59
C SER A 686 -6.03 -19.67 25.35
N GLN A 687 -6.43 -19.95 26.59
CA GLN A 687 -5.89 -21.07 27.36
C GLN A 687 -6.04 -22.41 26.63
N ASN A 688 -7.15 -22.61 25.92
CA ASN A 688 -7.43 -23.84 25.19
C ASN A 688 -6.46 -24.05 24.02
N GLU A 689 -6.14 -23.00 23.27
CA GLU A 689 -5.12 -23.06 22.22
C GLU A 689 -3.75 -23.45 22.78
N MET A 690 -3.39 -22.93 23.95
CA MET A 690 -2.14 -23.30 24.64
C MET A 690 -2.17 -24.72 25.20
N HIS A 691 -3.32 -25.19 25.69
CA HIS A 691 -3.49 -26.54 26.20
C HIS A 691 -3.35 -27.59 25.09
N ASN A 692 -3.91 -27.30 23.90
CA ASN A 692 -3.76 -28.16 22.73
C ASN A 692 -2.29 -28.34 22.33
N ILE A 693 -1.49 -27.27 22.37
CA ILE A 693 -0.05 -27.34 22.11
C ILE A 693 0.67 -28.16 23.20
N ASN A 694 0.36 -27.93 24.48
CA ASN A 694 1.02 -28.59 25.60
C ASN A 694 0.70 -30.09 25.75
N ASN A 695 -0.46 -30.53 25.27
CA ASN A 695 -0.87 -31.93 25.35
C ASN A 695 -0.20 -32.81 24.28
N CYS A 696 0.49 -32.20 23.32
CA CYS A 696 1.27 -32.91 22.32
C CYS A 696 2.71 -33.16 22.84
N PRO A 697 3.31 -34.32 22.52
CA PRO A 697 4.71 -34.56 22.85
C PRO A 697 5.63 -33.51 22.20
N GLN A 698 6.61 -33.00 22.94
CA GLN A 698 7.53 -31.98 22.44
C GLN A 698 8.32 -32.46 21.21
N GLY A 699 8.31 -31.68 20.13
CA GLY A 699 8.91 -32.00 18.84
C GLY A 699 8.11 -32.98 17.98
N SER A 700 6.87 -33.30 18.37
CA SER A 700 5.97 -34.14 17.56
C SER A 700 5.35 -33.36 16.40
N ALA A 701 4.92 -34.10 15.38
CA ALA A 701 4.17 -33.53 14.26
C ALA A 701 2.86 -32.85 14.72
N ASP A 702 2.22 -33.37 15.77
CA ASP A 702 0.99 -32.80 16.33
C ASP A 702 1.26 -31.46 17.04
N GLU A 703 2.38 -31.36 17.81
CA GLU A 703 2.80 -30.09 18.41
C GLU A 703 3.14 -29.05 17.34
N GLU A 704 3.86 -29.48 16.29
CA GLU A 704 4.18 -28.65 15.14
C GLU A 704 2.91 -28.16 14.42
N GLU A 705 1.92 -29.04 14.19
CA GLU A 705 0.66 -28.69 13.57
C GLU A 705 -0.12 -27.63 14.37
N HIS A 706 -0.17 -27.75 15.70
CA HIS A 706 -0.82 -26.74 16.55
C HIS A 706 -0.07 -25.40 16.56
N ILE A 707 1.26 -25.40 16.62
CA ILE A 707 2.08 -24.18 16.53
C ILE A 707 1.87 -23.50 15.17
N ILE A 708 1.85 -24.27 14.07
CA ILE A 708 1.59 -23.76 12.73
C ILE A 708 0.14 -23.26 12.57
N GLY A 709 -0.82 -23.94 13.19
CA GLY A 709 -2.22 -23.51 13.23
C GLY A 709 -2.36 -22.13 13.88
N LEU A 710 -1.71 -21.93 15.03
CA LEU A 710 -1.63 -20.65 15.71
C LEU A 710 -0.93 -19.59 14.83
N ALA A 711 0.14 -19.97 14.13
CA ALA A 711 0.92 -19.05 13.30
C ALA A 711 0.12 -18.55 12.07
N ARG A 712 -0.73 -19.42 11.54
CA ARG A 712 -1.64 -19.12 10.45
C ARG A 712 -2.72 -18.13 10.89
N ARG A 713 -3.23 -18.27 12.11
CA ARG A 713 -4.17 -17.32 12.69
C ARG A 713 -3.55 -15.92 12.80
N PHE A 714 -2.39 -15.80 13.45
CA PHE A 714 -1.68 -14.51 13.53
C PHE A 714 -1.40 -13.90 12.15
N THR A 715 -0.99 -14.73 11.19
CA THR A 715 -0.75 -14.29 9.80
C THR A 715 -2.00 -13.68 9.16
N ASN A 716 -3.16 -14.33 9.33
CA ASN A 716 -4.43 -13.85 8.79
C ASN A 716 -4.92 -12.58 9.49
N GLU A 717 -4.76 -12.49 10.81
CA GLU A 717 -5.17 -11.31 11.59
C GLU A 717 -4.36 -10.08 11.15
N VAL A 718 -3.03 -10.19 11.02
CA VAL A 718 -2.18 -9.09 10.53
C VAL A 718 -2.58 -8.68 9.11
N ALA A 719 -2.77 -9.65 8.20
CA ALA A 719 -3.15 -9.37 6.82
C ALA A 719 -4.53 -8.70 6.71
N THR A 720 -5.47 -9.09 7.58
CA THR A 720 -6.81 -8.48 7.67
C THR A 720 -6.70 -7.05 8.17
N LYS A 721 -5.95 -6.81 9.24
CA LYS A 721 -5.83 -5.48 9.84
C LYS A 721 -5.14 -4.45 8.95
N VAL A 722 -4.14 -4.87 8.17
CA VAL A 722 -3.49 -3.99 7.19
C VAL A 722 -4.45 -3.57 6.07
N LYS A 723 -5.38 -4.45 5.65
CA LYS A 723 -6.41 -4.13 4.64
C LYS A 723 -7.51 -3.22 5.16
N GLU A 724 -7.83 -3.32 6.45
CA GLU A 724 -8.84 -2.47 7.09
C GLU A 724 -8.36 -1.03 7.29
N TYR A 725 -7.04 -0.80 7.35
CA TYR A 725 -6.46 0.53 7.50
C TYR A 725 -6.87 1.46 6.32
N PRO A 726 -7.27 2.72 6.55
CA PRO A 726 -7.15 3.52 7.79
C PRO A 726 -8.28 3.33 8.82
N HIS A 727 -9.24 2.44 8.58
CA HIS A 727 -10.41 2.29 9.44
C HIS A 727 -10.11 1.42 10.68
N GLY A 728 -10.36 1.94 11.89
CA GLY A 728 -10.25 1.17 13.14
C GLY A 728 -8.83 0.89 13.64
N GLY A 729 -7.87 1.78 13.33
CA GLY A 729 -6.46 1.66 13.75
C GLY A 729 -6.11 2.40 15.05
N MET A 730 -4.82 2.38 15.44
CA MET A 730 -4.32 3.13 16.60
C MET A 730 -4.66 4.62 16.53
N VAL A 731 -4.44 5.24 15.37
CA VAL A 731 -4.73 6.67 15.13
C VAL A 731 -6.20 6.97 15.42
N THR A 732 -7.12 6.19 14.85
CA THR A 732 -8.58 6.35 15.05
C THR A 732 -9.03 6.09 16.50
N ARG A 733 -8.33 5.22 17.25
CA ARG A 733 -8.64 4.98 18.67
C ARG A 733 -8.15 6.13 19.54
N GLN A 734 -6.91 6.56 19.34
CA GLN A 734 -6.33 7.68 20.08
C GLN A 734 -7.03 9.00 19.77
N SER A 735 -7.55 9.19 18.54
CA SER A 735 -8.30 10.40 18.17
C SER A 735 -9.64 10.54 18.89
N LYS A 736 -10.14 9.47 19.53
CA LYS A 736 -11.37 9.48 20.35
C LYS A 736 -11.07 9.75 21.83
N VAL A 737 -9.80 9.79 22.22
CA VAL A 737 -9.40 10.08 23.59
C VAL A 737 -9.40 11.60 23.78
N LYS A 738 -10.32 12.09 24.62
CA LYS A 738 -10.47 13.54 24.85
C LYS A 738 -9.31 14.16 25.62
N ASP A 739 -8.73 13.41 26.56
CA ASP A 739 -7.58 13.81 27.35
C ASP A 739 -6.56 12.67 27.38
N THR A 740 -5.58 12.77 26.48
CA THR A 740 -4.56 11.74 26.27
C THR A 740 -3.63 11.60 27.47
N LEU A 741 -3.33 12.70 28.18
CA LEU A 741 -2.47 12.66 29.35
C LEU A 741 -3.16 11.96 30.51
N LEU A 742 -4.40 12.33 30.82
CA LEU A 742 -5.20 11.70 31.85
C LEU A 742 -5.44 10.21 31.56
N ALA A 743 -5.71 9.85 30.30
CA ALA A 743 -5.89 8.47 29.88
C ALA A 743 -4.60 7.62 30.01
N CYS A 744 -3.42 8.21 29.86
CA CYS A 744 -2.15 7.54 30.13
C CYS A 744 -1.82 7.47 31.62
N GLN A 745 -2.21 8.48 32.40
CA GLN A 745 -2.06 8.50 33.86
C GLN A 745 -2.95 7.45 34.53
N SER A 746 -4.19 7.28 34.06
CA SER A 746 -5.15 6.33 34.63
C SER A 746 -4.76 4.86 34.46
N GLN A 747 -3.72 4.57 33.67
CA GLN A 747 -3.18 3.20 33.50
C GLN A 747 -2.22 2.81 34.65
N GLY A 748 -1.82 3.75 35.51
CA GLY A 748 -1.02 3.43 36.69
C GLY A 748 -1.77 2.51 37.65
N GLY A 749 -1.14 1.41 38.07
CA GLY A 749 -1.74 0.43 38.99
C GLY A 749 -2.64 -0.62 38.35
N THR A 750 -2.95 -0.51 37.04
CA THR A 750 -3.73 -1.54 36.33
C THR A 750 -2.83 -2.68 35.87
N GLU A 751 -3.41 -3.87 35.65
CA GLU A 751 -2.71 -4.93 34.91
C GLU A 751 -2.27 -4.42 33.54
N ARG A 752 -1.09 -4.86 33.09
CA ARG A 752 -0.58 -4.53 31.76
C ARG A 752 -1.55 -5.04 30.70
N LEU A 753 -1.96 -4.19 29.78
CA LEU A 753 -3.02 -4.54 28.82
C LEU A 753 -2.61 -5.63 27.80
N TYR A 754 -1.32 -5.95 27.69
CA TYR A 754 -0.74 -6.84 26.69
C TYR A 754 0.44 -7.65 27.26
N THR A 755 0.64 -8.87 26.76
CA THR A 755 1.68 -9.80 27.23
C THR A 755 3.02 -9.58 26.58
N TYR A 756 3.05 -9.45 25.26
CA TYR A 756 4.26 -9.24 24.50
C TYR A 756 4.00 -8.50 23.18
N GLU A 757 5.05 -7.90 22.63
CA GLU A 757 5.04 -7.24 21.33
C GLU A 757 6.01 -7.93 20.37
N LEU A 758 5.65 -8.02 19.09
CA LEU A 758 6.59 -8.41 18.03
C LEU A 758 6.68 -7.33 16.96
N SER A 759 7.81 -6.62 16.93
CA SER A 759 8.18 -5.67 15.87
C SER A 759 9.09 -6.34 14.84
N ASN A 760 8.84 -6.12 13.54
CA ASN A 760 9.65 -6.69 12.45
C ASN A 760 9.95 -5.63 11.38
N LEU A 761 11.23 -5.45 11.05
CA LEU A 761 11.68 -4.51 10.00
C LEU A 761 11.55 -5.07 8.56
N GLY A 762 11.28 -6.37 8.38
CA GLY A 762 11.17 -6.99 7.06
C GLY A 762 12.53 -7.18 6.34
N ALA A 763 12.50 -7.44 5.03
CA ALA A 763 13.70 -7.53 4.18
C ALA A 763 14.14 -6.12 3.74
N ILE A 764 15.36 -5.73 4.12
CA ILE A 764 15.87 -4.38 3.94
C ILE A 764 16.68 -4.31 2.63
N LEU A 765 16.27 -3.44 1.71
CA LEU A 765 16.88 -3.26 0.38
C LEU A 765 17.58 -1.90 0.18
N ASN A 766 17.69 -1.04 1.20
CA ASN A 766 18.01 0.39 0.98
C ASN A 766 19.25 0.94 1.74
N ILE A 767 19.99 0.12 2.48
CA ILE A 767 21.25 0.57 3.13
C ILE A 767 22.42 0.04 2.32
N TYR A 768 22.96 0.91 1.48
CA TYR A 768 24.13 0.62 0.66
C TYR A 768 25.30 1.50 1.13
N PRO A 769 26.46 0.92 1.45
CA PRO A 769 27.70 1.70 1.57
C PRO A 769 27.98 2.47 0.27
N PRO A 770 28.75 3.57 0.31
CA PRO A 770 29.11 4.34 -0.89
C PRO A 770 29.66 3.45 -2.02
N GLU A 771 29.23 3.71 -3.25
CA GLU A 771 29.66 2.95 -4.42
C GLU A 771 31.18 3.05 -4.60
N GLY A 772 31.87 1.91 -4.67
CA GLY A 772 33.33 1.86 -4.73
C GLY A 772 34.06 2.05 -3.39
N SER A 773 33.35 2.01 -2.26
CA SER A 773 33.97 1.92 -0.93
C SER A 773 34.16 0.47 -0.48
N ASP A 774 35.23 0.20 0.30
CA ASP A 774 35.46 -1.11 0.94
C ASP A 774 34.63 -1.31 2.24
N ILE A 775 33.65 -0.45 2.48
CA ILE A 775 32.79 -0.48 3.67
C ILE A 775 31.73 -1.56 3.50
N LYS A 776 31.52 -2.39 4.53
CA LYS A 776 30.49 -3.45 4.52
C LYS A 776 29.52 -3.26 5.67
N LEU A 777 28.23 -3.44 5.43
CA LEU A 777 27.22 -3.49 6.50
C LEU A 777 27.00 -4.95 6.90
N GLU A 778 27.36 -5.28 8.14
CA GLU A 778 27.35 -6.64 8.67
C GLU A 778 26.01 -7.05 9.29
N ARG A 779 25.39 -6.11 10.02
CA ARG A 779 24.24 -6.42 10.86
C ARG A 779 23.32 -5.21 11.06
N LEU A 780 22.03 -5.46 11.27
CA LEU A 780 21.02 -4.49 11.66
C LEU A 780 20.21 -5.03 12.84
N VAL A 781 20.08 -4.20 13.88
CA VAL A 781 19.36 -4.55 15.11
C VAL A 781 18.34 -3.45 15.42
N PHE A 782 17.07 -3.79 15.49
CA PHE A 782 16.02 -2.90 16.01
C PHE A 782 15.77 -3.20 17.48
N THR A 783 15.68 -2.16 18.31
CA THR A 783 15.25 -2.27 19.70
C THR A 783 14.43 -1.05 20.12
N GLN A 784 13.64 -1.18 21.17
CA GLN A 784 12.80 -0.09 21.67
C GLN A 784 12.63 -0.18 23.17
N CYS A 785 12.41 0.94 23.84
CA CYS A 785 12.24 1.03 25.28
C CYS A 785 10.95 0.37 25.79
N GLY A 786 10.85 0.34 27.12
CA GLY A 786 9.75 -0.28 27.85
C GLY A 786 8.46 0.37 27.56
N PHE A 787 7.50 -0.43 27.11
CA PHE A 787 6.13 0.01 27.21
C PHE A 787 5.70 -0.15 28.66
N VAL A 788 5.99 0.86 29.49
CA VAL A 788 5.59 0.81 30.91
C VAL A 788 4.07 0.66 31.05
N ALA A 789 3.32 1.16 30.06
CA ALA A 789 1.87 1.03 29.96
C ALA A 789 1.38 0.10 28.83
N GLY A 790 2.26 -0.79 28.32
CA GLY A 790 1.93 -1.72 27.24
C GLY A 790 2.58 -3.09 27.45
N PRO A 791 3.00 -3.79 26.38
CA PRO A 791 3.46 -5.17 26.46
C PRO A 791 4.58 -5.39 27.48
N ALA A 792 4.47 -6.47 28.27
CA ALA A 792 5.49 -6.82 29.26
C ALA A 792 6.83 -7.23 28.63
N LEU A 793 6.80 -7.87 27.46
CA LEU A 793 7.99 -8.29 26.72
C LEU A 793 7.98 -7.71 25.30
N GLY A 794 9.15 -7.33 24.77
CA GLY A 794 9.28 -6.83 23.40
C GLY A 794 10.24 -7.68 22.58
N PHE A 795 9.77 -8.19 21.45
CA PHE A 795 10.54 -8.98 20.49
C PHE A 795 10.73 -8.15 19.23
N ASN A 796 11.97 -7.92 18.81
CA ASN A 796 12.28 -7.11 17.65
C ASN A 796 13.09 -7.94 16.66
N CYS A 797 12.71 -7.96 15.39
CA CYS A 797 13.39 -8.72 14.33
C CYS A 797 13.82 -7.81 13.18
N GLY A 798 15.05 -7.97 12.69
CA GLY A 798 15.57 -7.28 11.49
C GLY A 798 16.29 -8.25 10.56
N GLY A 799 16.03 -8.15 9.25
CA GLY A 799 16.65 -8.97 8.21
C GLY A 799 17.35 -8.13 7.14
N ILE A 800 18.56 -8.53 6.74
CA ILE A 800 19.39 -7.84 5.73
C ILE A 800 19.41 -8.70 4.47
N HIS A 801 19.25 -8.09 3.29
CA HIS A 801 19.46 -8.77 2.02
C HIS A 801 20.53 -8.02 1.21
N MET A 802 21.79 -8.46 1.30
CA MET A 802 22.90 -7.89 0.54
C MET A 802 23.15 -8.72 -0.71
N SER A 803 23.05 -8.11 -1.89
CA SER A 803 23.50 -8.70 -3.16
C SER A 803 25.03 -8.84 -3.27
N GLN A 804 25.79 -8.81 -2.17
CA GLN A 804 27.20 -9.23 -2.01
C GLN A 804 27.61 -9.19 -0.52
N THR A 805 27.11 -10.15 0.30
CA THR A 805 27.38 -10.42 1.74
C THR A 805 27.16 -9.27 2.75
N PRO A 806 26.56 -9.51 3.94
CA PRO A 806 26.45 -10.78 4.68
C PRO A 806 25.01 -11.20 5.06
N ASP A 807 24.98 -12.42 5.62
CA ASP A 807 23.86 -13.36 5.67
C ASP A 807 23.42 -13.62 7.14
N TYR A 808 22.65 -12.71 7.76
CA TYR A 808 22.10 -12.91 9.11
C TYR A 808 20.69 -12.31 9.32
N THR A 809 19.91 -12.90 10.25
CA THR A 809 18.74 -12.25 10.85
C THR A 809 18.94 -12.13 12.35
N THR A 810 18.83 -10.92 12.87
CA THR A 810 19.03 -10.66 14.29
C THR A 810 17.68 -10.42 14.95
N VAL A 811 17.46 -11.12 16.07
CA VAL A 811 16.29 -10.99 16.93
C VAL A 811 16.74 -10.40 18.27
N ALA A 812 16.34 -9.17 18.56
CA ALA A 812 16.59 -8.57 19.86
C ALA A 812 15.38 -8.78 20.78
N LEU A 813 15.62 -9.43 21.90
CA LEU A 813 14.68 -9.61 23.00
C LEU A 813 14.82 -8.50 24.01
N ARG A 814 13.69 -8.02 24.49
CA ARG A 814 13.64 -7.05 25.57
C ARG A 814 12.72 -7.54 26.68
N LEU A 815 13.29 -7.61 27.88
CA LEU A 815 12.65 -8.12 29.08
C LEU A 815 12.34 -6.98 30.05
N ASP A 816 11.21 -7.09 30.75
CA ASP A 816 10.86 -6.21 31.87
C ASP A 816 11.29 -6.88 33.19
N PRO A 817 12.22 -6.29 33.97
CA PRO A 817 12.63 -6.88 35.23
C PRO A 817 11.53 -6.69 36.28
N TYR A 818 11.03 -7.80 36.84
CA TYR A 818 10.30 -7.78 38.11
C TYR A 818 11.22 -8.20 39.25
N ASN A 819 11.45 -7.28 40.18
CA ASN A 819 12.20 -7.57 41.40
C ASN A 819 11.27 -8.23 42.43
N LYS A 820 11.43 -9.53 42.65
CA LYS A 820 11.15 -10.18 43.94
C LYS A 820 12.22 -11.23 44.24
N SER A 821 13.02 -10.93 45.25
CA SER A 821 14.03 -11.77 45.91
C SER A 821 13.44 -13.02 46.58
N SER A 822 14.11 -14.20 46.49
CA SER A 822 14.57 -15.06 47.63
C SER A 822 14.90 -16.54 47.26
N GLU A 823 16.16 -16.94 47.55
CA GLU A 823 16.72 -18.18 48.16
C GLU A 823 16.51 -19.67 47.72
N MET A 824 17.63 -20.44 47.88
CA MET A 824 17.88 -21.87 48.22
C MET A 824 18.38 -22.92 47.18
N GLU A 825 19.52 -23.57 47.53
CA GLU A 825 20.26 -24.68 46.86
C GLU A 825 19.76 -26.09 47.25
N SER A 826 19.90 -27.11 46.36
CA SER A 826 20.11 -28.53 46.72
C SER A 826 20.87 -29.32 45.62
N GLU A 827 21.72 -30.27 46.02
CA GLU A 827 22.70 -31.00 45.19
C GLU A 827 22.08 -31.93 44.13
N SER A 828 22.37 -31.70 42.85
CA SER A 828 21.82 -32.45 41.70
C SER A 828 22.90 -33.20 40.90
N LEU A 829 22.53 -34.39 40.37
CA LEU A 829 23.35 -35.18 39.42
C LEU A 829 23.75 -34.32 38.22
N LYS A 830 25.02 -34.39 37.82
CA LYS A 830 25.58 -33.57 36.73
C LYS A 830 25.72 -34.41 35.46
N GLU A 831 25.58 -33.76 34.31
CA GLU A 831 25.67 -34.39 32.99
C GLU A 831 26.86 -33.79 32.25
N TRP A 832 27.75 -34.65 31.76
CA TRP A 832 28.97 -34.26 31.07
C TRP A 832 29.02 -34.85 29.67
N ILE A 833 29.55 -34.08 28.73
CA ILE A 833 30.12 -34.61 27.50
C ILE A 833 31.57 -35.01 27.83
N VAL A 834 31.90 -36.27 27.59
CA VAL A 834 33.19 -36.88 27.89
C VAL A 834 33.90 -37.19 26.59
N LEU A 835 34.95 -36.42 26.28
CA LEU A 835 35.78 -36.62 25.10
C LEU A 835 37.01 -37.46 25.50
N ILE A 836 37.13 -38.63 24.91
CA ILE A 836 38.16 -39.63 25.19
C ILE A 836 39.03 -39.78 23.95
N PRO A 837 40.25 -39.22 23.93
CA PRO A 837 41.15 -39.43 22.81
C PRO A 837 41.54 -40.90 22.68
N ASP A 838 41.90 -41.32 21.48
CA ASP A 838 42.54 -42.59 21.18
C ASP A 838 44.06 -42.40 21.23
N ARG A 839 44.78 -43.47 21.59
CA ARG A 839 46.25 -43.50 21.49
C ARG A 839 46.66 -43.58 20.01
N GLN A 840 47.71 -42.87 19.64
CA GLN A 840 48.20 -42.81 18.26
C GLN A 840 48.51 -44.22 17.73
N GLY A 841 47.99 -44.56 16.55
CA GLY A 841 48.17 -45.88 15.91
C GLY A 841 47.25 -46.99 16.42
N SER A 842 46.27 -46.69 17.28
CA SER A 842 45.36 -47.70 17.85
C SER A 842 44.18 -48.10 16.95
N LEU A 843 44.08 -47.53 15.74
CA LEU A 843 42.94 -47.68 14.84
C LEU A 843 42.62 -49.15 14.48
N GLU A 844 43.60 -49.97 14.13
CA GLU A 844 43.37 -51.40 13.85
C GLU A 844 42.84 -52.14 15.08
N THR A 845 43.39 -51.84 16.26
CA THR A 845 42.96 -52.44 17.52
C THR A 845 41.54 -51.99 17.87
N ARG A 846 41.21 -50.70 17.71
CA ARG A 846 39.86 -50.14 17.88
C ARG A 846 38.86 -50.89 17.02
N MET A 847 39.16 -51.05 15.72
CA MET A 847 38.26 -51.71 14.78
C MET A 847 38.06 -53.19 15.13
N ARG A 848 39.10 -53.88 15.60
CA ARG A 848 39.02 -55.29 16.02
C ARG A 848 38.19 -55.49 17.29
N VAL A 849 38.29 -54.60 18.29
CA VAL A 849 37.59 -54.76 19.58
C VAL A 849 36.28 -53.98 19.67
N ARG A 850 35.89 -53.26 18.61
CA ARG A 850 34.69 -52.39 18.53
C ARG A 850 33.39 -53.11 18.87
N GLU A 851 33.23 -54.32 18.37
CA GLU A 851 31.98 -55.07 18.58
C GLU A 851 31.83 -55.49 20.05
N THR A 852 32.94 -55.83 20.70
CA THR A 852 32.99 -56.14 22.14
C THR A 852 32.77 -54.88 22.98
N HIS A 853 33.35 -53.74 22.59
CA HIS A 853 33.16 -52.45 23.27
C HIS A 853 31.68 -52.05 23.30
N ILE A 854 31.02 -52.15 22.14
CA ILE A 854 29.59 -51.85 22.03
C ILE A 854 28.77 -52.78 22.95
N LYS A 855 29.09 -54.10 22.98
CA LYS A 855 28.39 -55.04 23.87
C LYS A 855 28.59 -54.76 25.36
N GLU A 856 29.79 -54.39 25.79
CA GLU A 856 30.09 -54.12 27.20
C GLU A 856 29.49 -52.79 27.69
N MET A 857 29.36 -51.78 26.82
CA MET A 857 28.80 -50.47 27.17
C MET A 857 27.26 -50.42 27.22
N ILE A 858 26.57 -51.35 26.54
CA ILE A 858 25.09 -51.39 26.50
C ILE A 858 24.48 -51.41 27.91
N GLN A 859 25.02 -52.20 28.85
CA GLN A 859 24.50 -52.26 30.23
C GLN A 859 24.60 -50.91 30.99
N TYR A 860 25.62 -50.11 30.68
CA TYR A 860 25.82 -48.79 31.29
C TYR A 860 24.99 -47.71 30.60
N ILE A 861 24.64 -47.94 29.34
CA ILE A 861 23.68 -47.12 28.59
C ILE A 861 22.25 -47.38 29.06
N ASP A 862 21.90 -48.65 29.24
CA ASP A 862 20.57 -49.08 29.70
C ASP A 862 20.28 -48.65 31.14
N SER A 863 21.30 -48.57 32.00
CA SER A 863 21.17 -48.03 33.36
C SER A 863 21.07 -46.50 33.41
N GLY A 864 21.19 -45.80 32.27
CA GLY A 864 21.07 -44.35 32.17
C GLY A 864 22.30 -43.58 32.66
N LEU A 865 23.40 -44.27 32.97
CA LEU A 865 24.66 -43.68 33.40
C LEU A 865 25.43 -43.08 32.20
N PHE A 866 25.30 -43.68 31.02
CA PHE A 866 25.86 -43.16 29.76
C PHE A 866 24.79 -43.10 28.65
N GLN A 867 25.01 -42.25 27.65
CA GLN A 867 24.30 -42.29 26.37
C GLN A 867 25.31 -42.54 25.26
N MET A 868 24.96 -43.48 24.37
CA MET A 868 25.89 -44.03 23.37
C MET A 868 26.44 -42.94 22.45
N GLY A 869 27.77 -42.88 22.34
CA GLY A 869 28.49 -41.87 21.58
C GLY A 869 29.43 -42.49 20.54
N GLY A 870 29.62 -41.76 19.42
CA GLY A 870 30.32 -42.26 18.23
C GLY A 870 31.84 -41.99 18.25
N ALA A 871 32.56 -42.68 17.36
CA ALA A 871 33.95 -42.37 17.09
C ALA A 871 34.07 -41.03 16.34
N THR A 872 34.97 -40.15 16.78
CA THR A 872 35.40 -39.00 15.97
C THR A 872 36.45 -39.51 14.99
N LEU A 873 36.00 -40.02 13.84
CA LEU A 873 36.90 -40.43 12.75
C LEU A 873 36.57 -39.61 11.51
N GLY A 874 37.51 -38.75 11.13
CA GLY A 874 37.52 -38.01 9.88
C GLY A 874 38.91 -37.45 9.64
N GLU A 875 39.36 -37.45 8.40
CA GLU A 875 40.73 -37.07 7.99
C GLU A 875 41.14 -35.62 8.35
N ASN A 876 40.25 -34.83 8.96
CA ASN A 876 40.50 -33.46 9.43
C ASN A 876 39.93 -33.15 10.84
N THR A 877 39.66 -34.14 11.70
CA THR A 877 39.32 -33.89 13.12
C THR A 877 40.55 -33.88 14.02
N VAL A 878 40.65 -32.90 14.92
CA VAL A 878 41.82 -32.65 15.80
C VAL A 878 42.00 -33.72 16.90
N ILE A 879 41.02 -34.63 17.10
CA ILE A 879 41.09 -35.69 18.12
C ILE A 879 40.53 -36.99 17.52
N ASP A 880 41.41 -37.96 17.25
CA ASP A 880 41.01 -39.37 17.10
C ASP A 880 40.53 -39.84 18.47
N GLY A 881 39.30 -40.36 18.59
CA GLY A 881 38.74 -40.65 19.91
C GLY A 881 37.27 -41.11 19.93
N SER A 882 36.72 -41.23 21.14
CA SER A 882 35.29 -41.40 21.43
C SER A 882 34.74 -40.19 22.17
N ALA A 883 33.56 -39.71 21.78
CA ALA A 883 32.80 -38.73 22.56
C ALA A 883 31.58 -39.42 23.16
N ILE A 884 31.36 -39.34 24.47
CA ILE A 884 30.27 -40.05 25.18
C ILE A 884 29.59 -39.10 26.16
N ILE A 885 28.26 -39.13 26.28
CA ILE A 885 27.55 -38.35 27.29
C ILE A 885 27.39 -39.21 28.54
N ALA A 886 27.76 -38.69 29.70
CA ALA A 886 27.72 -39.40 30.97
C ALA A 886 26.95 -38.60 32.03
N ARG A 887 26.12 -39.28 32.82
CA ARG A 887 25.32 -38.68 33.90
C ARG A 887 25.65 -39.37 35.22
N ALA A 888 26.34 -38.66 36.10
CA ALA A 888 26.82 -39.21 37.38
C ALA A 888 26.91 -38.12 38.46
N ARG A 889 27.34 -38.49 39.67
CA ARG A 889 27.52 -37.52 40.77
C ARG A 889 28.84 -36.76 40.63
N SER A 890 29.85 -37.39 40.05
CA SER A 890 31.17 -36.80 39.81
C SER A 890 31.85 -37.36 38.56
N GLU A 891 32.85 -36.65 38.03
CA GLU A 891 33.70 -37.15 36.93
C GLU A 891 34.44 -38.45 37.32
N ALA A 892 34.73 -38.66 38.62
CA ALA A 892 35.38 -39.86 39.13
C ALA A 892 34.51 -41.13 38.98
N ASP A 893 33.19 -41.00 39.11
CA ASP A 893 32.25 -42.11 38.91
C ASP A 893 32.26 -42.56 37.44
N VAL A 894 32.27 -41.58 36.53
CA VAL A 894 32.33 -41.81 35.08
C VAL A 894 33.66 -42.48 34.69
N MET A 895 34.78 -42.00 35.25
CA MET A 895 36.11 -42.57 35.01
C MET A 895 36.26 -44.02 35.47
N THR A 896 35.54 -44.43 36.51
CA THR A 896 35.59 -45.80 37.03
C THR A 896 35.04 -46.79 35.99
N VAL A 897 33.96 -46.42 35.30
CA VAL A 897 33.36 -47.25 34.24
C VAL A 897 34.23 -47.26 32.98
N LEU A 898 34.73 -46.09 32.55
CA LEU A 898 35.56 -45.99 31.34
C LEU A 898 36.88 -46.78 31.46
N ARG A 899 37.47 -46.90 32.66
CA ARG A 899 38.70 -47.70 32.89
C ARG A 899 38.49 -49.20 32.73
N THR A 900 37.26 -49.69 32.91
CA THR A 900 36.94 -51.12 32.78
C THR A 900 36.58 -51.53 31.36
N ASP A 901 36.36 -50.56 30.47
CA ASP A 901 35.94 -50.79 29.09
C ASP A 901 37.04 -51.43 28.23
N ILE A 902 36.66 -52.29 27.28
CA ILE A 902 37.61 -52.96 26.39
C ILE A 902 38.46 -52.01 25.53
N TYR A 903 37.97 -50.81 25.17
CA TYR A 903 38.76 -49.78 24.49
C TYR A 903 39.85 -49.23 25.41
N ALA A 904 39.61 -49.06 26.71
CA ALA A 904 40.67 -48.71 27.65
C ALA A 904 41.65 -49.88 27.87
N ARG A 905 41.14 -51.09 28.12
CA ARG A 905 41.97 -52.27 28.41
C ARG A 905 42.82 -52.74 27.22
N SER A 906 42.35 -52.50 26.00
CA SER A 906 43.08 -52.84 24.77
C SER A 906 44.04 -51.74 24.32
N GLY A 907 44.18 -50.66 25.09
CA GLY A 907 45.07 -49.54 24.79
C GLY A 907 44.60 -48.64 23.66
N VAL A 908 43.29 -48.65 23.35
CA VAL A 908 42.68 -47.76 22.34
C VAL A 908 42.48 -46.38 22.94
N TRP A 909 41.79 -46.26 24.08
CA TRP A 909 41.56 -44.97 24.74
C TRP A 909 42.76 -44.47 25.54
N ASP A 910 43.05 -43.17 25.41
CA ASP A 910 43.98 -42.45 26.26
C ASP A 910 43.26 -41.73 27.40
N LEU A 911 42.95 -42.48 28.46
CA LEU A 911 42.21 -41.98 29.62
C LEU A 911 42.97 -40.92 30.44
N GLU A 912 44.26 -40.69 30.19
CA GLU A 912 45.04 -39.63 30.83
C GLU A 912 44.72 -38.24 30.25
N ASN A 913 44.24 -38.16 29.00
CA ASN A 913 43.92 -36.90 28.30
C ASN A 913 42.42 -36.71 28.03
N ILE A 914 41.58 -37.40 28.80
CA ILE A 914 40.12 -37.31 28.74
C ILE A 914 39.62 -35.92 29.19
N LYS A 915 38.60 -35.38 28.52
CA LYS A 915 37.98 -34.09 28.88
C LYS A 915 36.52 -34.25 29.26
N PHE A 916 36.16 -33.75 30.45
CA PHE A 916 34.79 -33.64 30.93
C PHE A 916 34.28 -32.22 30.72
N ILE A 917 33.15 -32.09 30.01
CA ILE A 917 32.51 -30.81 29.72
C ILE A 917 31.11 -30.84 30.36
N PRO A 918 30.85 -30.10 31.46
CA PRO A 918 29.54 -30.07 32.09
C PRO A 918 28.53 -29.36 31.19
N THR A 919 27.35 -29.95 31.03
CA THR A 919 26.27 -29.43 30.18
C THR A 919 25.27 -28.65 31.03
N GLN A 920 24.96 -27.39 30.68
CA GLN A 920 23.97 -26.56 31.40
C GLN A 920 22.66 -26.31 30.65
N PHE A 921 22.53 -26.74 29.39
CA PHE A 921 21.24 -26.69 28.66
C PHE A 921 21.14 -27.85 27.66
N LYS A 922 19.96 -28.48 27.58
CA LYS A 922 19.61 -29.58 26.65
C LYS A 922 19.49 -29.05 25.22
N CYS A 923 20.24 -29.62 24.28
CA CYS A 923 20.23 -29.28 22.86
C CYS A 923 19.78 -30.49 22.02
N VAL A 924 18.95 -30.28 21.00
CA VAL A 924 18.63 -31.27 19.95
C VAL A 924 18.90 -30.64 18.59
N TYR A 925 19.70 -31.34 17.77
CA TYR A 925 20.18 -30.93 16.45
C TYR A 925 19.70 -31.94 15.38
N ARG A 926 19.36 -31.48 14.17
CA ARG A 926 19.43 -32.30 12.94
C ARG A 926 19.72 -31.47 11.68
N ARG A 927 20.56 -32.01 10.81
CA ARG A 927 21.11 -31.47 9.54
C ARG A 927 20.37 -32.04 8.32
N GLU A 928 20.23 -31.27 7.23
CA GLU A 928 20.62 -31.65 5.84
C GLU A 928 20.43 -30.49 4.80
N GLN A 929 21.29 -30.44 3.76
CA GLN A 929 21.42 -29.46 2.64
C GLN A 929 20.41 -29.71 1.49
N ILE A 930 20.01 -28.73 0.62
CA ILE A 930 19.79 -28.83 -0.89
C ILE A 930 19.78 -27.43 -1.61
N ASP A 931 20.33 -27.39 -2.84
CA ASP A 931 20.47 -26.33 -3.88
C ASP A 931 19.20 -25.68 -4.49
N ASN A 932 19.34 -24.49 -5.14
CA ASN A 932 18.31 -23.83 -5.98
C ASN A 932 18.34 -24.35 -7.45
N VAL A 933 17.19 -24.77 -8.03
CA VAL A 933 17.07 -25.31 -9.40
C VAL A 933 16.03 -24.57 -10.25
N THR A 934 16.35 -24.21 -11.50
CA THR A 934 15.43 -23.75 -12.58
C THR A 934 14.85 -24.95 -13.37
N MET A 935 13.60 -24.88 -13.87
CA MET A 935 12.90 -26.03 -14.50
C MET A 935 12.80 -25.93 -16.03
N GLU A 936 13.38 -26.90 -16.75
CA GLU A 936 13.19 -27.08 -18.20
C GLU A 936 11.92 -27.90 -18.50
N SER A 937 11.26 -27.62 -19.62
CA SER A 937 10.06 -28.33 -20.07
C SER A 937 10.03 -28.53 -21.60
N LEU A 938 9.61 -29.70 -22.07
CA LEU A 938 9.24 -29.89 -23.47
C LEU A 938 7.89 -29.25 -23.78
N ALA A 939 7.75 -28.57 -24.91
CA ALA A 939 6.50 -27.92 -25.31
C ALA A 939 6.25 -27.93 -26.82
N VAL A 940 4.99 -27.69 -27.20
CA VAL A 940 4.57 -27.34 -28.56
C VAL A 940 4.64 -25.82 -28.69
N ILE A 941 5.65 -25.36 -29.42
CA ILE A 941 6.06 -23.96 -29.55
C ILE A 941 5.64 -23.41 -30.91
N GLN A 942 5.07 -22.22 -30.91
CA GLN A 942 4.74 -21.47 -32.11
C GLN A 942 6.01 -20.92 -32.79
N LYS A 943 6.16 -21.16 -34.09
CA LYS A 943 7.18 -20.55 -34.97
C LYS A 943 6.59 -20.23 -36.34
N ASP A 944 6.63 -18.98 -36.78
CA ASP A 944 6.11 -18.55 -38.08
C ASP A 944 4.65 -18.99 -38.35
N LYS A 945 3.79 -18.89 -37.33
CA LYS A 945 2.40 -19.40 -37.33
C LYS A 945 2.24 -20.92 -37.53
N THR A 946 3.32 -21.68 -37.42
CA THR A 946 3.31 -23.15 -37.37
C THR A 946 3.64 -23.64 -35.96
N LEU A 947 3.38 -24.91 -35.69
CA LEU A 947 3.66 -25.53 -34.40
C LEU A 947 4.86 -26.47 -34.54
N THR A 948 5.81 -26.35 -33.61
CA THR A 948 7.02 -27.20 -33.55
C THR A 948 7.21 -27.72 -32.13
N LYS A 949 7.94 -28.81 -31.96
CA LYS A 949 8.30 -29.31 -30.63
C LYS A 949 9.66 -28.73 -30.21
N GLY A 950 9.79 -28.26 -28.98
CA GLY A 950 11.05 -27.73 -28.46
C GLY A 950 11.12 -27.72 -26.93
N LYS A 951 12.24 -27.24 -26.39
CA LYS A 951 12.43 -27.01 -24.96
C LYS A 951 12.17 -25.55 -24.61
N VAL A 952 11.58 -25.32 -23.45
CA VAL A 952 11.37 -23.99 -22.86
C VAL A 952 11.76 -24.02 -21.39
N THR A 953 12.19 -22.88 -20.85
CA THR A 953 12.48 -22.73 -19.43
C THR A 953 11.32 -22.03 -18.77
N LEU A 954 10.73 -22.65 -17.75
CA LEU A 954 9.64 -22.03 -17.00
C LEU A 954 10.20 -20.97 -16.03
N PRO A 955 9.50 -19.84 -15.85
CA PRO A 955 9.89 -18.85 -14.85
C PRO A 955 9.72 -19.42 -13.43
N PRO A 956 10.47 -18.91 -12.43
CA PRO A 956 10.26 -19.27 -11.03
C PRO A 956 8.82 -19.01 -10.60
N LEU A 957 8.27 -19.90 -9.76
CA LEU A 957 6.91 -19.76 -9.25
C LEU A 957 6.75 -18.43 -8.50
N GLN A 958 5.57 -17.82 -8.61
CA GLN A 958 5.13 -16.72 -7.77
C GLN A 958 4.20 -17.24 -6.67
N GLU A 959 3.79 -16.37 -5.72
CA GLU A 959 2.81 -16.75 -4.71
C GLU A 959 1.51 -17.24 -5.35
N HIS A 960 0.91 -18.27 -4.76
CA HIS A 960 -0.23 -19.02 -5.30
C HIS A 960 0.05 -19.87 -6.55
N GLN A 961 1.28 -19.93 -7.05
CA GLN A 961 1.60 -20.73 -8.23
C GLN A 961 2.24 -22.09 -7.89
N VAL A 962 1.95 -23.09 -8.74
CA VAL A 962 2.54 -24.43 -8.67
C VAL A 962 3.03 -24.88 -10.03
N TYR A 963 4.13 -25.65 -10.08
CA TYR A 963 4.52 -26.40 -11.25
C TYR A 963 3.65 -27.65 -11.36
N VAL A 964 3.06 -27.88 -12.52
CA VAL A 964 2.21 -29.03 -12.81
C VAL A 964 2.80 -29.81 -13.97
N ARG A 965 3.06 -31.10 -13.78
CA ARG A 965 3.29 -32.01 -14.90
C ARG A 965 1.97 -32.27 -15.60
N VAL A 966 1.83 -31.74 -16.80
CA VAL A 966 0.60 -31.83 -17.60
C VAL A 966 0.43 -33.27 -18.07
N GLN A 967 -0.64 -33.91 -17.63
CA GLN A 967 -0.99 -35.26 -18.06
C GLN A 967 -2.04 -35.27 -19.16
N TYR A 968 -2.90 -34.24 -19.20
CA TYR A 968 -3.80 -33.98 -20.31
C TYR A 968 -3.97 -32.48 -20.50
N ALA A 969 -4.04 -32.03 -21.75
CA ALA A 969 -4.38 -30.67 -22.12
C ALA A 969 -5.65 -30.67 -22.97
N ALA A 970 -6.54 -29.70 -22.78
CA ALA A 970 -7.77 -29.63 -23.57
C ALA A 970 -7.73 -28.49 -24.58
N PHE A 971 -8.27 -28.76 -25.77
CA PHE A 971 -8.34 -27.79 -26.85
C PHE A 971 -9.49 -26.80 -26.63
N ASN A 972 -9.20 -25.51 -26.77
CA ASN A 972 -10.17 -24.43 -26.78
C ASN A 972 -10.12 -23.66 -28.11
N PRO A 973 -11.25 -23.11 -28.61
CA PRO A 973 -11.26 -22.28 -29.81
C PRO A 973 -10.31 -21.06 -29.72
N THR A 974 -10.03 -20.56 -28.51
CA THR A 974 -9.07 -19.47 -28.29
C THR A 974 -7.64 -19.87 -28.65
N ASP A 975 -7.25 -21.14 -28.45
CA ASP A 975 -5.91 -21.65 -28.76
C ASP A 975 -5.64 -21.55 -30.27
N ARG A 976 -6.62 -21.94 -31.09
CA ARG A 976 -6.54 -21.80 -32.56
C ARG A 976 -6.48 -20.35 -32.99
N LEU A 977 -7.34 -19.49 -32.44
CA LEU A 977 -7.41 -18.10 -32.86
C LEU A 977 -6.14 -17.34 -32.50
N ALA A 978 -5.54 -17.62 -31.34
CA ALA A 978 -4.24 -17.08 -30.96
C ALA A 978 -3.17 -17.41 -32.01
N LEU A 979 -3.17 -18.64 -32.55
CA LEU A 979 -2.28 -19.02 -33.65
C LEU A 979 -2.62 -18.30 -34.97
N ASP A 980 -3.89 -18.35 -35.39
CA ASP A 980 -4.36 -17.81 -36.68
C ASP A 980 -4.01 -16.31 -36.84
N VAL A 981 -4.19 -15.52 -35.78
CA VAL A 981 -3.89 -14.08 -35.77
C VAL A 981 -2.45 -13.77 -35.36
N ASN A 982 -1.63 -14.78 -35.08
CA ASN A 982 -0.27 -14.66 -34.53
C ASN A 982 -0.22 -13.81 -33.25
N ALA A 983 -1.16 -14.03 -32.33
CA ALA A 983 -1.41 -13.21 -31.16
C ALA A 983 -0.16 -12.88 -30.37
N PHE A 984 0.65 -13.91 -30.08
CA PHE A 984 1.80 -13.82 -29.19
C PHE A 984 3.15 -13.88 -29.91
N GLY A 985 3.21 -14.27 -31.18
CA GLY A 985 4.47 -14.41 -31.92
C GLY A 985 5.29 -15.64 -31.52
N ASP A 986 6.51 -15.74 -32.06
CA ASP A 986 7.36 -16.94 -31.95
C ASP A 986 7.83 -17.21 -30.52
N ASP A 987 8.05 -18.48 -30.18
CA ASP A 987 8.40 -18.95 -28.84
C ASP A 987 7.26 -18.88 -27.81
N ALA A 988 6.03 -18.61 -28.27
CA ALA A 988 4.84 -18.79 -27.46
C ALA A 988 4.45 -20.27 -27.35
N VAL A 989 4.02 -20.70 -26.16
CA VAL A 989 3.44 -22.03 -25.93
C VAL A 989 1.94 -21.85 -25.74
N LEU A 990 1.13 -22.41 -26.64
CA LEU A 990 -0.33 -22.26 -26.61
C LEU A 990 -0.99 -23.28 -25.68
N GLY A 991 -2.33 -23.25 -25.63
CA GLY A 991 -3.13 -24.14 -24.80
C GLY A 991 -3.49 -23.50 -23.47
N CYS A 992 -4.78 -23.46 -23.16
CA CYS A 992 -5.26 -22.83 -21.94
C CYS A 992 -5.58 -23.83 -20.81
N ASP A 993 -6.24 -24.94 -21.11
CA ASP A 993 -6.70 -25.89 -20.09
C ASP A 993 -5.73 -27.07 -19.92
N PHE A 994 -5.48 -27.46 -18.67
CA PHE A 994 -4.72 -28.66 -18.35
C PHE A 994 -5.33 -29.44 -17.19
N SER A 995 -4.93 -30.70 -17.09
CA SER A 995 -4.99 -31.49 -15.86
C SER A 995 -3.68 -32.23 -15.68
N GLY A 996 -3.26 -32.41 -14.44
CA GLY A 996 -1.98 -33.03 -14.17
C GLY A 996 -1.68 -33.16 -12.69
N LYS A 997 -0.43 -33.51 -12.41
CA LYS A 997 0.07 -33.64 -11.04
C LYS A 997 0.94 -32.46 -10.69
N VAL A 998 0.71 -31.86 -9.54
CA VAL A 998 1.62 -30.88 -8.98
C VAL A 998 2.97 -31.54 -8.72
N VAL A 999 4.05 -30.91 -9.16
CA VAL A 999 5.44 -31.42 -8.99
C VAL A 999 6.31 -30.47 -8.19
N GLY A 1000 5.95 -29.19 -8.14
CA GLY A 1000 6.62 -28.19 -7.33
C GLY A 1000 5.62 -27.14 -6.91
N VAL A 1001 5.81 -26.58 -5.73
CA VAL A 1001 4.95 -25.53 -5.19
C VAL A 1001 5.81 -24.31 -4.92
N HIS A 1002 5.25 -23.12 -5.07
CA HIS A 1002 5.97 -21.92 -4.68
C HIS A 1002 6.39 -22.09 -3.22
N PRO A 1003 7.63 -21.72 -2.83
CA PRO A 1003 8.08 -21.91 -1.46
C PRO A 1003 7.03 -21.36 -0.50
N ALA A 1004 6.47 -20.16 -0.75
CA ALA A 1004 5.44 -19.46 0.06
C ALA A 1004 4.09 -20.16 0.26
N GLY A 1005 3.99 -21.40 -0.24
CA GLY A 1005 2.95 -22.35 0.11
C GLY A 1005 1.70 -22.19 -0.74
N THR A 1006 1.29 -23.32 -1.33
CA THR A 1006 -0.01 -23.47 -2.00
C THR A 1006 -0.84 -24.53 -1.25
N LYS A 1007 -2.17 -24.47 -1.35
CA LYS A 1007 -3.16 -25.42 -0.79
C LYS A 1007 -3.04 -26.75 -1.52
N LEU A 1008 -2.52 -26.68 -2.74
CA LEU A 1008 -2.05 -27.79 -3.53
C LEU A 1008 -0.65 -28.19 -3.06
N LYS A 1009 -0.40 -29.49 -2.95
CA LYS A 1009 0.91 -30.07 -2.61
C LYS A 1009 1.44 -30.92 -3.77
N PRO A 1010 2.76 -31.15 -3.88
CA PRO A 1010 3.29 -32.11 -4.85
C PRO A 1010 2.58 -33.46 -4.74
N GLY A 1011 2.18 -34.02 -5.89
CA GLY A 1011 1.38 -35.24 -5.99
C GLY A 1011 -0.13 -35.00 -6.15
N ASP A 1012 -0.65 -33.84 -5.76
CA ASP A 1012 -2.08 -33.52 -5.95
C ASP A 1012 -2.43 -33.53 -7.44
N ARG A 1013 -3.55 -34.19 -7.79
CA ARG A 1013 -4.11 -34.18 -9.14
C ARG A 1013 -5.04 -32.98 -9.26
N ILE A 1014 -4.70 -32.05 -10.14
CA ILE A 1014 -5.46 -30.82 -10.33
C ILE A 1014 -5.84 -30.61 -11.78
N ALA A 1015 -6.90 -29.85 -12.00
CA ALA A 1015 -7.19 -29.20 -13.27
C ALA A 1015 -7.30 -27.69 -13.06
N GLY A 1016 -6.82 -26.93 -14.02
CA GLY A 1016 -6.82 -25.47 -14.01
C GLY A 1016 -6.59 -24.94 -15.42
N PHE A 1017 -6.58 -23.62 -15.54
CA PHE A 1017 -6.25 -22.96 -16.80
C PHE A 1017 -5.14 -21.92 -16.64
N VAL A 1018 -4.45 -21.67 -17.73
CA VAL A 1018 -3.43 -20.64 -17.92
C VAL A 1018 -3.78 -19.80 -19.15
N TRP A 1019 -3.24 -18.59 -19.24
CA TRP A 1019 -3.28 -17.87 -20.50
C TRP A 1019 -2.14 -18.29 -21.41
N GLY A 1020 -2.37 -19.36 -22.17
CA GLY A 1020 -1.36 -19.93 -23.07
C GLY A 1020 -0.83 -18.91 -24.08
N GLY A 1021 0.47 -18.63 -23.99
CA GLY A 1021 1.23 -17.79 -24.92
C GLY A 1021 1.43 -16.34 -24.49
N GLU A 1022 0.73 -15.86 -23.45
CA GLU A 1022 0.93 -14.49 -22.93
C GLU A 1022 2.35 -14.30 -22.39
N ILE A 1023 2.81 -15.24 -21.56
CA ILE A 1023 4.20 -15.33 -21.11
C ILE A 1023 4.92 -16.34 -22.02
N LYS A 1024 6.06 -15.93 -22.58
CA LYS A 1024 6.87 -16.79 -23.45
C LYS A 1024 7.28 -18.07 -22.71
N GLY A 1025 7.13 -19.22 -23.37
CA GLY A 1025 7.37 -20.52 -22.74
C GLY A 1025 6.27 -21.04 -21.81
N LEU A 1026 5.24 -20.26 -21.46
CA LEU A 1026 4.15 -20.69 -20.57
C LEU A 1026 2.85 -20.96 -21.34
N GLY A 1027 2.37 -22.20 -21.25
CA GLY A 1027 1.07 -22.63 -21.77
C GLY A 1027 0.74 -24.06 -21.33
N ALA A 1028 -0.44 -24.57 -21.69
CA ALA A 1028 -0.86 -25.93 -21.35
C ALA A 1028 -0.35 -26.98 -22.35
N TYR A 1029 0.08 -26.59 -23.56
CA TYR A 1029 0.71 -27.50 -24.52
C TYR A 1029 2.19 -27.74 -24.19
N SER A 1030 2.49 -28.07 -22.94
CA SER A 1030 3.82 -28.34 -22.40
C SER A 1030 3.82 -29.59 -21.51
N GLU A 1031 5.01 -30.07 -21.18
CA GLU A 1031 5.24 -31.16 -20.23
C GLU A 1031 5.04 -30.67 -18.79
N TYR A 1032 5.48 -29.44 -18.51
CA TYR A 1032 5.29 -28.74 -17.26
C TYR A 1032 4.70 -27.37 -17.54
N THR A 1033 3.75 -26.96 -16.73
CA THR A 1033 3.16 -25.61 -16.78
C THR A 1033 3.06 -25.03 -15.37
N ILE A 1034 2.70 -23.76 -15.28
CA ILE A 1034 2.49 -23.06 -14.00
C ILE A 1034 0.99 -22.83 -13.81
N ALA A 1035 0.46 -23.30 -12.69
CA ALA A 1035 -0.95 -23.13 -12.34
C ALA A 1035 -1.10 -22.19 -11.15
N ASP A 1036 -2.06 -21.25 -11.21
CA ASP A 1036 -2.53 -20.55 -10.01
C ASP A 1036 -3.49 -21.46 -9.24
N GLU A 1037 -3.17 -21.76 -7.99
CA GLU A 1037 -3.93 -22.65 -7.13
C GLU A 1037 -5.39 -22.18 -6.91
N ARG A 1038 -5.65 -20.88 -7.04
CA ARG A 1038 -6.96 -20.28 -6.79
C ARG A 1038 -7.87 -20.41 -8.00
N LEU A 1039 -7.28 -20.62 -9.18
CA LEU A 1039 -7.95 -20.87 -10.45
C LEU A 1039 -7.78 -22.34 -10.89
N SER A 1040 -7.57 -23.21 -9.90
CA SER A 1040 -7.43 -24.65 -10.07
C SER A 1040 -8.31 -25.37 -9.05
N PHE A 1041 -8.71 -26.61 -9.36
CA PHE A 1041 -9.45 -27.47 -8.43
C PHE A 1041 -8.84 -28.86 -8.38
N LYS A 1042 -8.98 -29.55 -7.24
CA LYS A 1042 -8.55 -30.94 -7.10
C LYS A 1042 -9.54 -31.85 -7.80
N ILE A 1043 -9.02 -32.86 -8.49
CA ILE A 1043 -9.84 -33.74 -9.33
C ILE A 1043 -10.50 -34.82 -8.46
N PRO A 1044 -11.84 -34.85 -8.38
CA PRO A 1044 -12.57 -35.89 -7.65
C PRO A 1044 -12.27 -37.28 -8.17
N GLU A 1045 -12.35 -38.30 -7.31
CA GLU A 1045 -11.99 -39.68 -7.69
C GLU A 1045 -12.86 -40.26 -8.81
N ASN A 1046 -14.13 -39.84 -8.90
CA ASN A 1046 -15.08 -40.25 -9.93
C ASN A 1046 -14.90 -39.52 -11.28
N ILE A 1047 -13.97 -38.57 -11.39
CA ILE A 1047 -13.69 -37.82 -12.62
C ILE A 1047 -12.32 -38.18 -13.16
N SER A 1048 -12.25 -38.60 -14.43
CA SER A 1048 -10.96 -38.87 -15.08
C SER A 1048 -10.17 -37.58 -15.35
N LEU A 1049 -8.83 -37.67 -15.41
CA LEU A 1049 -7.96 -36.53 -15.76
C LEU A 1049 -8.37 -35.88 -17.10
N ALA A 1050 -8.67 -36.71 -18.11
CA ALA A 1050 -9.12 -36.22 -19.40
C ALA A 1050 -10.42 -35.39 -19.28
N GLN A 1051 -11.41 -35.88 -18.53
CA GLN A 1051 -12.63 -35.11 -18.24
C GLN A 1051 -12.34 -33.84 -17.45
N ALA A 1052 -11.48 -33.90 -16.43
CA ALA A 1052 -11.15 -32.75 -15.60
C ALA A 1052 -10.49 -31.61 -16.40
N SER A 1053 -9.61 -31.93 -17.36
CA SER A 1053 -9.01 -30.92 -18.25
C SER A 1053 -10.03 -30.17 -19.11
N SER A 1054 -11.24 -30.69 -19.27
CA SER A 1054 -12.26 -30.05 -20.10
C SER A 1054 -13.05 -28.93 -19.39
N VAL A 1055 -12.89 -28.81 -18.07
CA VAL A 1055 -13.71 -27.99 -17.17
C VAL A 1055 -13.25 -26.52 -17.02
N PRO A 1056 -11.99 -26.20 -16.67
CA PRO A 1056 -11.63 -24.95 -16.00
C PRO A 1056 -12.04 -23.68 -16.77
N LEU A 1057 -11.53 -23.50 -17.98
CA LEU A 1057 -11.83 -22.31 -18.78
C LEU A 1057 -13.32 -22.21 -19.12
N ALA A 1058 -13.96 -23.32 -19.47
CA ALA A 1058 -15.35 -23.33 -19.92
C ALA A 1058 -16.34 -23.01 -18.78
N ALA A 1059 -16.13 -23.61 -17.60
CA ALA A 1059 -16.91 -23.34 -16.41
C ALA A 1059 -16.72 -21.90 -15.93
N ASN A 1060 -15.48 -21.40 -15.94
CA ASN A 1060 -15.18 -20.03 -15.53
C ASN A 1060 -15.78 -18.98 -16.48
N THR A 1061 -15.72 -19.24 -17.79
CA THR A 1061 -16.32 -18.36 -18.80
C THR A 1061 -17.84 -18.27 -18.60
N ALA A 1062 -18.50 -19.41 -18.38
CA ALA A 1062 -19.93 -19.43 -18.09
C ALA A 1062 -20.26 -18.67 -16.79
N TRP A 1063 -19.48 -18.90 -15.73
CA TRP A 1063 -19.68 -18.24 -14.44
C TRP A 1063 -19.56 -16.71 -14.54
N LEU A 1064 -18.50 -16.20 -15.18
CA LEU A 1064 -18.32 -14.78 -15.38
C LEU A 1064 -19.41 -14.16 -16.27
N ALA A 1065 -19.79 -14.83 -17.37
CA ALA A 1065 -20.83 -14.33 -18.26
C ALA A 1065 -22.18 -14.15 -17.54
N LEU A 1066 -22.55 -15.08 -16.66
CA LEU A 1066 -23.79 -15.03 -15.91
C LEU A 1066 -23.74 -13.98 -14.78
N PHE A 1067 -22.63 -13.92 -14.03
CA PHE A 1067 -22.61 -13.28 -12.71
C PHE A 1067 -21.72 -12.03 -12.58
N SER A 1068 -20.80 -11.77 -13.52
CA SER A 1068 -20.00 -10.54 -13.49
C SER A 1068 -20.87 -9.31 -13.74
N ASP A 1069 -20.62 -8.22 -12.99
CA ASP A 1069 -21.33 -6.94 -13.13
C ASP A 1069 -21.17 -6.33 -14.53
N ASP A 1070 -20.09 -6.68 -15.24
CA ASP A 1070 -19.80 -6.21 -16.59
C ASP A 1070 -20.43 -7.09 -17.70
N CYS A 1071 -21.00 -8.25 -17.33
CA CYS A 1071 -21.61 -9.21 -18.27
C CYS A 1071 -23.15 -9.17 -18.18
N LEU A 1072 -23.82 -10.27 -17.82
CA LEU A 1072 -25.27 -10.30 -17.61
C LEU A 1072 -25.70 -9.87 -16.21
N ALA A 1073 -24.78 -9.83 -15.24
CA ALA A 1073 -25.02 -9.38 -13.87
C ALA A 1073 -26.24 -10.02 -13.18
N LEU A 1074 -26.48 -11.32 -13.41
CA LEU A 1074 -27.62 -12.04 -12.81
C LEU A 1074 -27.42 -12.16 -11.30
N ARG A 1075 -28.16 -11.36 -10.51
CA ARG A 1075 -28.11 -11.41 -9.04
C ARG A 1075 -28.56 -12.78 -8.51
N LEU A 1076 -27.81 -13.32 -7.54
CA LEU A 1076 -27.94 -14.67 -6.98
C LEU A 1076 -29.06 -14.82 -5.94
N ASP A 1077 -29.66 -13.71 -5.53
CA ASP A 1077 -30.41 -13.52 -4.29
C ASP A 1077 -31.82 -12.91 -4.47
N GLU A 1078 -32.28 -12.74 -5.72
CA GLU A 1078 -33.62 -12.19 -6.00
C GLU A 1078 -34.69 -13.29 -6.16
N SER A 1079 -35.85 -13.06 -5.56
CA SER A 1079 -37.03 -13.94 -5.57
C SER A 1079 -37.87 -13.89 -6.86
N SER A 1080 -37.37 -13.24 -7.92
CA SER A 1080 -38.03 -13.17 -9.23
C SER A 1080 -37.62 -14.36 -10.11
N SER A 1081 -38.60 -14.99 -10.77
CA SER A 1081 -38.34 -16.00 -11.80
C SER A 1081 -37.62 -15.33 -12.98
N LYS A 1082 -36.32 -15.57 -13.11
CA LYS A 1082 -35.49 -15.09 -14.21
C LYS A 1082 -35.40 -16.15 -15.29
N SER A 1083 -35.52 -15.74 -16.54
CA SER A 1083 -35.33 -16.59 -17.71
C SER A 1083 -34.07 -16.20 -18.47
N LEU A 1084 -33.39 -17.19 -19.03
CA LEU A 1084 -32.14 -17.03 -19.76
C LEU A 1084 -32.17 -17.87 -21.04
N LEU A 1085 -31.79 -17.27 -22.16
CA LEU A 1085 -31.51 -17.98 -23.40
C LEU A 1085 -30.02 -18.21 -23.54
N ILE A 1086 -29.59 -19.47 -23.63
CA ILE A 1086 -28.22 -19.84 -23.96
C ILE A 1086 -28.17 -20.28 -25.41
N TRP A 1087 -27.61 -19.45 -26.29
CA TRP A 1087 -27.42 -19.80 -27.70
C TRP A 1087 -26.20 -20.72 -27.84
N GLY A 1088 -26.41 -21.95 -28.33
CA GLY A 1088 -25.36 -22.97 -28.44
C GLY A 1088 -25.14 -23.82 -27.19
N GLY A 1089 -26.19 -24.37 -26.57
CA GLY A 1089 -26.11 -25.17 -25.33
C GLY A 1089 -25.22 -26.42 -25.39
N SER A 1090 -24.92 -26.93 -26.59
CA SER A 1090 -24.01 -28.07 -26.76
C SER A 1090 -22.53 -27.68 -26.88
N THR A 1091 -22.18 -26.40 -26.81
CA THR A 1091 -20.79 -25.96 -26.64
C THR A 1091 -20.31 -26.28 -25.21
N ALA A 1092 -19.00 -26.33 -24.96
CA ALA A 1092 -18.49 -26.57 -23.61
C ALA A 1092 -18.93 -25.47 -22.63
N VAL A 1093 -18.89 -24.20 -23.06
CA VAL A 1093 -19.33 -23.04 -22.25
C VAL A 1093 -20.85 -23.08 -22.03
N GLY A 1094 -21.63 -23.32 -23.09
CA GLY A 1094 -23.09 -23.42 -23.02
C GLY A 1094 -23.56 -24.55 -22.10
N TYR A 1095 -22.88 -25.70 -22.16
CA TYR A 1095 -23.19 -26.85 -21.31
C TYR A 1095 -22.98 -26.56 -19.82
N PHE A 1096 -21.94 -25.80 -19.45
CA PHE A 1096 -21.77 -25.34 -18.06
C PHE A 1096 -22.75 -24.22 -17.69
N ALA A 1097 -23.03 -23.29 -18.60
CA ALA A 1097 -23.97 -22.20 -18.36
C ALA A 1097 -25.39 -22.73 -18.04
N ILE A 1098 -25.86 -23.77 -18.73
CA ILE A 1098 -27.16 -24.41 -18.46
C ILE A 1098 -27.18 -24.98 -17.02
N GLN A 1099 -26.16 -25.74 -16.65
CA GLN A 1099 -26.10 -26.39 -15.34
C GLN A 1099 -25.99 -25.35 -14.20
N LEU A 1100 -25.16 -24.33 -14.39
CA LEU A 1100 -25.00 -23.25 -13.41
C LEU A 1100 -26.28 -22.42 -13.26
N ALA A 1101 -26.96 -22.11 -14.36
CA ALA A 1101 -28.26 -21.43 -14.31
C ALA A 1101 -29.30 -22.25 -13.55
N LYS A 1102 -29.38 -23.57 -13.80
CA LYS A 1102 -30.26 -24.47 -13.05
C LYS A 1102 -29.95 -24.54 -11.56
N LEU A 1103 -28.67 -24.58 -11.17
CA LEU A 1103 -28.25 -24.54 -9.76
C LEU A 1103 -28.69 -23.27 -9.04
N HIS A 1104 -28.95 -22.19 -9.79
CA HIS A 1104 -29.43 -20.91 -9.28
C HIS A 1104 -30.91 -20.66 -9.61
N ASN A 1105 -31.68 -21.71 -9.93
CA ASN A 1105 -33.13 -21.65 -10.20
C ASN A 1105 -33.52 -20.67 -11.32
N ILE A 1106 -32.67 -20.51 -12.33
CA ILE A 1106 -32.95 -19.71 -13.53
C ILE A 1106 -33.56 -20.65 -14.59
N GLU A 1107 -34.70 -20.27 -15.18
CA GLU A 1107 -35.33 -21.03 -16.27
C GLU A 1107 -34.53 -20.87 -17.56
N VAL A 1108 -34.17 -21.97 -18.21
CA VAL A 1108 -33.25 -21.96 -19.36
C VAL A 1108 -33.93 -22.46 -20.63
N ALA A 1109 -33.93 -21.61 -21.65
CA ALA A 1109 -34.04 -22.04 -23.03
C ALA A 1109 -32.65 -22.16 -23.66
N THR A 1110 -32.46 -23.13 -24.55
CA THR A 1110 -31.21 -23.25 -25.29
C THR A 1110 -31.39 -23.73 -26.72
N THR A 1111 -30.38 -23.49 -27.54
CA THR A 1111 -30.33 -23.96 -28.93
C THR A 1111 -29.17 -24.93 -29.15
N CYS A 1112 -29.43 -26.03 -29.85
CA CYS A 1112 -28.41 -26.97 -30.32
C CYS A 1112 -28.95 -27.81 -31.47
N ARG A 1113 -28.16 -28.75 -32.03
CA ARG A 1113 -28.70 -29.70 -33.02
C ARG A 1113 -29.56 -30.76 -32.33
N PRO A 1114 -30.61 -31.32 -32.98
CA PRO A 1114 -31.50 -32.32 -32.39
C PRO A 1114 -30.80 -33.49 -31.70
N ARG A 1115 -29.69 -33.97 -32.27
CA ARG A 1115 -28.87 -35.05 -31.69
C ARG A 1115 -28.32 -34.76 -30.28
N ASN A 1116 -28.26 -33.50 -29.86
CA ASN A 1116 -27.76 -33.08 -28.55
C ASN A 1116 -28.90 -32.67 -27.59
N PHE A 1117 -30.18 -32.77 -27.99
CA PHE A 1117 -31.31 -32.29 -27.19
C PHE A 1117 -31.37 -32.98 -25.82
N ASP A 1118 -31.29 -34.30 -25.79
CA ASP A 1118 -31.36 -35.06 -24.54
C ASP A 1118 -30.21 -34.71 -23.60
N LYS A 1119 -29.02 -34.47 -24.15
CA LYS A 1119 -27.85 -34.05 -23.38
C LYS A 1119 -28.06 -32.69 -22.69
N VAL A 1120 -28.59 -31.69 -23.41
CA VAL A 1120 -28.81 -30.36 -22.82
C VAL A 1120 -30.02 -30.32 -21.88
N ARG A 1121 -31.03 -31.18 -22.09
CA ARG A 1121 -32.13 -31.38 -21.12
C ARG A 1121 -31.63 -32.01 -19.83
N GLN A 1122 -30.78 -33.03 -19.93
CA GLN A 1122 -30.15 -33.66 -18.76
C GLN A 1122 -29.30 -32.65 -17.97
N ALA A 1123 -28.61 -31.74 -18.67
CA ALA A 1123 -27.85 -30.65 -18.06
C ALA A 1123 -28.75 -29.62 -17.34
N GLY A 1124 -30.02 -29.51 -17.73
CA GLY A 1124 -30.97 -28.65 -17.03
C GLY A 1124 -31.80 -27.72 -17.89
N ALA A 1125 -31.68 -27.74 -19.22
CA ALA A 1125 -32.51 -26.88 -20.06
C ALA A 1125 -33.96 -27.37 -20.09
N GLU A 1126 -34.89 -26.49 -19.73
CA GLU A 1126 -36.33 -26.74 -19.80
C GLU A 1126 -36.83 -26.70 -21.24
N HIS A 1127 -36.33 -25.76 -22.04
CA HIS A 1127 -36.73 -25.56 -23.43
C HIS A 1127 -35.53 -25.74 -24.36
N VAL A 1128 -35.69 -26.57 -25.41
CA VAL A 1128 -34.59 -26.89 -26.32
C VAL A 1128 -35.08 -26.79 -27.77
N PHE A 1129 -34.37 -26.00 -28.58
CA PHE A 1129 -34.73 -25.71 -29.96
C PHE A 1129 -33.58 -26.03 -30.93
N ASP A 1130 -33.94 -26.35 -32.17
CA ASP A 1130 -32.95 -26.46 -33.25
C ASP A 1130 -32.64 -25.06 -33.77
N TYR A 1131 -31.37 -24.66 -33.72
CA TYR A 1131 -30.97 -23.35 -34.25
C TYR A 1131 -31.11 -23.23 -35.78
N ASN A 1132 -31.35 -24.34 -36.50
CA ASN A 1132 -31.62 -24.32 -37.94
C ASN A 1132 -33.11 -24.20 -38.29
N ASP A 1133 -33.99 -24.21 -37.29
CA ASP A 1133 -35.43 -24.02 -37.49
C ASP A 1133 -35.70 -22.55 -37.84
N GLU A 1134 -36.31 -22.29 -39.00
CA GLU A 1134 -36.62 -20.92 -39.45
C GLU A 1134 -37.53 -20.16 -38.47
N GLU A 1135 -38.32 -20.89 -37.68
CA GLU A 1135 -39.22 -20.35 -36.65
C GLU A 1135 -38.60 -20.40 -35.24
N VAL A 1136 -37.29 -20.65 -35.11
CA VAL A 1136 -36.63 -20.81 -33.79
C VAL A 1136 -36.88 -19.61 -32.86
N VAL A 1137 -36.83 -18.38 -33.39
CA VAL A 1137 -37.03 -17.15 -32.61
C VAL A 1137 -38.47 -17.03 -32.09
N SER A 1138 -39.47 -17.33 -32.93
CA SER A 1138 -40.88 -17.25 -32.51
C SER A 1138 -41.23 -18.34 -31.50
N LYS A 1139 -40.65 -19.55 -31.66
CA LYS A 1139 -40.77 -20.66 -30.72
C LYS A 1139 -40.14 -20.35 -29.36
N ILE A 1140 -38.95 -19.74 -29.34
CA ILE A 1140 -38.31 -19.30 -28.09
C ILE A 1140 -39.15 -18.23 -27.40
N ARG A 1141 -39.63 -17.20 -28.12
CA ARG A 1141 -40.50 -16.15 -27.54
C ARG A 1141 -41.81 -16.70 -26.98
N SER A 1142 -42.35 -17.76 -27.59
CA SER A 1142 -43.56 -18.42 -27.11
C SER A 1142 -43.31 -19.19 -25.81
N ALA A 1143 -42.14 -19.82 -25.69
CA ALA A 1143 -41.74 -20.55 -24.48
C ALA A 1143 -41.33 -19.61 -23.34
N LEU A 1144 -40.60 -18.53 -23.64
CA LEU A 1144 -40.12 -17.53 -22.70
C LEU A 1144 -40.63 -16.12 -23.07
N PRO A 1145 -41.91 -15.80 -22.80
CA PRO A 1145 -42.52 -14.53 -23.21
C PRO A 1145 -41.93 -13.29 -22.53
N ASN A 1146 -41.18 -13.45 -21.43
CA ASN A 1146 -40.57 -12.36 -20.66
C ASN A 1146 -39.02 -12.39 -20.71
N LEU A 1147 -38.44 -12.95 -21.77
CA LEU A 1147 -36.99 -13.10 -21.90
C LEU A 1147 -36.27 -11.72 -21.98
N GLN A 1148 -35.31 -11.51 -21.08
CA GLN A 1148 -34.47 -10.30 -21.01
C GLN A 1148 -32.98 -10.57 -21.21
N HIS A 1149 -32.50 -11.78 -20.93
CA HIS A 1149 -31.07 -12.10 -20.90
C HIS A 1149 -30.73 -13.20 -21.90
N VAL A 1150 -29.69 -12.96 -22.69
CA VAL A 1150 -29.18 -13.90 -23.69
C VAL A 1150 -27.68 -14.09 -23.49
N PHE A 1151 -27.21 -15.33 -23.51
CA PHE A 1151 -25.79 -15.67 -23.56
C PHE A 1151 -25.46 -16.41 -24.86
N ASP A 1152 -24.72 -15.76 -25.76
CA ASP A 1152 -24.22 -16.37 -26.99
C ASP A 1152 -22.85 -17.02 -26.78
N THR A 1153 -22.85 -18.35 -26.81
CA THR A 1153 -21.64 -19.17 -26.62
C THR A 1153 -20.99 -19.62 -27.93
N VAL A 1154 -21.56 -19.23 -29.07
CA VAL A 1154 -21.05 -19.51 -30.42
C VAL A 1154 -20.28 -18.31 -30.95
N GLY A 1155 -20.91 -17.13 -30.90
CA GLY A 1155 -20.27 -15.86 -31.25
C GLY A 1155 -19.78 -15.78 -32.71
N ASN A 1156 -20.61 -16.20 -33.67
CA ASN A 1156 -20.36 -15.99 -35.10
C ASN A 1156 -21.16 -14.79 -35.64
N GLU A 1157 -20.97 -14.45 -36.91
CA GLU A 1157 -21.56 -13.26 -37.56
C GLU A 1157 -23.09 -13.17 -37.45
N THR A 1158 -23.77 -14.31 -37.31
CA THR A 1158 -25.25 -14.39 -37.29
C THR A 1158 -25.84 -14.73 -35.92
N SER A 1159 -25.08 -15.38 -35.04
CA SER A 1159 -25.62 -16.01 -33.84
C SER A 1159 -26.09 -14.98 -32.81
N SER A 1160 -25.28 -13.94 -32.56
CA SER A 1160 -25.63 -12.93 -31.54
C SER A 1160 -26.86 -12.13 -31.95
N ALA A 1161 -26.97 -11.73 -33.22
CA ALA A 1161 -28.15 -11.00 -33.72
C ALA A 1161 -29.43 -11.87 -33.69
N THR A 1162 -29.34 -13.12 -34.12
CA THR A 1162 -30.47 -14.06 -34.09
C THR A 1162 -30.91 -14.37 -32.65
N ALA A 1163 -29.96 -14.61 -31.74
CA ALA A 1163 -30.24 -14.88 -30.34
C ALA A 1163 -30.84 -13.65 -29.63
N ALA A 1164 -30.29 -12.45 -29.87
CA ALA A 1164 -30.82 -11.19 -29.34
C ALA A 1164 -32.25 -10.94 -29.81
N SER A 1165 -32.60 -11.33 -31.04
CA SER A 1165 -33.96 -11.19 -31.57
C SER A 1165 -34.99 -12.00 -30.78
N ALA A 1166 -34.59 -12.98 -29.97
CA ALA A 1166 -35.53 -13.69 -29.09
C ALA A 1166 -35.96 -12.88 -27.85
N ILE A 1167 -35.26 -11.79 -27.50
CA ILE A 1167 -35.67 -10.89 -26.42
C ILE A 1167 -37.02 -10.26 -26.78
N SER A 1168 -37.97 -10.33 -25.85
CA SER A 1168 -39.35 -9.85 -26.03
C SER A 1168 -39.62 -8.54 -25.29
N GLN A 1169 -38.73 -8.14 -24.40
CA GLN A 1169 -38.85 -6.93 -23.58
C GLN A 1169 -38.23 -5.72 -24.28
N SER A 1170 -38.68 -4.52 -23.90
CA SER A 1170 -38.17 -3.25 -24.45
C SER A 1170 -36.71 -2.98 -24.12
N GLU A 1171 -36.21 -3.61 -23.06
CA GLU A 1171 -34.82 -3.57 -22.62
C GLU A 1171 -34.34 -5.00 -22.36
N GLY A 1172 -33.10 -5.29 -22.73
CA GLY A 1172 -32.48 -6.59 -22.53
C GLY A 1172 -30.97 -6.57 -22.70
N ALA A 1173 -30.31 -7.64 -22.29
CA ALA A 1173 -28.86 -7.79 -22.35
C ALA A 1173 -28.45 -9.07 -23.08
N LEU A 1174 -27.45 -8.94 -23.94
CA LEU A 1174 -26.77 -10.06 -24.58
C LEU A 1174 -25.29 -10.06 -24.17
N CYS A 1175 -24.82 -11.16 -23.60
CA CYS A 1175 -23.39 -11.42 -23.40
C CYS A 1175 -22.89 -12.36 -24.49
N THR A 1176 -21.69 -12.13 -25.04
CA THR A 1176 -21.08 -13.01 -26.04
C THR A 1176 -19.64 -13.38 -25.70
N VAL A 1177 -19.23 -14.60 -26.08
CA VAL A 1177 -17.82 -15.05 -25.98
C VAL A 1177 -16.92 -14.49 -27.11
N ARG A 1178 -17.50 -13.78 -28.08
CA ARG A 1178 -16.78 -13.17 -29.23
C ARG A 1178 -17.19 -11.71 -29.45
N PRO A 1179 -16.70 -10.78 -28.62
CA PRO A 1179 -16.88 -9.35 -28.87
C PRO A 1179 -16.22 -8.95 -30.20
N GLY A 1180 -16.90 -8.11 -30.96
CA GLY A 1180 -16.35 -7.52 -32.17
C GLY A 1180 -17.45 -7.10 -33.12
N LYS A 1181 -17.24 -5.97 -33.83
CA LYS A 1181 -18.24 -5.40 -34.75
C LYS A 1181 -18.80 -6.44 -35.72
N ALA A 1182 -17.96 -7.30 -36.29
CA ALA A 1182 -18.39 -8.34 -37.23
C ALA A 1182 -19.39 -9.37 -36.65
N ASN A 1183 -19.43 -9.57 -35.33
CA ASN A 1183 -20.31 -10.56 -34.69
C ASN A 1183 -21.56 -9.93 -34.03
N THR A 1184 -21.55 -8.63 -33.77
CA THR A 1184 -22.62 -7.96 -33.00
C THR A 1184 -23.23 -6.74 -33.69
N GLN A 1185 -22.77 -6.37 -34.90
CA GLN A 1185 -23.26 -5.22 -35.65
C GLN A 1185 -24.77 -5.25 -35.95
N ASP A 1186 -25.34 -6.45 -36.10
CA ASP A 1186 -26.75 -6.64 -36.45
C ASP A 1186 -27.63 -6.88 -35.21
N VAL A 1187 -27.07 -6.74 -34.00
CA VAL A 1187 -27.84 -6.76 -32.75
C VAL A 1187 -28.63 -5.45 -32.63
N PRO A 1188 -29.95 -5.49 -32.34
CA PRO A 1188 -30.75 -4.29 -32.15
C PRO A 1188 -30.15 -3.34 -31.10
N SER A 1189 -30.10 -2.04 -31.41
CA SER A 1189 -29.42 -1.02 -30.58
C SER A 1189 -30.01 -0.82 -29.18
N HIS A 1190 -31.24 -1.28 -28.94
CA HIS A 1190 -31.88 -1.24 -27.62
C HIS A 1190 -31.44 -2.40 -26.70
N ILE A 1191 -30.70 -3.37 -27.22
CA ILE A 1191 -30.17 -4.50 -26.46
C ILE A 1191 -28.73 -4.18 -26.06
N LYS A 1192 -28.45 -4.22 -24.75
CA LYS A 1192 -27.11 -4.00 -24.22
C LYS A 1192 -26.22 -5.20 -24.58
N VAL A 1193 -25.21 -4.97 -25.42
CA VAL A 1193 -24.21 -5.98 -25.75
C VAL A 1193 -23.06 -5.90 -24.75
N THR A 1194 -22.74 -7.01 -24.11
CA THR A 1194 -21.58 -7.21 -23.24
C THR A 1194 -20.74 -8.39 -23.72
N ASP A 1195 -19.53 -8.52 -23.20
CA ASP A 1195 -18.65 -9.62 -23.54
C ASP A 1195 -17.93 -10.18 -22.33
N VAL A 1196 -17.65 -11.49 -22.40
CA VAL A 1196 -16.92 -12.19 -21.35
C VAL A 1196 -15.48 -12.41 -21.79
N PHE A 1197 -14.54 -11.87 -21.01
CA PHE A 1197 -13.12 -12.09 -21.20
C PHE A 1197 -12.54 -12.91 -20.03
N VAL A 1198 -12.49 -14.24 -20.18
CA VAL A 1198 -12.19 -15.17 -19.07
C VAL A 1198 -10.86 -14.92 -18.36
N PHE A 1199 -9.88 -14.29 -19.03
CA PHE A 1199 -8.57 -14.02 -18.44
C PHE A 1199 -8.57 -12.86 -17.43
N THR A 1200 -9.66 -12.08 -17.30
CA THR A 1200 -9.83 -11.16 -16.15
C THR A 1200 -9.91 -11.91 -14.80
N ALA A 1201 -10.01 -13.23 -14.83
CA ALA A 1201 -9.88 -14.10 -13.66
C ALA A 1201 -8.50 -14.03 -12.99
N PHE A 1202 -7.43 -13.65 -13.70
CA PHE A 1202 -6.11 -13.48 -13.09
C PHE A 1202 -6.01 -12.08 -12.45
N PRO A 1203 -5.41 -11.95 -11.25
CA PRO A 1203 -5.31 -10.66 -10.55
C PRO A 1203 -4.16 -9.81 -11.10
N THR A 1204 -4.05 -9.75 -12.42
CA THR A 1204 -2.98 -9.11 -13.18
C THR A 1204 -3.58 -8.24 -14.27
N GLU A 1205 -2.85 -7.19 -14.64
CA GLU A 1205 -3.23 -6.34 -15.76
C GLU A 1205 -2.86 -7.02 -17.07
N HIS A 1206 -3.75 -6.96 -18.05
CA HIS A 1206 -3.55 -7.63 -19.32
C HIS A 1206 -3.64 -6.65 -20.48
N SER A 1207 -2.76 -6.81 -21.45
CA SER A 1207 -2.78 -6.00 -22.67
C SER A 1207 -2.53 -6.84 -23.91
N TYR A 1208 -3.26 -6.52 -24.98
CA TYR A 1208 -3.08 -7.15 -26.27
C TYR A 1208 -2.55 -6.14 -27.27
N ARG A 1209 -1.28 -6.32 -27.68
CA ARG A 1209 -0.58 -5.51 -28.70
C ARG A 1209 -0.66 -4.00 -28.46
N GLY A 1210 -0.78 -3.55 -27.22
CA GLY A 1210 -0.94 -2.14 -26.85
C GLY A 1210 -2.21 -1.46 -27.38
N LYS A 1211 -3.17 -2.22 -27.93
CA LYS A 1211 -4.42 -1.69 -28.51
C LYS A 1211 -5.66 -2.00 -27.68
N ALA A 1212 -5.69 -3.17 -27.05
CA ALA A 1212 -6.74 -3.55 -26.11
C ALA A 1212 -6.12 -3.81 -24.75
N HIS A 1213 -6.80 -3.37 -23.70
CA HIS A 1213 -6.27 -3.32 -22.36
C HIS A 1213 -7.38 -3.67 -21.38
N TRP A 1214 -7.09 -4.60 -20.48
CA TRP A 1214 -7.98 -5.03 -19.41
C TRP A 1214 -7.27 -4.79 -18.08
N PRO A 1215 -7.74 -3.83 -17.26
CA PRO A 1215 -7.15 -3.55 -15.95
C PRO A 1215 -7.38 -4.73 -14.98
N VAL A 1216 -6.68 -4.75 -13.85
CA VAL A 1216 -6.90 -5.74 -12.79
C VAL A 1216 -8.37 -5.68 -12.34
N LYS A 1217 -9.11 -6.78 -12.50
CA LYS A 1217 -10.50 -6.90 -12.04
C LYS A 1217 -10.61 -7.89 -10.89
N MET A 1218 -10.39 -7.40 -9.68
CA MET A 1218 -10.47 -8.25 -8.49
C MET A 1218 -11.85 -8.88 -8.28
N ASN A 1219 -12.94 -8.26 -8.76
CA ASN A 1219 -14.27 -8.87 -8.72
C ASN A 1219 -14.35 -10.13 -9.60
N ASP A 1220 -13.85 -10.08 -10.84
CA ASP A 1220 -13.79 -11.24 -11.72
C ASP A 1220 -12.85 -12.32 -11.17
N HIS A 1221 -11.71 -11.92 -10.56
CA HIS A 1221 -10.84 -12.85 -9.82
C HIS A 1221 -11.60 -13.53 -8.69
N ASN A 1222 -12.25 -12.78 -7.80
CA ASN A 1222 -12.98 -13.32 -6.66
C ASN A 1222 -14.15 -14.24 -7.08
N LEU A 1223 -14.87 -13.89 -8.15
CA LEU A 1223 -15.91 -14.74 -8.74
C LEU A 1223 -15.31 -16.04 -9.28
N SER A 1224 -14.16 -15.96 -9.94
CA SER A 1224 -13.45 -17.12 -10.50
C SER A 1224 -12.90 -18.03 -9.40
N VAL A 1225 -12.34 -17.47 -8.33
CA VAL A 1225 -11.90 -18.22 -7.14
C VAL A 1225 -13.08 -18.92 -6.47
N LYS A 1226 -14.24 -18.26 -6.40
CA LYS A 1226 -15.46 -18.84 -5.83
C LYS A 1226 -15.90 -20.09 -6.60
N ILE A 1227 -16.04 -20.03 -7.92
CA ILE A 1227 -16.46 -21.21 -8.70
C ILE A 1227 -15.39 -22.32 -8.63
N HIS A 1228 -14.10 -22.02 -8.75
CA HIS A 1228 -13.04 -23.05 -8.69
C HIS A 1228 -12.96 -23.73 -7.33
N SER A 1229 -13.23 -23.01 -6.24
CA SER A 1229 -13.31 -23.61 -4.90
C SER A 1229 -14.49 -24.59 -4.74
N GLN A 1230 -15.51 -24.49 -5.59
CA GLN A 1230 -16.70 -25.34 -5.56
C GLN A 1230 -16.64 -26.49 -6.58
N LEU A 1231 -15.81 -26.39 -7.62
CA LEU A 1231 -15.76 -27.38 -8.71
C LEU A 1231 -15.44 -28.79 -8.23
N GLU A 1232 -14.58 -28.96 -7.22
CA GLU A 1232 -14.29 -30.28 -6.63
C GLU A 1232 -15.58 -30.92 -6.07
N THR A 1233 -16.34 -30.18 -5.27
CA THR A 1233 -17.58 -30.67 -4.67
C THR A 1233 -18.68 -30.87 -5.71
N LEU A 1234 -18.89 -29.89 -6.59
CA LEU A 1234 -19.96 -29.92 -7.59
C LEU A 1234 -19.76 -31.03 -8.62
N LEU A 1235 -18.52 -31.32 -9.02
CA LEU A 1235 -18.23 -32.47 -9.88
C LEU A 1235 -18.29 -33.79 -9.11
N GLY A 1236 -17.80 -33.80 -7.86
CA GLY A 1236 -17.76 -34.99 -7.01
C GLY A 1236 -19.15 -35.52 -6.67
N ASN A 1237 -20.11 -34.64 -6.37
CA ASN A 1237 -21.49 -35.01 -6.06
C ASN A 1237 -22.41 -35.10 -7.30
N GLY A 1238 -21.89 -34.77 -8.49
CA GLY A 1238 -22.63 -34.81 -9.74
C GLY A 1238 -23.58 -33.63 -10.00
N SER A 1239 -23.58 -32.60 -9.16
CA SER A 1239 -24.31 -31.33 -9.39
C SER A 1239 -23.84 -30.60 -10.65
N LEU A 1240 -22.57 -30.75 -11.00
CA LEU A 1240 -22.01 -30.38 -12.30
C LEU A 1240 -21.41 -31.62 -12.95
N GLN A 1241 -21.55 -31.72 -14.28
CA GLN A 1241 -20.98 -32.79 -15.08
C GLN A 1241 -20.04 -32.21 -16.15
N PRO A 1242 -18.86 -32.81 -16.34
CA PRO A 1242 -17.97 -32.40 -17.42
C PRO A 1242 -18.55 -32.81 -18.79
N PRO A 1243 -18.23 -32.08 -19.87
CA PRO A 1243 -18.59 -32.53 -21.22
C PRO A 1243 -17.90 -33.84 -21.58
N SER A 1244 -18.49 -34.58 -22.52
CA SER A 1244 -17.87 -35.75 -23.13
C SER A 1244 -16.51 -35.38 -23.74
N VAL A 1245 -15.51 -36.25 -23.61
CA VAL A 1245 -14.15 -35.99 -24.10
C VAL A 1245 -13.78 -36.91 -25.25
N ARG A 1246 -13.12 -36.37 -26.28
CA ARG A 1246 -12.53 -37.14 -27.38
C ARG A 1246 -11.01 -37.04 -27.29
N LEU A 1247 -10.36 -38.19 -27.11
CA LEU A 1247 -8.90 -38.26 -27.07
C LEU A 1247 -8.31 -38.15 -28.48
N MET A 1248 -7.44 -37.17 -28.70
CA MET A 1248 -6.80 -36.90 -30.00
C MET A 1248 -5.47 -37.64 -30.20
N GLY A 1249 -4.96 -38.29 -29.15
CA GLY A 1249 -3.64 -38.89 -29.09
C GLY A 1249 -2.70 -38.10 -28.15
N LYS A 1250 -1.40 -38.36 -28.27
CA LYS A 1250 -0.38 -37.62 -27.51
C LYS A 1250 -0.26 -36.18 -28.00
N LEU A 1251 0.09 -35.28 -27.09
CA LEU A 1251 0.34 -33.87 -27.33
C LEU A 1251 1.57 -33.73 -28.21
N ASP A 1252 1.33 -33.28 -29.45
CA ASP A 1252 2.30 -33.16 -30.51
C ASP A 1252 1.82 -32.09 -31.50
N PRO A 1253 2.72 -31.38 -32.22
CA PRO A 1253 2.28 -30.42 -33.24
C PRO A 1253 1.22 -30.97 -34.20
N SER A 1254 1.38 -32.21 -34.67
CA SER A 1254 0.46 -32.84 -35.63
C SER A 1254 -0.94 -33.09 -35.07
N THR A 1255 -1.05 -33.47 -33.79
CA THR A 1255 -2.35 -33.73 -33.14
C THR A 1255 -3.06 -32.43 -32.79
N VAL A 1256 -2.31 -31.40 -32.37
CA VAL A 1256 -2.85 -30.05 -32.12
C VAL A 1256 -3.35 -29.42 -33.43
N GLU A 1257 -2.58 -29.50 -34.52
CA GLU A 1257 -3.01 -29.02 -35.84
C GLU A 1257 -4.27 -29.75 -36.35
N LYS A 1258 -4.36 -31.06 -36.13
CA LYS A 1258 -5.57 -31.84 -36.45
C LYS A 1258 -6.79 -31.36 -35.66
N ALA A 1259 -6.64 -31.06 -34.37
CA ALA A 1259 -7.73 -30.50 -33.56
C ALA A 1259 -8.14 -29.10 -34.03
N MET A 1260 -7.17 -28.24 -34.36
CA MET A 1260 -7.44 -26.92 -34.96
C MET A 1260 -8.19 -27.04 -36.28
N LYS A 1261 -7.82 -28.00 -37.13
CA LYS A 1261 -8.52 -28.29 -38.40
C LYS A 1261 -9.97 -28.73 -38.16
N LEU A 1262 -10.21 -29.68 -37.26
CA LEU A 1262 -11.57 -30.10 -36.91
C LEU A 1262 -12.44 -28.95 -36.38
N ASN A 1263 -11.83 -28.01 -35.64
CA ASN A 1263 -12.53 -26.80 -35.18
C ASN A 1263 -12.86 -25.84 -36.32
N ARG A 1264 -11.96 -25.63 -37.30
CA ARG A 1264 -12.23 -24.81 -38.51
C ARG A 1264 -13.34 -25.40 -39.36
N GLU A 1265 -13.40 -26.72 -39.45
CA GLU A 1265 -14.42 -27.45 -40.22
C GLU A 1265 -15.78 -27.54 -39.51
N GLY A 1266 -15.89 -27.11 -38.24
CA GLY A 1266 -17.13 -27.20 -37.47
C GLY A 1266 -17.52 -28.64 -37.10
N SER A 1267 -16.57 -29.59 -37.17
CA SER A 1267 -16.79 -31.03 -36.99
C SER A 1267 -16.86 -31.48 -35.52
N ILE A 1268 -16.68 -30.56 -34.57
CA ILE A 1268 -16.72 -30.81 -33.13
C ILE A 1268 -18.13 -30.49 -32.61
N SER A 1269 -18.77 -31.44 -31.92
CA SER A 1269 -20.14 -31.24 -31.44
C SER A 1269 -20.42 -32.05 -30.19
N GLY A 1270 -20.78 -31.37 -29.10
CA GLY A 1270 -21.18 -32.03 -27.85
C GLY A 1270 -20.02 -32.73 -27.13
N GLU A 1271 -18.78 -32.49 -27.54
CA GLU A 1271 -17.58 -33.07 -26.94
C GLU A 1271 -16.44 -32.04 -26.90
N LYS A 1272 -15.46 -32.24 -26.01
CA LYS A 1272 -14.23 -31.45 -25.94
C LYS A 1272 -13.05 -32.32 -26.36
N LEU A 1273 -12.19 -31.80 -27.24
CA LEU A 1273 -10.99 -32.51 -27.69
C LEU A 1273 -9.90 -32.40 -26.63
N VAL A 1274 -9.25 -33.52 -26.32
CA VAL A 1274 -8.23 -33.61 -25.27
C VAL A 1274 -7.00 -34.34 -25.81
N PHE A 1275 -5.82 -33.85 -25.45
CA PHE A 1275 -4.53 -34.47 -25.76
C PHE A 1275 -3.97 -35.13 -24.50
N GLN A 1276 -3.38 -36.31 -24.65
CA GLN A 1276 -2.56 -36.91 -23.59
C GLN A 1276 -1.21 -36.18 -23.55
N GLY A 1277 -0.76 -35.77 -22.37
CA GLY A 1277 0.49 -35.02 -22.17
C GLY A 1277 1.75 -35.73 -22.66
N PHE A 1278 2.90 -35.08 -22.52
CA PHE A 1278 4.19 -35.66 -22.88
C PHE A 1278 4.47 -36.94 -22.06
N PRO A 1279 5.22 -37.92 -22.62
CA PRO A 1279 5.50 -39.20 -21.97
C PRO A 1279 6.09 -39.11 -20.56
#